data_AF-A0A8I0PDY6-F1
#
_entry.id   AF-A0A8I0PDY6-F1
#
_cell.length_a   1.000
_cell.length_b   1.000
_cell.length_c   1.000
_cell.angle_alpha   90.00
_cell.angle_beta   90.00
_cell.angle_gamma   90.00
#
_symmetry.space_group_name_H-M   'P 1'
#
loop_
_entity.id
_entity.type
_entity.pdbx_description
1 polymer ?
#
loop_
_entity_poly.entity_id
_entity_poly.type
_entity_poly.pdbx_seq_one_letter_code
_entity_poly.pdbx_strand_id
1 'polypeptide(L)'
;MAVRGRRATDDGRRAARDEVLVRVGDLAGRPRGTGFVADHHGTVVTSHEAVDGLARIVVHAAGDRVCVVTSDAVTALPALDLALIRTEGLCVDPLPFALRDEVATGTYVRIAAGGWREARVLGTADVTYTATDGFHLLRGALELAIGTAGSEALRLGGGAAGGPVLDVTTGAVVGVLGTALQAPHRTTGFAVPLRDWRAERPLAELLARNAATVGAYGTDLNLAGVLELTATTVGSDGPGAGAGAVAAAGADPVERADVVREFTAFADGPATVLGLVGPPGSGRTTELAALAARRGRGPEPAPTLWLRGADLLSDDDSVADAARRALERAGRIVAASAGYGGGAAPAAFAASTAPQGSGTPGASAAAEDGLGAAGGASSGRYGGELGDIRPERLARLAVAEGRPLLLLLDGPEEMPPTLAHRLAEWTAGTARWLRENGARLVVACRAEYWERAGARFPAELLHGEAAGAEEQSLPACVRLGDLTESEARRARLRYGLPEDALAGPDARHPLTLRLLSEVRAALPATPGGRPGEDGALAGPDHAAAPSAGAEASRAPSGRPGRDEVLGAYLDLMCLRVAVRLAAVNGVRGTAVRRLAAQVSGQVHEAARRCLGPGQGELDRTAFEAVFPWGPVPGRRLGGTTGWASAVLTEGLLVPAGDGYRFAHEELADWIQGAHLDLDAALHALVHRDWVAQAEARRGWGTMPSEARVRRHARRATRNLPVPRHRVGPVVHALLLLARHQGPTELAGRLEELLDALDALLPPGSPAPDDPTWWATRLLSEVLLRVPDATPYTRVLRFLTERIGAWRAQDRGVPGEFGPDFWAALPLPEAERFDLLRRLVVADPATGEGPRYLDVVSRLLAARPAVVQPLLTRWFLDDTPLVATPDATVATAAQALLHTHRRCALDDLTEALVDRAHRRGDELLAVLSEEEPSAVCRAVDRWAHDDRPARRVAGLAYGLRTAPHVETEADRGLLRHAALALLGRPADVTLHGGALALLVRDPLTRPRYLPQALERFAAGDPQLPASALVTALATHPDPVLDAFRARLRTPGAEGADGEALRTLAEVTTPGLARRVTVLVREVVERRPEVAGHVAAYVDRRLEHGPGTRAVLFPLVSGLIVDGPVQVRAALTAVFAEAGTPASGPLRRELLDLVMATERDPSVLDALLRAAAARGVTTDAEGTEGAEGMEGTSDAAATRLLVHRVGLLLVRTPEGATRFDWALVDLARHVPGFAGLVAGWLSGTPQEWAAVVGPSTRRMIENLAGVQGVRVPA
;
A
#
# COMPACT_ATOMS: atom_id res chain seq x y z
N MET A 1 -42.97 67.94 -41.30
CA MET A 1 -43.84 68.05 -40.09
C MET A 1 -43.39 67.00 -39.09
N ALA A 2 -43.09 67.44 -37.88
CA ALA A 2 -42.58 66.66 -36.76
C ALA A 2 -43.70 65.89 -36.03
N VAL A 3 -43.43 64.67 -35.54
CA VAL A 3 -43.92 64.18 -34.23
C VAL A 3 -42.97 63.11 -33.65
N ARG A 4 -42.25 63.52 -32.58
CA ARG A 4 -41.83 62.81 -31.35
C ARG A 4 -41.37 61.34 -31.40
N GLY A 5 -40.04 61.15 -31.33
CA GLY A 5 -39.41 59.94 -30.79
C GLY A 5 -39.66 59.80 -29.29
N ARG A 6 -40.09 58.60 -28.88
CA ARG A 6 -40.41 58.23 -27.49
C ARG A 6 -39.22 57.54 -26.85
N ARG A 7 -38.94 57.98 -25.62
CA ARG A 7 -38.08 57.38 -24.59
C ARG A 7 -38.25 55.85 -24.54
N ALA A 8 -37.18 55.11 -24.77
CA ALA A 8 -37.12 53.67 -24.50
C ALA A 8 -35.77 53.21 -23.91
N THR A 9 -34.83 54.13 -23.65
CA THR A 9 -33.48 53.79 -23.14
C THR A 9 -33.20 54.28 -21.71
N ASP A 10 -34.07 55.11 -21.12
CA ASP A 10 -33.87 55.65 -19.75
C ASP A 10 -34.66 54.86 -18.68
N ASP A 11 -35.79 54.24 -19.04
CA ASP A 11 -36.65 53.50 -18.08
C ASP A 11 -36.03 52.14 -17.66
N GLY A 12 -35.38 51.42 -18.58
CA GLY A 12 -34.67 50.18 -18.24
C GLY A 12 -33.43 50.41 -17.34
N ARG A 13 -32.79 51.57 -17.46
CA ARG A 13 -31.64 51.98 -16.60
C ARG A 13 -32.07 52.43 -15.21
N ARG A 14 -33.30 52.92 -15.04
CA ARG A 14 -33.90 53.26 -13.74
C ARG A 14 -34.42 52.02 -13.03
N ALA A 15 -35.10 51.12 -13.74
CA ALA A 15 -35.71 49.92 -13.17
C ALA A 15 -34.70 48.96 -12.52
N ALA A 16 -33.60 48.61 -13.23
CA ALA A 16 -32.58 47.70 -12.70
C ALA A 16 -31.76 48.27 -11.52
N ARG A 17 -31.85 49.58 -11.25
CA ARG A 17 -31.07 50.26 -10.21
C ARG A 17 -31.90 50.67 -9.00
N ASP A 18 -33.22 50.73 -9.13
CA ASP A 18 -34.16 50.87 -8.00
C ASP A 18 -34.36 49.53 -7.27
N GLU A 19 -33.91 48.40 -7.82
CA GLU A 19 -34.01 47.07 -7.21
C GLU A 19 -33.17 46.87 -5.94
N VAL A 20 -32.12 47.69 -5.73
CA VAL A 20 -31.16 47.53 -4.62
C VAL A 20 -31.46 48.48 -3.44
N LEU A 21 -32.34 49.46 -3.62
CA LEU A 21 -32.73 50.43 -2.59
C LEU A 21 -34.06 50.03 -1.95
N VAL A 22 -34.16 50.25 -0.64
CA VAL A 22 -35.43 50.13 0.08
C VAL A 22 -35.89 51.51 0.55
N ARG A 23 -37.19 51.77 0.54
CA ARG A 23 -37.77 53.02 1.05
C ARG A 23 -38.29 52.79 2.46
N VAL A 24 -37.94 53.70 3.37
CA VAL A 24 -38.37 53.68 4.77
C VAL A 24 -39.46 54.72 4.95
N GLY A 25 -40.62 54.31 5.45
CA GLY A 25 -41.77 55.16 5.66
C GLY A 25 -42.48 54.91 6.99
N ASP A 26 -43.38 55.83 7.34
CA ASP A 26 -44.31 55.64 8.46
C ASP A 26 -45.58 54.88 8.04
N LEU A 27 -46.41 54.50 9.00
CA LEU A 27 -47.71 53.85 8.75
C LEU A 27 -48.69 54.71 7.94
N ALA A 28 -48.49 56.02 7.88
CA ALA A 28 -49.31 56.93 7.08
C ALA A 28 -48.82 57.00 5.61
N GLY A 29 -47.80 56.21 5.25
CA GLY A 29 -47.23 56.15 3.91
C GLY A 29 -46.32 57.33 3.57
N ARG A 30 -45.92 58.14 4.56
CA ARG A 30 -45.01 59.27 4.31
C ARG A 30 -43.58 58.73 4.22
N PRO A 31 -42.82 59.08 3.17
CA PRO A 31 -41.42 58.68 3.06
C PRO A 31 -40.60 59.40 4.14
N ARG A 32 -39.85 58.62 4.92
CA ARG A 32 -38.95 59.10 5.97
C ARG A 32 -37.49 59.05 5.53
N GLY A 33 -37.15 58.11 4.67
CA GLY A 33 -35.82 57.98 4.10
C GLY A 33 -35.71 56.77 3.18
N THR A 34 -34.47 56.37 2.95
CA THR A 34 -34.08 55.19 2.19
C THR A 34 -33.13 54.33 3.02
N GLY A 35 -32.94 53.10 2.58
CA GLY A 35 -31.96 52.19 3.14
C GLY A 35 -31.54 51.18 2.09
N PHE A 36 -30.75 50.21 2.50
CA PHE A 36 -30.27 49.14 1.65
C PHE A 36 -30.06 47.87 2.46
N VAL A 37 -30.19 46.72 1.80
CA VAL A 37 -29.94 45.43 2.45
C VAL A 37 -28.43 45.23 2.61
N ALA A 38 -28.02 44.83 3.81
CA ALA A 38 -26.63 44.68 4.22
C ALA A 38 -26.20 43.22 4.34
N ASP A 39 -27.10 42.27 4.51
CA ASP A 39 -26.76 40.84 4.53
C ASP A 39 -27.91 39.98 3.98
N HIS A 40 -27.63 38.71 3.71
CA HIS A 40 -28.64 37.76 3.21
C HIS A 40 -29.70 37.40 4.27
N HIS A 41 -29.53 37.84 5.52
CA HIS A 41 -30.55 37.74 6.56
C HIS A 41 -31.63 38.84 6.45
N GLY A 42 -31.50 39.76 5.49
CA GLY A 42 -32.47 40.85 5.31
C GLY A 42 -32.26 42.01 6.28
N THR A 43 -31.07 42.18 6.87
CA THR A 43 -30.79 43.37 7.68
C THR A 43 -30.71 44.59 6.78
N VAL A 44 -31.53 45.61 7.02
CA VAL A 44 -31.51 46.88 6.31
C VAL A 44 -30.73 47.91 7.12
N VAL A 45 -29.79 48.60 6.47
CA VAL A 45 -29.09 49.77 7.02
C VAL A 45 -29.76 51.03 6.52
N THR A 46 -30.02 51.96 7.43
CA THR A 46 -30.55 53.31 7.16
C THR A 46 -29.99 54.30 8.18
N SER A 47 -30.34 55.58 8.08
CA SER A 47 -29.96 56.57 9.08
C SER A 47 -30.87 56.50 10.30
N HIS A 48 -30.38 56.91 11.47
CA HIS A 48 -31.22 57.00 12.66
C HIS A 48 -32.36 57.99 12.43
N GLU A 49 -32.08 59.11 11.74
CA GLU A 49 -33.07 60.10 11.31
C GLU A 49 -34.33 59.49 10.65
N ALA A 50 -34.17 58.44 9.84
CA ALA A 50 -35.27 57.83 9.10
C ALA A 50 -36.24 57.04 10.00
N VAL A 51 -35.79 56.56 11.15
CA VAL A 51 -36.57 55.75 12.09
C VAL A 51 -36.91 56.47 13.40
N ASP A 52 -36.21 57.58 13.68
CA ASP A 52 -36.33 58.34 14.91
C ASP A 52 -37.79 58.77 15.19
N GLY A 53 -38.26 58.47 16.40
CA GLY A 53 -39.62 58.75 16.86
C GLY A 53 -40.75 57.85 16.31
N LEU A 54 -40.45 56.78 15.55
CA LEU A 54 -41.47 55.88 14.97
C LEU A 54 -41.70 54.61 15.81
N ALA A 55 -42.96 54.32 16.13
CA ALA A 55 -43.34 53.07 16.81
C ALA A 55 -43.45 51.86 15.86
N ARG A 56 -43.76 52.11 14.58
CA ARG A 56 -43.78 51.11 13.50
C ARG A 56 -43.21 51.72 12.23
N ILE A 57 -42.41 50.94 11.51
CA ILE A 57 -41.72 51.34 10.29
C ILE A 57 -42.19 50.44 9.15
N VAL A 58 -42.41 51.05 8.00
CA VAL A 58 -42.78 50.36 6.76
C VAL A 58 -41.59 50.42 5.81
N VAL A 59 -41.09 49.25 5.40
CA VAL A 59 -39.99 49.08 4.45
C VAL A 59 -40.56 48.60 3.12
N HIS A 60 -40.35 49.37 2.06
CA HIS A 60 -40.79 49.04 0.70
C HIS A 60 -39.59 48.67 -0.17
N ALA A 61 -39.66 47.52 -0.85
CA ALA A 61 -38.69 47.08 -1.85
C ALA A 61 -39.32 47.05 -3.27
N ALA A 62 -38.50 46.86 -4.30
CA ALA A 62 -38.99 46.77 -5.68
C ALA A 62 -39.95 45.58 -5.90
N GLY A 63 -40.99 45.80 -6.71
CA GLY A 63 -42.04 44.80 -7.01
C GLY A 63 -43.19 44.74 -5.99
N ASP A 64 -43.57 45.89 -5.39
CA ASP A 64 -44.64 46.04 -4.39
C ASP A 64 -44.49 45.17 -3.11
N ARG A 65 -43.26 44.73 -2.82
CA ARG A 65 -42.94 43.99 -1.60
C ARG A 65 -42.83 44.95 -0.41
N VAL A 66 -43.60 44.68 0.65
CA VAL A 66 -43.70 45.53 1.84
C VAL A 66 -43.46 44.71 3.10
N CYS A 67 -42.57 45.18 3.97
CA CYS A 67 -42.32 44.62 5.29
C CYS A 67 -42.66 45.69 6.35
N VAL A 68 -43.50 45.34 7.33
CA VAL A 68 -43.82 46.22 8.46
C VAL A 68 -43.17 45.68 9.71
N VAL A 69 -42.38 46.51 10.37
CA VAL A 69 -41.61 46.14 11.55
C VAL A 69 -41.91 47.08 12.72
N THR A 70 -41.87 46.54 13.93
CA THR A 70 -42.01 47.28 15.18
C THR A 70 -40.64 47.70 15.72
N SER A 71 -40.60 48.59 16.71
CA SER A 71 -39.36 49.16 17.24
C SER A 71 -38.38 48.13 17.83
N ASP A 72 -38.86 46.95 18.25
CA ASP A 72 -38.04 45.82 18.73
C ASP A 72 -37.20 45.15 17.63
N ALA A 73 -37.58 45.31 16.37
CA ALA A 73 -36.78 44.86 15.21
C ALA A 73 -35.73 45.89 14.77
N VAL A 74 -35.63 47.03 15.46
CA VAL A 74 -34.72 48.14 15.14
C VAL A 74 -33.63 48.25 16.19
N THR A 75 -32.38 48.16 15.76
CA THR A 75 -31.23 48.53 16.58
C THR A 75 -30.83 49.96 16.21
N ALA A 76 -31.20 50.93 17.05
CA ALA A 76 -30.88 52.34 16.89
C ALA A 76 -29.45 52.65 17.37
N LEU A 77 -28.68 53.37 16.55
CA LEU A 77 -27.31 53.80 16.82
C LEU A 77 -27.22 55.33 16.62
N PRO A 78 -27.87 56.14 17.49
CA PRO A 78 -27.99 57.59 17.30
C PRO A 78 -26.63 58.31 17.35
N ALA A 79 -25.66 57.81 18.12
CA ALA A 79 -24.29 58.33 18.16
C ALA A 79 -23.57 58.27 16.80
N LEU A 80 -24.06 57.44 15.87
CA LEU A 80 -23.56 57.29 14.51
C LEU A 80 -24.57 57.79 13.45
N ASP A 81 -25.74 58.31 13.84
CA ASP A 81 -26.88 58.54 12.94
C ASP A 81 -27.21 57.30 12.06
N LEU A 82 -27.16 56.10 12.64
CA LEU A 82 -27.47 54.85 11.95
C LEU A 82 -28.59 54.07 12.64
N ALA A 83 -29.29 53.23 11.87
CA ALA A 83 -30.22 52.24 12.38
C ALA A 83 -30.15 50.95 11.55
N LEU A 84 -30.22 49.81 12.25
CA LEU A 84 -30.28 48.47 11.65
C LEU A 84 -31.69 47.92 11.82
N ILE A 85 -32.37 47.60 10.74
CA ILE A 85 -33.74 47.07 10.75
C ILE A 85 -33.70 45.60 10.32
N ARG A 86 -34.17 44.69 11.16
CA ARG A 86 -34.32 43.27 10.78
C ARG A 86 -35.60 43.09 9.95
N THR A 87 -35.46 42.58 8.73
CA THR A 87 -36.60 42.33 7.83
C THR A 87 -36.57 40.92 7.25
N GLU A 88 -37.70 40.45 6.73
CA GLU A 88 -37.83 39.18 6.02
C GLU A 88 -38.57 39.38 4.70
N GLY A 89 -38.24 38.59 3.67
CA GLY A 89 -39.03 38.51 2.43
C GLY A 89 -38.86 39.69 1.44
N LEU A 90 -37.87 40.58 1.63
CA LEU A 90 -37.63 41.68 0.68
C LEU A 90 -37.04 41.21 -0.66
N CYS A 91 -36.32 40.08 -0.68
CA CYS A 91 -35.52 39.52 -1.80
C CYS A 91 -34.85 40.61 -2.65
N VAL A 92 -34.00 41.40 -1.99
CA VAL A 92 -33.10 42.41 -2.55
C VAL A 92 -31.68 41.95 -2.25
N ASP A 93 -30.78 42.02 -3.25
CA ASP A 93 -29.39 41.62 -3.07
C ASP A 93 -28.64 42.59 -2.14
N PRO A 94 -27.85 42.09 -1.17
CA PRO A 94 -27.12 42.95 -0.26
C PRO A 94 -25.99 43.73 -0.94
N LEU A 95 -25.64 44.88 -0.37
CA LEU A 95 -24.51 45.71 -0.79
C LEU A 95 -23.24 45.38 0.01
N PRO A 96 -22.06 45.26 -0.63
CA PRO A 96 -20.79 45.10 0.09
C PRO A 96 -20.39 46.42 0.76
N PHE A 97 -19.72 46.34 1.91
CA PHE A 97 -19.14 47.50 2.58
C PHE A 97 -17.65 47.68 2.27
N ALA A 98 -17.21 48.93 2.15
CA ALA A 98 -15.80 49.27 2.13
C ALA A 98 -15.31 49.40 3.58
N LEU A 99 -14.45 48.49 4.01
CA LEU A 99 -13.89 48.46 5.38
C LEU A 99 -12.54 49.20 5.51
N ARG A 100 -12.23 50.06 4.54
CA ARG A 100 -11.01 50.88 4.54
C ARG A 100 -11.08 51.99 5.60
N ASP A 101 -9.94 52.27 6.23
CA ASP A 101 -9.84 53.27 7.31
C ASP A 101 -10.13 54.70 6.82
N GLU A 102 -9.76 55.01 5.57
CA GLU A 102 -9.96 56.33 4.97
C GLU A 102 -10.50 56.26 3.54
N VAL A 103 -11.34 57.25 3.19
CA VAL A 103 -11.80 57.50 1.81
C VAL A 103 -11.04 58.71 1.30
N ALA A 104 -10.23 58.53 0.25
CA ALA A 104 -9.40 59.60 -0.28
C ALA A 104 -10.23 60.81 -0.74
N THR A 105 -9.75 62.01 -0.43
CA THR A 105 -10.32 63.24 -0.96
C THR A 105 -10.26 63.21 -2.48
N GLY A 106 -11.36 63.58 -3.12
CA GLY A 106 -11.51 63.57 -4.56
C GLY A 106 -12.09 62.28 -5.14
N THR A 107 -12.32 61.24 -4.32
CA THR A 107 -13.01 59.99 -4.73
C THR A 107 -14.39 60.29 -5.29
N TYR A 108 -14.72 59.66 -6.42
CA TYR A 108 -16.06 59.73 -7.01
C TYR A 108 -16.96 58.66 -6.38
N VAL A 109 -18.14 59.09 -5.94
CA VAL A 109 -19.14 58.24 -5.31
C VAL A 109 -20.48 58.36 -6.02
N ARG A 110 -21.33 57.34 -5.93
CA ARG A 110 -22.73 57.38 -6.36
C ARG A 110 -23.64 57.43 -5.15
N ILE A 111 -24.65 58.27 -5.22
CA ILE A 111 -25.64 58.43 -4.15
C ILE A 111 -27.07 58.42 -4.73
N ALA A 112 -28.02 57.95 -3.92
CA ALA A 112 -29.44 57.95 -4.25
C ALA A 112 -30.09 59.28 -3.81
N ALA A 113 -30.11 60.27 -4.71
CA ALA A 113 -30.60 61.63 -4.46
C ALA A 113 -31.57 62.05 -5.57
N GLY A 114 -32.84 61.64 -5.48
CA GLY A 114 -33.83 61.80 -6.57
C GLY A 114 -33.50 60.95 -7.81
N GLY A 115 -32.94 59.75 -7.57
CA GLY A 115 -32.31 58.88 -8.55
C GLY A 115 -30.79 58.79 -8.33
N TRP A 116 -30.12 57.85 -9.01
CA TRP A 116 -28.68 57.68 -8.88
C TRP A 116 -27.89 58.84 -9.49
N ARG A 117 -27.03 59.48 -8.70
CA ARG A 117 -26.19 60.62 -9.07
C ARG A 117 -24.74 60.38 -8.67
N GLU A 118 -23.80 60.96 -9.41
CA GLU A 118 -22.39 60.99 -9.02
C GLU A 118 -22.11 62.25 -8.20
N ALA A 119 -21.33 62.08 -7.12
CA ALA A 119 -20.85 63.11 -6.23
C ALA A 119 -19.37 62.89 -5.96
N ARG A 120 -18.69 63.89 -5.39
CA ARG A 120 -17.26 63.82 -5.08
C ARG A 120 -17.01 64.05 -3.60
N VAL A 121 -16.15 63.22 -2.99
CA VAL A 121 -15.72 63.40 -1.60
C VAL A 121 -14.77 64.60 -1.53
N LEU A 122 -15.07 65.60 -0.70
CA LEU A 122 -14.26 66.80 -0.51
C LEU A 122 -13.26 66.69 0.65
N GLY A 123 -13.54 65.79 1.59
CA GLY A 123 -12.77 65.61 2.82
C GLY A 123 -13.66 65.02 3.91
N THR A 124 -13.25 65.21 5.16
CA THR A 124 -14.03 64.84 6.34
C THR A 124 -14.29 66.07 7.21
N ALA A 125 -15.45 66.12 7.87
CA ALA A 125 -15.84 67.21 8.76
C ALA A 125 -16.53 66.67 10.02
N ASP A 126 -16.37 67.37 11.14
CA ASP A 126 -17.12 67.06 12.36
C ASP A 126 -18.50 67.70 12.27
N VAL A 127 -19.54 66.89 12.47
CA VAL A 127 -20.94 67.30 12.29
C VAL A 127 -21.76 67.01 13.54
N THR A 128 -22.76 67.85 13.81
CA THR A 128 -23.73 67.63 14.89
C THR A 128 -25.02 67.06 14.30
N TYR A 129 -25.45 65.92 14.82
CA TYR A 129 -26.74 65.31 14.55
C TYR A 129 -27.72 65.63 15.69
N THR A 130 -28.92 66.09 15.34
CA THR A 130 -29.98 66.38 16.33
C THR A 130 -31.06 65.29 16.24
N ALA A 131 -31.11 64.42 17.24
CA ALA A 131 -32.11 63.37 17.38
C ALA A 131 -33.17 63.76 18.43
N THR A 132 -34.25 62.98 18.52
CA THR A 132 -35.30 63.18 19.55
C THR A 132 -34.76 63.03 20.97
N ASP A 133 -33.68 62.26 21.16
CA ASP A 133 -33.04 61.97 22.45
C ASP A 133 -31.93 62.97 22.85
N GLY A 134 -31.43 63.79 21.92
CA GLY A 134 -30.38 64.78 22.19
C GLY A 134 -29.51 65.13 20.97
N PHE A 135 -28.37 65.76 21.26
CA PHE A 135 -27.36 66.15 20.26
C PHE A 135 -26.19 65.16 20.29
N HIS A 136 -25.84 64.63 19.13
CA HIS A 136 -24.73 63.69 18.94
C HIS A 136 -23.66 64.33 18.05
N LEU A 137 -22.40 64.29 18.49
CA LEU A 137 -21.27 64.81 17.72
C LEU A 137 -20.60 63.67 16.94
N LEU A 138 -20.75 63.67 15.62
CA LEU A 138 -20.16 62.69 14.73
C LEU A 138 -18.85 63.25 14.18
N ARG A 139 -17.74 62.57 14.48
CA ARG A 139 -16.42 62.98 13.99
C ARG A 139 -16.17 62.45 12.59
N GLY A 140 -15.59 63.30 11.74
CA GLY A 140 -15.11 62.96 10.40
C GLY A 140 -16.16 62.42 9.41
N ALA A 141 -17.39 62.93 9.41
CA ALA A 141 -18.37 62.64 8.36
C ALA A 141 -17.83 63.04 6.97
N LEU A 142 -18.12 62.24 5.94
CA LEU A 142 -17.68 62.51 4.57
C LEU A 142 -18.45 63.71 4.01
N GLU A 143 -17.72 64.74 3.58
CA GLU A 143 -18.32 65.90 2.93
C GLU A 143 -18.44 65.63 1.43
N LEU A 144 -19.65 65.81 0.87
CA LEU A 144 -19.95 65.48 -0.53
C LEU A 144 -20.26 66.73 -1.35
N ALA A 145 -19.62 66.84 -2.51
CA ALA A 145 -20.00 67.79 -3.54
C ALA A 145 -20.94 67.14 -4.55
N ILE A 146 -22.16 67.68 -4.67
CA ILE A 146 -23.15 67.29 -5.69
C ILE A 146 -23.67 68.51 -6.45
N GLY A 147 -24.05 68.32 -7.72
CA GLY A 147 -24.69 69.35 -8.52
C GLY A 147 -26.04 69.82 -7.94
N THR A 148 -26.48 71.01 -8.34
CA THR A 148 -27.67 71.69 -7.79
C THR A 148 -28.95 70.85 -7.82
N ALA A 149 -29.16 70.05 -8.87
CA ALA A 149 -30.33 69.18 -9.00
C ALA A 149 -30.39 68.02 -7.98
N GLY A 150 -29.26 67.61 -7.39
CA GLY A 150 -29.20 66.59 -6.34
C GLY A 150 -29.23 67.17 -4.92
N SER A 151 -28.90 68.46 -4.78
CA SER A 151 -28.80 69.13 -3.47
C SER A 151 -30.13 69.26 -2.73
N GLU A 152 -31.27 69.26 -3.43
CA GLU A 152 -32.59 69.32 -2.79
C GLU A 152 -32.96 68.02 -2.06
N ALA A 153 -32.56 66.87 -2.60
CA ALA A 153 -32.82 65.57 -1.99
C ALA A 153 -31.97 65.33 -0.72
N LEU A 154 -30.84 66.04 -0.59
CA LEU A 154 -29.95 65.99 0.57
C LEU A 154 -30.34 66.97 1.69
N ARG A 155 -31.41 67.76 1.51
CA ARG A 155 -31.98 68.57 2.60
C ARG A 155 -32.80 67.70 3.53
N LEU A 156 -32.95 68.14 4.78
CA LEU A 156 -33.82 67.52 5.76
C LEU A 156 -35.23 67.28 5.17
N GLY A 157 -35.70 66.03 5.20
CA GLY A 157 -36.98 65.63 4.61
C GLY A 157 -37.00 65.46 3.08
N GLY A 158 -35.87 65.62 2.40
CA GLY A 158 -35.69 65.45 0.95
C GLY A 158 -35.68 63.99 0.46
N GLY A 159 -35.76 63.03 1.39
CA GLY A 159 -35.94 61.61 1.11
C GLY A 159 -34.68 60.80 0.83
N ALA A 160 -33.49 61.41 0.82
CA ALA A 160 -32.22 60.69 0.64
C ALA A 160 -31.57 60.18 1.94
N ALA A 161 -32.11 60.56 3.11
CA ALA A 161 -31.62 60.12 4.41
C ALA A 161 -31.53 58.58 4.48
N GLY A 162 -30.42 58.05 4.99
CA GLY A 162 -30.17 56.62 5.10
C GLY A 162 -29.76 55.91 3.81
N GLY A 163 -29.68 56.62 2.69
CA GLY A 163 -29.25 56.05 1.41
C GLY A 163 -27.76 55.67 1.40
N PRO A 164 -27.34 54.64 0.64
CA PRO A 164 -25.94 54.25 0.52
C PRO A 164 -25.15 55.27 -0.30
N VAL A 165 -23.91 55.52 0.14
CA VAL A 165 -22.87 56.18 -0.66
C VAL A 165 -21.94 55.11 -1.20
N LEU A 166 -21.99 54.88 -2.50
CA LEU A 166 -21.23 53.84 -3.18
C LEU A 166 -19.97 54.41 -3.81
N ASP A 167 -18.83 53.75 -3.66
CA ASP A 167 -17.66 54.02 -4.48
C ASP A 167 -17.98 53.74 -5.96
N VAL A 168 -17.68 54.67 -6.87
CA VAL A 168 -17.97 54.48 -8.32
C VAL A 168 -17.17 53.31 -8.90
N THR A 169 -15.98 53.04 -8.38
CA THR A 169 -15.06 52.03 -8.89
C THR A 169 -15.36 50.66 -8.31
N THR A 170 -15.55 50.55 -6.99
CA THR A 170 -15.74 49.25 -6.33
C THR A 170 -17.21 48.90 -6.08
N GLY A 171 -18.14 49.84 -6.22
CA GLY A 171 -19.56 49.61 -5.93
C GLY A 171 -19.86 49.26 -4.46
N ALA A 172 -18.86 49.42 -3.58
CA ALA A 172 -18.97 49.17 -2.14
C ALA A 172 -19.46 50.43 -1.41
N VAL A 173 -20.19 50.21 -0.33
CA VAL A 173 -20.73 51.28 0.53
C VAL A 173 -19.60 51.85 1.36
N VAL A 174 -19.28 53.13 1.14
CA VAL A 174 -18.26 53.89 1.88
C VAL A 174 -18.86 54.76 2.98
N GLY A 175 -20.19 54.93 2.98
CA GLY A 175 -20.93 55.63 4.02
C GLY A 175 -22.44 55.64 3.79
N VAL A 176 -23.17 56.21 4.74
CA VAL A 176 -24.64 56.33 4.72
C VAL A 176 -25.01 57.80 4.79
N LEU A 177 -25.92 58.26 3.92
CA LEU A 177 -26.32 59.67 3.85
C LEU A 177 -27.07 60.10 5.12
N GLY A 178 -26.66 61.23 5.71
CA GLY A 178 -27.39 61.90 6.78
C GLY A 178 -27.82 63.29 6.34
N THR A 179 -29.11 63.63 6.46
CA THR A 179 -29.65 64.93 6.03
C THR A 179 -29.90 65.89 7.19
N ALA A 180 -29.92 65.38 8.42
CA ALA A 180 -29.97 66.12 9.67
C ALA A 180 -28.58 66.50 10.24
N LEU A 181 -27.51 66.31 9.48
CA LEU A 181 -26.12 66.58 9.90
C LEU A 181 -25.74 68.05 9.64
N GLN A 182 -25.22 68.73 10.66
CA GLN A 182 -24.85 70.15 10.58
C GLN A 182 -23.36 70.38 10.87
N ALA A 183 -22.69 71.14 9.99
CA ALA A 183 -21.33 71.65 10.17
C ALA A 183 -21.33 73.18 10.30
N PRO A 184 -20.28 73.81 10.86
CA PRO A 184 -20.18 75.27 10.95
C PRO A 184 -20.08 76.01 9.61
N HIS A 185 -19.77 75.30 8.51
CA HIS A 185 -19.70 75.84 7.15
C HIS A 185 -20.79 75.26 6.24
N ARG A 186 -21.17 76.00 5.17
CA ARG A 186 -22.20 75.55 4.23
C ARG A 186 -21.65 74.51 3.25
N THR A 187 -22.24 73.32 3.26
CA THR A 187 -21.92 72.19 2.35
C THR A 187 -23.22 71.63 1.76
N THR A 188 -23.13 70.84 0.69
CA THR A 188 -24.31 70.31 -0.03
C THR A 188 -24.77 68.93 0.43
N GLY A 189 -24.00 68.21 1.27
CA GLY A 189 -24.43 66.97 1.92
C GLY A 189 -23.33 66.25 2.69
N PHE A 190 -23.73 65.43 3.66
CA PHE A 190 -22.84 64.63 4.50
C PHE A 190 -23.21 63.14 4.46
N ALA A 191 -22.21 62.29 4.63
CA ALA A 191 -22.42 60.87 4.83
C ALA A 191 -21.59 60.35 6.02
N VAL A 192 -22.19 59.48 6.83
CA VAL A 192 -21.52 58.82 7.94
C VAL A 192 -20.69 57.67 7.38
N PRO A 193 -19.36 57.71 7.51
CA PRO A 193 -18.50 56.60 7.13
C PRO A 193 -18.60 55.48 8.16
N LEU A 194 -18.41 54.24 7.72
CA LEU A 194 -18.59 53.06 8.55
C LEU A 194 -17.29 52.60 9.25
N ARG A 195 -16.31 53.49 9.41
CA ARG A 195 -14.96 53.18 9.91
C ARG A 195 -14.89 52.89 11.42
N ASP A 196 -15.79 53.46 12.23
CA ASP A 196 -15.81 53.28 13.70
C ASP A 196 -16.60 52.05 14.14
N TRP A 197 -16.77 51.08 13.23
CA TRP A 197 -17.55 49.86 13.43
C TRP A 197 -17.12 49.03 14.65
N ARG A 198 -15.87 49.16 15.11
CA ARG A 198 -15.34 48.45 16.29
C ARG A 198 -15.92 48.94 17.62
N ALA A 199 -16.47 50.16 17.67
CA ALA A 199 -17.01 50.74 18.90
C ALA A 199 -18.40 50.18 19.26
N GLU A 200 -19.19 49.80 18.25
CA GLU A 200 -20.57 49.33 18.40
C GLU A 200 -20.70 47.87 17.95
N ARG A 201 -20.86 46.95 18.92
CA ARG A 201 -20.95 45.49 18.64
C ARG A 201 -21.95 45.11 17.55
N PRO A 202 -23.20 45.63 17.52
CA PRO A 202 -24.17 45.23 16.49
C PRO A 202 -23.73 45.57 15.07
N LEU A 203 -23.06 46.70 14.89
CA LEU A 203 -22.52 47.12 13.59
C LEU A 203 -21.29 46.27 13.23
N ALA A 204 -20.40 45.99 14.17
CA ALA A 204 -19.25 45.10 13.96
C ALA A 204 -19.67 43.71 13.48
N GLU A 205 -20.67 43.12 14.14
CA GLU A 205 -21.20 41.80 13.77
C GLU A 205 -21.85 41.81 12.39
N LEU A 206 -22.59 42.86 12.04
CA LEU A 206 -23.18 43.00 10.70
C LEU A 206 -22.12 43.11 9.62
N LEU A 207 -21.09 43.94 9.82
CA LEU A 207 -20.02 44.11 8.83
C LEU A 207 -19.18 42.83 8.68
N ALA A 208 -18.90 42.12 9.77
CA ALA A 208 -18.24 40.81 9.70
C ALA A 208 -19.08 39.79 8.92
N ARG A 209 -20.40 39.72 9.16
CA ARG A 209 -21.31 38.87 8.39
C ARG A 209 -21.34 39.27 6.91
N ASN A 210 -21.45 40.57 6.61
CA ASN A 210 -21.41 41.06 5.23
C ASN A 210 -20.11 40.66 4.53
N ALA A 211 -18.95 40.90 5.15
CA ALA A 211 -17.66 40.56 4.57
C ALA A 211 -17.48 39.04 4.33
N ALA A 212 -18.15 38.21 5.12
CA ALA A 212 -18.16 36.76 4.98
C ALA A 212 -19.09 36.25 3.88
N THR A 213 -20.13 37.00 3.49
CA THR A 213 -21.17 36.50 2.57
C THR A 213 -21.47 37.36 1.33
N VAL A 214 -20.94 38.58 1.27
CA VAL A 214 -21.22 39.55 0.20
C VAL A 214 -19.89 39.96 -0.45
N GLY A 215 -19.69 39.56 -1.70
CA GLY A 215 -18.44 39.80 -2.42
C GLY A 215 -18.17 41.28 -2.69
N ALA A 216 -16.99 41.74 -2.28
CA ALA A 216 -16.42 43.02 -2.65
C ALA A 216 -15.17 42.79 -3.52
N TYR A 217 -14.86 43.72 -4.42
CA TYR A 217 -13.68 43.63 -5.31
C TYR A 217 -12.99 45.00 -5.46
N GLY A 218 -12.01 45.09 -6.37
CA GLY A 218 -11.18 46.27 -6.50
C GLY A 218 -10.35 46.48 -5.23
N THR A 219 -10.19 47.73 -4.80
CA THR A 219 -9.45 48.03 -3.55
C THR A 219 -10.10 47.42 -2.30
N ASP A 220 -11.39 47.11 -2.35
CA ASP A 220 -12.17 46.60 -1.21
C ASP A 220 -12.34 45.07 -1.24
N LEU A 221 -11.53 44.32 -2.02
CA LEU A 221 -11.57 42.85 -2.09
C LEU A 221 -11.60 42.20 -0.71
N ASN A 222 -12.65 41.41 -0.44
CA ASN A 222 -12.87 40.69 0.81
C ASN A 222 -12.89 39.16 0.60
N LEU A 223 -12.95 38.39 1.70
CA LEU A 223 -12.92 36.92 1.64
C LEU A 223 -14.09 36.35 0.83
N ALA A 224 -15.30 36.90 0.95
CA ALA A 224 -16.44 36.48 0.14
C ALA A 224 -16.18 36.61 -1.37
N GLY A 225 -15.57 37.73 -1.80
CA GLY A 225 -15.17 37.94 -3.19
C GLY A 225 -14.10 36.96 -3.66
N VAL A 226 -13.14 36.61 -2.79
CA VAL A 226 -12.14 35.57 -3.06
C VAL A 226 -12.78 34.19 -3.21
N LEU A 227 -13.71 33.84 -2.31
CA LEU A 227 -14.44 32.57 -2.36
C LEU A 227 -15.28 32.46 -3.63
N GLU A 228 -15.93 33.54 -4.06
CA GLU A 228 -16.71 33.57 -5.30
C GLU A 228 -15.84 33.43 -6.54
N LEU A 229 -14.72 34.16 -6.63
CA LEU A 229 -13.78 34.04 -7.74
C LEU A 229 -13.22 32.61 -7.84
N THR A 230 -12.79 32.06 -6.71
CA THR A 230 -12.22 30.70 -6.68
C THR A 230 -13.27 29.62 -6.95
N ALA A 231 -14.49 29.72 -6.39
CA ALA A 231 -15.59 28.83 -6.72
C ALA A 231 -15.99 28.89 -8.20
N THR A 232 -15.93 30.08 -8.82
CA THR A 232 -16.16 30.25 -10.25
C THR A 232 -15.14 29.48 -11.08
N THR A 233 -13.85 29.48 -10.69
CA THR A 233 -12.83 28.66 -11.37
C THR A 233 -13.14 27.16 -11.28
N VAL A 234 -13.62 26.67 -10.12
CA VAL A 234 -14.00 25.26 -9.96
C VAL A 234 -15.20 24.91 -10.86
N GLY A 235 -16.17 25.82 -10.99
CA GLY A 235 -17.34 25.64 -11.85
C GLY A 235 -17.03 25.72 -13.35
N SER A 236 -16.10 26.57 -13.77
CA SER A 236 -15.74 26.79 -15.18
C SER A 236 -14.64 25.85 -15.69
N ASP A 237 -13.73 25.44 -14.81
CA ASP A 237 -12.53 24.70 -15.20
C ASP A 237 -12.52 23.28 -14.56
N GLY A 238 -13.44 22.96 -13.65
CA GLY A 238 -13.59 21.61 -13.08
C GLY A 238 -14.31 20.59 -13.98
N PRO A 239 -14.39 19.31 -13.58
CA PRO A 239 -14.93 18.21 -14.39
C PRO A 239 -16.44 18.30 -14.74
N GLY A 240 -17.16 19.34 -14.28
CA GLY A 240 -18.57 19.61 -14.62
C GLY A 240 -18.81 20.73 -15.63
N ALA A 241 -17.77 21.46 -16.06
CA ALA A 241 -17.93 22.70 -16.82
C ALA A 241 -18.38 22.54 -18.29
N GLY A 242 -18.19 21.34 -18.86
CA GLY A 242 -18.50 21.06 -20.28
C GLY A 242 -19.49 19.93 -20.51
N ALA A 243 -19.91 19.22 -19.46
CA ALA A 243 -20.79 18.07 -19.60
C ALA A 243 -22.24 18.57 -19.49
N GLY A 244 -22.94 18.64 -20.62
CA GLY A 244 -24.37 18.94 -20.61
C GLY A 244 -25.14 18.04 -19.64
N ALA A 245 -26.32 18.49 -19.21
CA ALA A 245 -27.16 17.94 -18.13
C ALA A 245 -27.39 16.40 -18.09
N VAL A 246 -26.95 15.66 -19.09
CA VAL A 246 -27.03 14.19 -19.19
C VAL A 246 -25.90 13.47 -18.43
N ALA A 247 -24.73 14.10 -18.19
CA ALA A 247 -23.64 13.49 -17.43
C ALA A 247 -23.72 13.74 -15.90
N ALA A 248 -24.46 14.77 -15.48
CA ALA A 248 -24.71 15.08 -14.07
C ALA A 248 -25.67 14.08 -13.39
N ALA A 249 -26.19 13.09 -14.12
CA ALA A 249 -27.08 12.06 -13.60
C ALA A 249 -26.35 10.84 -13.00
N GLY A 250 -25.01 10.82 -13.02
CA GLY A 250 -24.20 9.76 -12.41
C GLY A 250 -24.08 9.97 -10.89
N ALA A 251 -24.43 8.96 -10.10
CA ALA A 251 -24.34 9.01 -8.65
C ALA A 251 -22.95 9.48 -8.16
N ASP A 252 -22.87 10.35 -7.14
CA ASP A 252 -21.58 10.89 -6.68
C ASP A 252 -20.57 9.75 -6.42
N PRO A 253 -19.32 9.89 -6.85
CA PRO A 253 -18.29 8.90 -6.57
C PRO A 253 -18.10 8.64 -5.07
N VAL A 254 -17.63 7.44 -4.74
CA VAL A 254 -17.33 7.07 -3.36
C VAL A 254 -16.00 7.69 -2.96
N GLU A 255 -16.02 8.60 -1.98
CA GLU A 255 -14.81 9.14 -1.38
C GLU A 255 -14.02 8.05 -0.63
N ARG A 256 -12.70 8.08 -0.80
CA ARG A 256 -11.76 7.15 -0.17
C ARG A 256 -11.33 7.67 1.20
N ALA A 257 -11.57 6.89 2.24
CA ALA A 257 -11.36 7.35 3.63
C ALA A 257 -9.89 7.69 3.92
N ASP A 258 -8.96 6.89 3.40
CA ASP A 258 -7.52 7.13 3.57
C ASP A 258 -7.08 8.42 2.87
N VAL A 259 -7.60 8.69 1.67
CA VAL A 259 -7.27 9.91 0.91
C VAL A 259 -7.83 11.16 1.61
N VAL A 260 -9.04 11.07 2.16
CA VAL A 260 -9.62 12.16 2.96
C VAL A 260 -8.78 12.45 4.20
N ARG A 261 -8.26 11.42 4.87
CA ARG A 261 -7.33 11.57 6.01
C ARG A 261 -6.05 12.28 5.56
N GLU A 262 -5.44 11.86 4.45
CA GLU A 262 -4.23 12.50 3.91
C GLU A 262 -4.46 13.97 3.53
N PHE A 263 -5.59 14.29 2.88
CA PHE A 263 -5.91 15.69 2.56
C PHE A 263 -6.12 16.56 3.80
N THR A 264 -6.69 15.99 4.87
CA THR A 264 -6.89 16.70 6.13
C THR A 264 -5.54 16.94 6.82
N ALA A 265 -4.71 15.90 6.93
CA ALA A 265 -3.36 16.01 7.46
C ALA A 265 -2.49 17.01 6.67
N PHE A 266 -2.63 17.04 5.34
CA PHE A 266 -1.98 18.03 4.50
C PHE A 266 -2.45 19.46 4.77
N ALA A 267 -3.77 19.67 4.87
CA ALA A 267 -4.34 21.00 5.11
C ALA A 267 -3.92 21.59 6.46
N ASP A 268 -3.75 20.74 7.48
CA ASP A 268 -3.36 21.12 8.84
C ASP A 268 -1.84 21.09 9.07
N GLY A 269 -1.10 20.40 8.18
CA GLY A 269 0.35 20.19 8.29
C GLY A 269 1.21 21.32 7.71
N PRO A 270 2.54 21.23 7.87
CA PRO A 270 3.49 22.24 7.39
C PRO A 270 3.82 22.13 5.89
N ALA A 271 3.55 20.99 5.25
CA ALA A 271 3.83 20.75 3.83
C ALA A 271 2.96 21.66 2.94
N THR A 272 3.53 22.16 1.83
CA THR A 272 2.81 23.05 0.90
C THR A 272 2.45 22.38 -0.42
N VAL A 273 3.01 21.20 -0.71
CA VAL A 273 2.78 20.46 -1.95
C VAL A 273 2.38 19.02 -1.64
N LEU A 274 1.30 18.55 -2.25
CA LEU A 274 0.88 17.14 -2.19
C LEU A 274 0.77 16.57 -3.60
N GLY A 275 1.51 15.51 -3.88
CA GLY A 275 1.34 14.71 -5.09
C GLY A 275 0.24 13.67 -4.88
N LEU A 276 -0.83 13.72 -5.68
CA LEU A 276 -1.87 12.69 -5.73
C LEU A 276 -1.65 11.84 -6.99
N VAL A 277 -1.02 10.68 -6.79
CA VAL A 277 -0.37 9.94 -7.87
C VAL A 277 -1.05 8.60 -8.09
N GLY A 278 -1.43 8.28 -9.33
CA GLY A 278 -2.04 6.98 -9.64
C GLY A 278 -2.07 6.68 -11.13
N PRO A 279 -2.38 5.44 -11.54
CA PRO A 279 -2.53 5.09 -12.94
C PRO A 279 -3.79 5.73 -13.55
N PRO A 280 -3.90 5.79 -14.89
CA PRO A 280 -5.11 6.23 -15.58
C PRO A 280 -6.35 5.47 -15.09
N GLY A 281 -7.43 6.21 -14.84
CA GLY A 281 -8.70 5.63 -14.36
C GLY A 281 -8.79 5.38 -12.85
N SER A 282 -7.74 5.66 -12.08
CA SER A 282 -7.73 5.56 -10.61
C SER A 282 -8.60 6.60 -9.88
N GLY A 283 -9.13 7.61 -10.57
CA GLY A 283 -10.04 8.59 -9.97
C GLY A 283 -9.37 9.82 -9.34
N ARG A 284 -8.15 10.20 -9.75
CA ARG A 284 -7.45 11.41 -9.25
C ARG A 284 -8.31 12.68 -9.35
N THR A 285 -8.82 13.01 -10.54
CA THR A 285 -9.73 14.14 -10.77
C THR A 285 -11.00 14.07 -9.93
N THR A 286 -11.47 12.85 -9.62
CA THR A 286 -12.65 12.63 -8.78
C THR A 286 -12.35 12.99 -7.32
N GLU A 287 -11.22 12.56 -6.78
CA GLU A 287 -10.78 12.93 -5.42
C GLU A 287 -10.49 14.44 -5.31
N LEU A 288 -9.94 15.08 -6.35
CA LEU A 288 -9.78 16.54 -6.38
C LEU A 288 -11.13 17.27 -6.38
N ALA A 289 -12.10 16.80 -7.17
CA ALA A 289 -13.43 17.40 -7.20
C ALA A 289 -14.16 17.26 -5.86
N ALA A 290 -14.02 16.10 -5.20
CA ALA A 290 -14.50 15.87 -3.84
C ALA A 290 -13.83 16.83 -2.84
N LEU A 291 -12.51 17.00 -2.91
CA LEU A 291 -11.78 17.96 -2.07
C LEU A 291 -12.27 19.40 -2.27
N ALA A 292 -12.41 19.84 -3.52
CA ALA A 292 -12.92 21.18 -3.85
C ALA A 292 -14.36 21.37 -3.31
N ALA A 293 -15.23 20.37 -3.47
CA ALA A 293 -16.60 20.42 -2.99
C ALA A 293 -16.67 20.51 -1.46
N ARG A 294 -15.87 19.72 -0.72
CA ARG A 294 -15.80 19.79 0.76
C ARG A 294 -15.32 21.15 1.24
N ARG A 295 -14.28 21.70 0.61
CA ARG A 295 -13.73 23.02 0.96
C ARG A 295 -14.65 24.18 0.60
N GLY A 296 -15.48 24.05 -0.44
CA GLY A 296 -16.43 25.08 -0.84
C GLY A 296 -17.77 25.04 -0.07
N ARG A 297 -18.23 23.86 0.37
CA ARG A 297 -19.54 23.66 1.03
C ARG A 297 -19.46 23.39 2.53
N GLY A 298 -18.26 23.34 3.10
CA GLY A 298 -18.05 23.14 4.54
C GLY A 298 -18.58 24.31 5.39
N PRO A 299 -18.62 24.14 6.72
CA PRO A 299 -19.06 25.20 7.64
C PRO A 299 -18.18 26.45 7.56
N GLU A 300 -16.91 26.27 7.18
CA GLU A 300 -15.96 27.34 6.91
C GLU A 300 -15.40 27.21 5.49
N PRO A 301 -16.06 27.82 4.49
CA PRO A 301 -15.58 27.76 3.11
C PRO A 301 -14.18 28.35 2.98
N ALA A 302 -13.32 27.66 2.23
CA ALA A 302 -11.92 28.03 2.05
C ALA A 302 -11.56 28.18 0.55
N PRO A 303 -10.81 29.23 0.16
CA PRO A 303 -10.46 29.49 -1.24
C PRO A 303 -9.76 28.31 -1.90
N THR A 304 -10.31 27.84 -3.02
CA THR A 304 -9.78 26.68 -3.77
C THR A 304 -9.87 26.95 -5.27
N LEU A 305 -8.72 26.98 -5.94
CA LEU A 305 -8.59 27.31 -7.36
C LEU A 305 -8.29 26.03 -8.16
N TRP A 306 -9.07 25.78 -9.22
CA TRP A 306 -8.85 24.65 -10.12
C TRP A 306 -8.02 25.06 -11.34
N LEU A 307 -6.94 24.32 -11.62
CA LEU A 307 -6.06 24.47 -12.77
C LEU A 307 -5.93 23.15 -13.51
N ARG A 308 -5.85 23.21 -14.83
CA ARG A 308 -5.52 22.06 -15.67
C ARG A 308 -4.11 22.21 -16.23
N GLY A 309 -3.40 21.08 -16.39
CA GLY A 309 -2.11 21.09 -17.08
C GLY A 309 -2.19 21.64 -18.50
N ALA A 310 -3.31 21.41 -19.18
CA ALA A 310 -3.55 21.91 -20.53
C ALA A 310 -3.73 23.45 -20.63
N ASP A 311 -3.97 24.14 -19.50
CA ASP A 311 -4.03 25.62 -19.44
C ASP A 311 -2.66 26.27 -19.21
N LEU A 312 -1.60 25.47 -19.01
CA LEU A 312 -0.23 25.94 -18.85
C LEU A 312 0.34 26.38 -20.20
N LEU A 313 1.14 27.44 -20.20
CA LEU A 313 1.76 28.01 -21.40
C LEU A 313 3.27 27.82 -21.41
N SER A 314 3.87 27.92 -22.60
CA SER A 314 5.29 27.67 -22.83
C SER A 314 6.22 28.61 -22.04
N ASP A 315 5.74 29.82 -21.76
CA ASP A 315 6.43 30.94 -21.14
C ASP A 315 6.09 31.11 -19.65
N ASP A 316 5.27 30.23 -19.07
CA ASP A 316 4.99 30.25 -17.64
C ASP A 316 6.27 30.04 -16.83
N ASP A 317 6.53 30.92 -15.86
CA ASP A 317 7.67 30.78 -14.94
C ASP A 317 7.25 30.07 -13.65
N SER A 318 5.95 30.03 -13.34
CA SER A 318 5.39 29.28 -12.20
C SER A 318 3.90 28.99 -12.37
N VAL A 319 3.33 28.21 -11.44
CA VAL A 319 1.86 28.00 -11.35
C VAL A 319 1.06 29.30 -11.18
N ALA A 320 1.68 30.38 -10.70
CA ALA A 320 1.03 31.67 -10.49
C ALA A 320 0.52 32.29 -11.80
N ASP A 321 1.20 32.05 -12.91
CA ASP A 321 0.83 32.58 -14.21
C ASP A 321 -0.47 31.98 -14.73
N ALA A 322 -0.62 30.66 -14.56
CA ALA A 322 -1.86 29.95 -14.82
C ALA A 322 -2.98 30.37 -13.86
N ALA A 323 -2.69 30.52 -12.56
CA ALA A 323 -3.65 31.02 -11.58
C ALA A 323 -4.17 32.42 -11.92
N ARG A 324 -3.31 33.32 -12.39
CA ARG A 324 -3.68 34.67 -12.81
C ARG A 324 -4.66 34.63 -13.98
N ARG A 325 -4.36 33.86 -15.03
CA ARG A 325 -5.25 33.72 -16.19
C ARG A 325 -6.60 33.09 -15.81
N ALA A 326 -6.60 32.08 -14.93
CA ALA A 326 -7.82 31.47 -14.43
C ALA A 326 -8.70 32.48 -13.65
N LEU A 327 -8.08 33.31 -12.80
CA LEU A 327 -8.78 34.37 -12.07
C LEU A 327 -9.30 35.48 -12.98
N GLU A 328 -8.56 35.86 -14.03
CA GLU A 328 -9.04 36.81 -15.03
C GLU A 328 -10.25 36.27 -15.81
N ARG A 329 -10.29 34.97 -16.13
CA ARG A 329 -11.47 34.31 -16.70
C ARG A 329 -12.65 34.34 -15.72
N ALA A 330 -12.44 33.91 -14.47
CA ALA A 330 -13.47 33.92 -13.44
C ALA A 330 -14.00 35.34 -13.16
N GLY A 331 -13.12 36.34 -13.11
CA GLY A 331 -13.50 37.73 -12.90
C GLY A 331 -14.39 38.28 -14.01
N ARG A 332 -14.16 37.88 -15.27
CA ARG A 332 -15.07 38.22 -16.38
C ARG A 332 -16.46 37.59 -16.21
N ILE A 333 -16.53 36.33 -15.75
CA ILE A 333 -17.79 35.62 -15.51
C ILE A 333 -18.58 36.29 -14.37
N VAL A 334 -17.91 36.60 -13.27
CA VAL A 334 -18.49 37.29 -12.10
C VAL A 334 -18.98 38.70 -12.48
N ALA A 335 -18.15 39.47 -13.19
CA ALA A 335 -18.53 40.81 -13.65
C ALA A 335 -19.73 40.80 -14.61
N ALA A 336 -19.85 39.79 -15.48
CA ALA A 336 -20.98 39.63 -16.38
C ALA A 336 -22.27 39.24 -15.64
N SER A 337 -22.17 38.36 -14.63
CA SER A 337 -23.31 37.90 -13.83
C SER A 337 -23.91 39.02 -12.98
N ALA A 338 -23.07 39.93 -12.46
CA ALA A 338 -23.50 41.14 -11.74
C ALA A 338 -24.24 42.18 -12.63
N GLY A 339 -24.24 42.00 -13.96
CA GLY A 339 -24.97 42.86 -14.92
C GLY A 339 -26.38 42.36 -15.28
N TYR A 340 -26.69 41.09 -14.97
CA TYR A 340 -27.98 40.43 -15.24
C TYR A 340 -28.77 40.21 -13.94
N GLY A 341 -28.94 41.26 -13.14
CA GLY A 341 -29.88 41.25 -12.02
C GLY A 341 -31.31 41.36 -12.55
N GLY A 342 -32.02 40.24 -12.62
CA GLY A 342 -33.39 40.19 -13.12
C GLY A 342 -33.86 38.78 -13.48
N GLY A 343 -33.92 37.87 -12.49
CA GLY A 343 -34.66 36.61 -12.62
C GLY A 343 -33.95 35.36 -12.07
N ALA A 344 -34.36 34.95 -10.87
CA ALA A 344 -34.26 33.62 -10.29
C ALA A 344 -32.87 33.00 -10.05
N ALA A 345 -32.61 32.69 -8.78
CA ALA A 345 -31.54 31.81 -8.31
C ALA A 345 -31.53 30.46 -9.05
N PRO A 346 -30.36 29.80 -9.21
CA PRO A 346 -30.30 28.43 -9.69
C PRO A 346 -30.79 27.48 -8.58
N ALA A 347 -32.10 27.32 -8.49
CA ALA A 347 -32.72 26.21 -7.78
C ALA A 347 -32.57 24.95 -8.64
N ALA A 348 -32.24 23.84 -7.97
CA ALA A 348 -32.10 22.51 -8.53
C ALA A 348 -33.21 22.15 -9.52
N PHE A 349 -32.84 21.69 -10.73
CA PHE A 349 -33.78 21.21 -11.74
C PHE A 349 -34.37 19.86 -11.32
N ALA A 350 -35.61 19.90 -10.83
CA ALA A 350 -36.51 18.75 -10.80
C ALA A 350 -37.25 18.64 -12.15
N ALA A 351 -37.33 17.42 -12.66
CA ALA A 351 -37.91 17.05 -13.94
C ALA A 351 -39.43 17.34 -14.02
N SER A 352 -39.89 17.84 -15.17
CA SER A 352 -41.22 17.49 -15.71
C SER A 352 -41.31 17.77 -17.21
N THR A 353 -42.08 16.89 -17.84
CA THR A 353 -42.29 16.59 -19.25
C THR A 353 -43.06 17.63 -20.08
N ALA A 354 -42.78 17.58 -21.40
CA ALA A 354 -43.38 18.20 -22.60
C ALA A 354 -44.94 18.19 -22.67
N PRO A 355 -45.66 18.73 -23.71
CA PRO A 355 -45.17 18.99 -25.08
C PRO A 355 -45.78 20.14 -25.96
N GLN A 356 -45.16 20.29 -27.15
CA GLN A 356 -45.72 20.67 -28.48
C GLN A 356 -45.96 22.14 -28.90
N GLY A 357 -45.55 22.45 -30.14
CA GLY A 357 -45.99 23.60 -30.97
C GLY A 357 -44.84 24.32 -31.71
N SER A 358 -44.31 23.77 -32.80
CA SER A 358 -44.55 24.20 -34.20
C SER A 358 -44.04 25.61 -34.59
N GLY A 359 -43.03 25.68 -35.48
CA GLY A 359 -42.66 26.91 -36.19
C GLY A 359 -41.26 26.86 -36.84
N THR A 360 -41.22 26.53 -38.13
CA THR A 360 -40.03 26.41 -39.00
C THR A 360 -39.31 27.75 -39.23
N PRO A 361 -37.98 27.77 -39.47
CA PRO A 361 -37.16 28.98 -39.50
C PRO A 361 -36.94 29.56 -40.90
N GLY A 362 -36.77 30.88 -40.98
CA GLY A 362 -36.28 31.59 -42.16
C GLY A 362 -34.77 31.78 -42.11
N ALA A 363 -34.09 31.33 -43.15
CA ALA A 363 -32.65 31.41 -43.35
C ALA A 363 -32.19 32.78 -43.86
N SER A 364 -31.00 33.23 -43.44
CA SER A 364 -29.96 33.69 -44.39
C SER A 364 -28.60 33.78 -43.72
N ALA A 365 -27.60 33.18 -44.37
CA ALA A 365 -26.18 33.29 -44.10
C ALA A 365 -25.60 34.63 -44.62
N ALA A 366 -24.49 35.10 -44.02
CA ALA A 366 -23.21 35.38 -44.68
C ALA A 366 -22.28 36.37 -43.91
N ALA A 367 -20.98 36.03 -43.91
CA ALA A 367 -19.78 36.88 -43.99
C ALA A 367 -19.21 37.62 -42.75
N GLU A 368 -18.05 37.11 -42.31
CA GLU A 368 -16.72 37.74 -42.16
C GLU A 368 -16.53 39.22 -41.76
N ASP A 369 -15.69 39.38 -40.72
CA ASP A 369 -14.63 40.36 -40.43
C ASP A 369 -14.70 41.84 -40.91
N GLY A 370 -14.55 42.75 -39.93
CA GLY A 370 -14.04 44.11 -40.17
C GLY A 370 -14.42 45.17 -39.12
N LEU A 371 -13.52 45.42 -38.16
CA LEU A 371 -13.21 46.67 -37.42
C LEU A 371 -14.31 47.76 -37.22
N GLY A 372 -14.48 48.21 -35.97
CA GLY A 372 -14.99 49.57 -35.73
C GLY A 372 -15.52 49.84 -34.32
N ALA A 373 -14.74 50.55 -33.51
CA ALA A 373 -15.17 51.13 -32.26
C ALA A 373 -16.36 52.10 -32.45
N ALA A 374 -17.45 51.88 -31.71
CA ALA A 374 -18.38 52.93 -31.29
C ALA A 374 -19.22 52.45 -30.09
N GLY A 375 -19.02 53.15 -28.97
CA GLY A 375 -19.56 52.92 -27.62
C GLY A 375 -21.03 52.51 -27.50
N GLY A 376 -21.22 51.50 -26.64
CA GLY A 376 -22.51 51.11 -26.08
C GLY A 376 -22.36 50.12 -24.93
N ALA A 377 -21.31 50.24 -24.11
CA ALA A 377 -21.09 49.35 -22.97
C ALA A 377 -22.28 49.42 -21.99
N SER A 378 -22.97 48.30 -21.81
CA SER A 378 -23.86 48.07 -20.68
C SER A 378 -23.03 48.12 -19.40
N SER A 379 -23.12 49.22 -18.66
CA SER A 379 -22.41 49.39 -17.40
C SER A 379 -23.07 48.55 -16.30
N GLY A 380 -22.61 47.30 -16.17
CA GLY A 380 -22.75 46.52 -14.95
C GLY A 380 -22.01 47.18 -13.77
N ARG A 381 -22.24 46.67 -12.56
CA ARG A 381 -21.78 47.23 -11.27
C ARG A 381 -20.28 47.61 -11.23
N TYR A 382 -19.45 46.95 -12.03
CA TYR A 382 -17.99 47.11 -12.05
C TYR A 382 -17.41 47.65 -13.37
N GLY A 383 -18.22 48.19 -14.29
CA GLY A 383 -17.70 48.75 -15.55
C GLY A 383 -16.96 47.77 -16.48
N GLY A 384 -16.94 46.47 -16.16
CA GLY A 384 -16.28 45.41 -16.93
C GLY A 384 -14.99 44.85 -16.28
N GLU A 385 -14.43 45.46 -15.24
CA GLU A 385 -13.17 45.05 -14.61
C GLU A 385 -13.28 45.03 -13.07
N LEU A 386 -12.86 43.94 -12.41
CA LEU A 386 -12.95 43.77 -10.94
C LEU A 386 -11.74 44.31 -10.16
N GLY A 387 -10.84 45.05 -10.81
CA GLY A 387 -9.59 45.57 -10.23
C GLY A 387 -8.50 44.49 -10.03
N ASP A 388 -7.58 44.68 -9.06
CA ASP A 388 -6.45 43.77 -8.81
C ASP A 388 -6.91 42.45 -8.17
N ILE A 389 -7.12 41.44 -9.02
CA ILE A 389 -7.49 40.07 -8.65
C ILE A 389 -6.32 39.09 -8.80
N ARG A 390 -5.07 39.58 -8.71
CA ARG A 390 -3.89 38.73 -8.83
C ARG A 390 -3.82 37.68 -7.70
N PRO A 391 -3.33 36.47 -7.99
CA PRO A 391 -3.34 35.37 -7.03
C PRO A 391 -2.53 35.66 -5.76
N GLU A 392 -1.48 36.49 -5.81
CA GLU A 392 -0.70 36.92 -4.64
C GLU A 392 -1.53 37.74 -3.65
N ARG A 393 -2.50 38.52 -4.15
CA ARG A 393 -3.38 39.31 -3.29
C ARG A 393 -4.44 38.43 -2.63
N LEU A 394 -5.02 37.50 -3.41
CA LEU A 394 -5.97 36.52 -2.89
C LEU A 394 -5.33 35.63 -1.82
N ALA A 395 -4.13 35.11 -2.07
CA ALA A 395 -3.41 34.27 -1.14
C ALA A 395 -3.10 35.00 0.19
N ARG A 396 -2.59 36.23 0.14
CA ARG A 396 -2.33 37.04 1.35
C ARG A 396 -3.60 37.32 2.16
N LEU A 397 -4.70 37.65 1.50
CA LEU A 397 -5.99 37.85 2.18
C LEU A 397 -6.51 36.57 2.82
N ALA A 398 -6.42 35.46 2.08
CA ALA A 398 -6.83 34.14 2.55
C ALA A 398 -6.01 33.68 3.78
N VAL A 399 -4.70 33.92 3.79
CA VAL A 399 -3.81 33.64 4.93
C VAL A 399 -4.13 34.52 6.15
N ALA A 400 -4.44 35.81 5.95
CA ALA A 400 -4.82 36.71 7.03
C ALA A 400 -6.09 36.25 7.77
N GLU A 401 -6.99 35.57 7.05
CA GLU A 401 -8.23 34.97 7.58
C GLU A 401 -8.03 33.52 8.07
N GLY A 402 -6.79 33.00 8.10
CA GLY A 402 -6.48 31.64 8.52
C GLY A 402 -6.94 30.53 7.56
N ARG A 403 -7.29 30.89 6.32
CA ARG A 403 -7.85 29.98 5.31
C ARG A 403 -6.99 29.98 4.04
N PRO A 404 -5.80 29.36 4.05
CA PRO A 404 -4.84 29.48 2.95
C PRO A 404 -5.43 29.02 1.61
N LEU A 405 -5.05 29.74 0.54
CA LEU A 405 -5.44 29.43 -0.83
C LEU A 405 -4.88 28.06 -1.25
N LEU A 406 -5.77 27.17 -1.72
CA LEU A 406 -5.40 25.87 -2.26
C LEU A 406 -5.52 25.87 -3.79
N LEU A 407 -4.43 25.51 -4.48
CA LEU A 407 -4.41 25.28 -5.91
C LEU A 407 -4.53 23.78 -6.18
N LEU A 408 -5.43 23.39 -7.06
CA LEU A 408 -5.59 22.02 -7.54
C LEU A 408 -5.10 21.98 -9.00
N LEU A 409 -3.96 21.35 -9.26
CA LEU A 409 -3.42 21.17 -10.60
C LEU A 409 -3.71 19.75 -11.09
N ASP A 410 -4.67 19.62 -12.01
CA ASP A 410 -5.11 18.34 -12.58
C ASP A 410 -4.45 18.08 -13.93
N GLY A 411 -3.79 16.93 -14.06
CA GLY A 411 -3.14 16.48 -15.29
C GLY A 411 -2.02 17.39 -15.81
N PRO A 412 -1.04 17.83 -14.99
CA PRO A 412 0.08 18.67 -15.46
C PRO A 412 0.90 18.04 -16.59
N GLU A 413 0.84 16.73 -16.79
CA GLU A 413 1.42 16.04 -17.94
C GLU A 413 0.90 16.53 -19.30
N GLU A 414 -0.25 17.20 -19.33
CA GLU A 414 -0.83 17.85 -20.52
C GLU A 414 -0.14 19.19 -20.87
N MET A 415 0.90 19.59 -20.13
CA MET A 415 1.61 20.84 -20.39
C MET A 415 2.35 20.87 -21.74
N PRO A 416 2.57 22.05 -22.32
CA PRO A 416 3.33 22.18 -23.57
C PRO A 416 4.75 21.58 -23.46
N PRO A 417 5.27 20.93 -24.53
CA PRO A 417 6.60 20.30 -24.51
C PRO A 417 7.75 21.26 -24.17
N THR A 418 7.62 22.52 -24.61
CA THR A 418 8.52 23.63 -24.30
C THR A 418 8.61 23.91 -22.80
N LEU A 419 7.48 23.91 -22.10
CA LEU A 419 7.45 24.06 -20.64
C LEU A 419 8.01 22.81 -19.95
N ALA A 420 7.69 21.61 -20.46
CA ALA A 420 8.25 20.36 -19.93
C ALA A 420 9.79 20.32 -20.00
N HIS A 421 10.42 20.98 -20.97
CA HIS A 421 11.87 21.15 -21.02
C HIS A 421 12.42 22.10 -19.94
N ARG A 422 11.64 23.09 -19.52
CA ARG A 422 11.97 24.03 -18.43
C ARG A 422 11.37 23.61 -17.08
N LEU A 423 10.94 22.36 -16.93
CA LEU A 423 10.23 21.86 -15.75
C LEU A 423 10.96 22.16 -14.43
N ALA A 424 12.29 22.11 -14.41
CA ALA A 424 13.08 22.43 -13.22
C ALA A 424 12.96 23.91 -12.80
N GLU A 425 13.00 24.83 -13.75
CA GLU A 425 12.84 26.28 -13.51
C GLU A 425 11.41 26.59 -13.05
N TRP A 426 10.42 26.03 -13.77
CA TRP A 426 9.00 26.21 -13.45
C TRP A 426 8.63 25.66 -12.06
N THR A 427 9.19 24.49 -11.70
CA THR A 427 8.98 23.88 -10.38
C THR A 427 9.62 24.72 -9.27
N ALA A 428 10.83 25.24 -9.50
CA ALA A 428 11.50 26.13 -8.54
C ALA A 428 10.74 27.47 -8.37
N GLY A 429 10.23 28.04 -9.47
CA GLY A 429 9.37 29.23 -9.45
C GLY A 429 8.09 28.98 -8.66
N THR A 430 7.43 27.84 -8.90
CA THR A 430 6.24 27.40 -8.18
C THR A 430 6.50 27.22 -6.68
N ALA A 431 7.58 26.51 -6.30
CA ALA A 431 7.95 26.32 -4.90
C ALA A 431 8.24 27.64 -4.18
N ARG A 432 8.89 28.61 -4.86
CA ARG A 432 9.14 29.94 -4.31
C ARG A 432 7.84 30.69 -4.07
N TRP A 433 6.97 30.74 -5.08
CA TRP A 433 5.70 31.45 -5.02
C TRP A 433 4.78 30.91 -3.91
N LEU A 434 4.70 29.59 -3.74
CA LEU A 434 3.91 28.96 -2.67
C LEU A 434 4.39 29.38 -1.28
N ARG A 435 5.71 29.37 -1.04
CA ARG A 435 6.30 29.79 0.24
C ARG A 435 6.08 31.27 0.53
N GLU A 436 6.30 32.14 -0.45
CA GLU A 436 6.20 33.60 -0.28
C GLU A 436 4.76 34.06 0.02
N ASN A 437 3.76 33.33 -0.48
CA ASN A 437 2.35 33.73 -0.38
C ASN A 437 1.53 32.87 0.59
N GLY A 438 2.12 31.84 1.22
CA GLY A 438 1.41 30.92 2.12
C GLY A 438 0.30 30.11 1.43
N ALA A 439 0.47 29.82 0.13
CA ALA A 439 -0.47 29.02 -0.66
C ALA A 439 -0.06 27.54 -0.67
N ARG A 440 -1.05 26.66 -0.90
CA ARG A 440 -0.85 25.20 -0.97
C ARG A 440 -1.18 24.69 -2.36
N LEU A 441 -0.54 23.60 -2.79
CA LEU A 441 -0.72 22.99 -4.11
C LEU A 441 -0.96 21.48 -3.97
N VAL A 442 -2.02 20.99 -4.61
CA VAL A 442 -2.22 19.55 -4.85
C VAL A 442 -2.03 19.29 -6.33
N VAL A 443 -1.17 18.33 -6.68
CA VAL A 443 -0.87 17.94 -8.05
C VAL A 443 -1.41 16.54 -8.30
N ALA A 444 -2.49 16.42 -9.07
CA ALA A 444 -3.02 15.14 -9.52
C ALA A 444 -2.38 14.74 -10.84
N CYS A 445 -1.56 13.69 -10.84
CA CYS A 445 -0.78 13.31 -12.01
C CYS A 445 -0.46 11.82 -12.07
N ARG A 446 0.09 11.40 -13.21
CA ARG A 446 0.67 10.07 -13.42
C ARG A 446 1.95 9.86 -12.61
N ALA A 447 2.23 8.62 -12.22
CA ALA A 447 3.44 8.25 -11.49
C ALA A 447 4.71 8.63 -12.26
N GLU A 448 4.68 8.44 -13.57
CA GLU A 448 5.76 8.72 -14.49
C GLU A 448 6.07 10.23 -14.61
N TYR A 449 5.06 11.08 -14.41
CA TYR A 449 5.25 12.53 -14.32
C TYR A 449 5.81 12.91 -12.94
N TRP A 450 5.23 12.37 -11.86
CA TRP A 450 5.64 12.68 -10.49
C TRP A 450 7.07 12.24 -10.16
N GLU A 451 7.52 11.11 -10.72
CA GLU A 451 8.91 10.64 -10.61
C GLU A 451 9.91 11.76 -10.95
N ARG A 452 9.61 12.54 -12.00
CA ARG A 452 10.46 13.64 -12.46
C ARG A 452 10.14 14.97 -11.78
N ALA A 453 8.87 15.32 -11.65
CA ALA A 453 8.44 16.61 -11.11
C ALA A 453 8.59 16.68 -9.58
N GLY A 454 8.17 15.64 -8.87
CA GLY A 454 8.26 15.52 -7.42
C GLY A 454 9.70 15.60 -6.92
N ALA A 455 10.65 15.00 -7.64
CA ALA A 455 12.08 15.02 -7.29
C ALA A 455 12.72 16.41 -7.42
N ARG A 456 12.03 17.37 -8.06
CA ARG A 456 12.49 18.77 -8.19
C ARG A 456 11.94 19.67 -7.09
N PHE A 457 10.90 19.23 -6.36
CA PHE A 457 10.46 19.93 -5.17
C PHE A 457 11.40 19.62 -3.99
N PRO A 458 11.73 20.62 -3.16
CA PRO A 458 12.42 20.38 -1.90
C PRO A 458 11.60 19.48 -0.98
N ALA A 459 12.25 18.50 -0.34
CA ALA A 459 11.58 17.44 0.40
C ALA A 459 10.72 18.00 1.56
N GLU A 460 11.13 19.10 2.18
CA GLU A 460 10.40 19.76 3.26
C GLU A 460 9.04 20.36 2.83
N LEU A 461 8.82 20.56 1.53
CA LEU A 461 7.54 21.04 1.00
C LEU A 461 6.56 19.92 0.70
N LEU A 462 7.04 18.69 0.54
CA LEU A 462 6.24 17.55 0.10
C LEU A 462 5.49 16.91 1.26
N HIS A 463 4.21 16.60 1.02
CA HIS A 463 3.36 15.82 1.93
C HIS A 463 3.43 14.33 1.64
N GLY A 464 3.41 13.54 2.71
CA GLY A 464 3.42 12.08 2.69
C GLY A 464 4.73 11.52 3.24
N GLU A 465 4.72 10.24 3.55
CA GLU A 465 5.96 9.55 3.91
C GLU A 465 6.87 9.50 2.69
N ALA A 466 8.10 10.02 2.84
CA ALA A 466 9.17 9.61 1.96
C ALA A 466 9.30 8.12 2.20
N ALA A 467 8.94 7.36 1.18
CA ALA A 467 9.07 5.93 1.21
C ALA A 467 10.51 5.60 1.67
N GLY A 468 10.64 4.70 2.65
CA GLY A 468 11.92 4.45 3.32
C GLY A 468 13.04 4.26 2.30
N ALA A 469 14.29 4.55 2.67
CA ALA A 469 15.45 4.57 1.77
C ALA A 469 15.65 3.30 0.90
N GLU A 470 14.88 2.24 1.14
CA GLU A 470 14.94 0.94 0.48
C GLU A 470 13.63 0.51 -0.21
N GLU A 471 12.52 1.24 -0.03
CA GLU A 471 11.25 1.00 -0.73
C GLU A 471 10.76 2.31 -1.35
N GLN A 472 11.13 2.63 -2.59
CA GLN A 472 10.28 3.15 -3.69
C GLN A 472 10.98 4.16 -4.60
N SER A 473 10.70 4.01 -5.90
CA SER A 473 11.17 4.87 -6.98
C SER A 473 10.44 6.23 -7.11
N LEU A 474 9.63 6.65 -6.13
CA LEU A 474 8.84 7.89 -6.22
C LEU A 474 9.08 8.82 -5.02
N PRO A 475 9.18 10.15 -5.25
CA PRO A 475 9.14 11.16 -4.19
C PRO A 475 7.86 11.05 -3.34
N ALA A 476 7.89 11.58 -2.12
CA ALA A 476 6.74 11.59 -1.19
C ALA A 476 5.44 12.01 -1.88
N CYS A 477 4.41 11.16 -1.78
CA CYS A 477 3.11 11.35 -2.42
C CYS A 477 2.03 10.45 -1.80
N VAL A 478 0.77 10.79 -2.07
CA VAL A 478 -0.39 9.95 -1.80
C VAL A 478 -0.68 9.11 -3.04
N ARG A 479 -0.54 7.78 -2.92
CA ARG A 479 -0.77 6.85 -4.03
C ARG A 479 -2.24 6.44 -4.14
N LEU A 480 -2.78 6.49 -5.35
CA LEU A 480 -4.09 5.98 -5.71
C LEU A 480 -3.95 4.73 -6.58
N GLY A 481 -4.65 3.67 -6.20
CA GLY A 481 -4.83 2.47 -7.02
C GLY A 481 -6.31 2.12 -7.15
N ASP A 482 -6.57 0.82 -7.33
CA ASP A 482 -7.92 0.27 -7.24
C ASP A 482 -8.58 0.57 -5.89
N LEU A 483 -9.90 0.53 -5.86
CA LEU A 483 -10.66 0.64 -4.62
C LEU A 483 -10.39 -0.56 -3.72
N THR A 484 -10.38 -0.36 -2.40
CA THR A 484 -10.47 -1.49 -1.47
C THR A 484 -11.77 -2.26 -1.70
N GLU A 485 -11.85 -3.53 -1.27
CA GLU A 485 -13.08 -4.32 -1.48
C GLU A 485 -14.32 -3.65 -0.85
N SER A 486 -14.14 -2.98 0.29
CA SER A 486 -15.21 -2.24 0.96
C SER A 486 -15.67 -1.01 0.17
N GLU A 487 -14.74 -0.26 -0.42
CA GLU A 487 -15.02 0.89 -1.27
C GLU A 487 -15.64 0.46 -2.59
N ALA A 488 -15.12 -0.59 -3.23
CA ALA A 488 -15.65 -1.16 -4.45
C ALA A 488 -17.10 -1.64 -4.27
N ARG A 489 -17.41 -2.30 -3.14
CA ARG A 489 -18.78 -2.68 -2.80
C ARG A 489 -19.71 -1.47 -2.67
N ARG A 490 -19.29 -0.41 -1.98
CA ARG A 490 -20.06 0.85 -1.88
C ARG A 490 -20.26 1.50 -3.25
N ALA A 491 -19.23 1.52 -4.10
CA ALA A 491 -19.30 2.08 -5.45
C ALA A 491 -20.27 1.29 -6.32
N ARG A 492 -20.20 -0.05 -6.30
CA ARG A 492 -21.13 -0.94 -7.02
C ARG A 492 -22.58 -0.70 -6.58
N LEU A 493 -22.84 -0.62 -5.27
CA LEU A 493 -24.18 -0.32 -4.75
C LEU A 493 -24.70 1.04 -5.24
N ARG A 494 -23.85 2.07 -5.22
CA ARG A 494 -24.20 3.42 -5.66
C ARG A 494 -24.43 3.52 -7.18
N TYR A 495 -23.73 2.70 -7.95
CA TYR A 495 -23.86 2.60 -9.41
C TYR A 495 -24.91 1.56 -9.86
N GLY A 496 -25.58 0.86 -8.95
CA GLY A 496 -26.56 -0.17 -9.30
C GLY A 496 -25.96 -1.40 -9.99
N LEU A 497 -24.71 -1.74 -9.69
CA LEU A 497 -23.99 -2.89 -10.27
C LEU A 497 -24.09 -4.13 -9.35
N PRO A 498 -24.40 -5.33 -9.88
CA PRO A 498 -24.36 -6.56 -9.08
C PRO A 498 -22.93 -6.94 -8.67
N GLU A 499 -22.77 -7.72 -7.59
CA GLU A 499 -21.44 -8.09 -7.06
C GLU A 499 -20.59 -8.90 -8.06
N ASP A 500 -21.23 -9.62 -8.97
CA ASP A 500 -20.60 -10.48 -9.98
C ASP A 500 -20.55 -9.85 -11.39
N ALA A 501 -20.75 -8.52 -11.50
CA ALA A 501 -20.81 -7.81 -12.77
C ALA A 501 -19.52 -7.81 -13.60
N LEU A 502 -18.36 -7.99 -12.95
CA LEU A 502 -17.02 -7.88 -13.56
C LEU A 502 -16.12 -9.04 -13.11
N ALA A 503 -15.07 -9.30 -13.90
CA ALA A 503 -13.98 -10.17 -13.49
C ALA A 503 -13.29 -9.64 -12.20
N GLY A 504 -12.77 -10.55 -11.37
CA GLY A 504 -12.24 -10.25 -10.03
C GLY A 504 -11.28 -9.05 -9.91
N PRO A 505 -10.22 -8.92 -10.74
CA PRO A 505 -9.31 -7.77 -10.65
C PRO A 505 -10.00 -6.45 -11.05
N ASP A 506 -10.83 -6.47 -12.08
CA ASP A 506 -11.48 -5.27 -12.63
C ASP A 506 -12.68 -4.79 -11.80
N ALA A 507 -13.22 -5.64 -10.93
CA ALA A 507 -14.38 -5.34 -10.09
C ALA A 507 -14.13 -4.24 -9.05
N ARG A 508 -12.87 -3.80 -8.90
CA ARG A 508 -12.43 -2.73 -7.98
C ARG A 508 -11.90 -1.49 -8.71
N HIS A 509 -11.81 -1.53 -10.04
CA HIS A 509 -11.24 -0.43 -10.82
C HIS A 509 -12.26 0.73 -10.96
N PRO A 510 -11.97 1.96 -10.46
CA PRO A 510 -12.95 3.04 -10.34
C PRO A 510 -13.59 3.45 -11.67
N LEU A 511 -12.78 3.71 -12.70
CA LEU A 511 -13.29 4.11 -14.01
C LEU A 511 -14.11 2.99 -14.66
N THR A 512 -13.68 1.73 -14.54
CA THR A 512 -14.37 0.59 -15.14
C THR A 512 -15.77 0.43 -14.56
N LEU A 513 -15.92 0.57 -13.25
CA LEU A 513 -17.22 0.56 -12.58
C LEU A 513 -18.13 1.68 -13.09
N ARG A 514 -17.59 2.90 -13.22
CA ARG A 514 -18.34 4.04 -13.75
C ARG A 514 -18.79 3.81 -15.20
N LEU A 515 -17.86 3.44 -16.10
CA LEU A 515 -18.17 3.21 -17.51
C LEU A 515 -19.18 2.08 -17.68
N LEU A 516 -19.05 0.98 -16.93
CA LEU A 516 -20.02 -0.12 -16.95
C LEU A 516 -21.41 0.35 -16.49
N SER A 517 -21.49 1.22 -15.48
CA SER A 517 -22.77 1.77 -15.03
C SER A 517 -23.47 2.59 -16.11
N GLU A 518 -22.71 3.39 -16.87
CA GLU A 518 -23.23 4.17 -18.00
C GLU A 518 -23.70 3.27 -19.15
N VAL A 519 -22.91 2.21 -19.47
CA VAL A 519 -23.29 1.19 -20.46
C VAL A 519 -24.59 0.50 -20.06
N ARG A 520 -24.72 0.07 -18.80
CA ARG A 520 -25.92 -0.62 -18.31
C ARG A 520 -27.14 0.30 -18.26
N ALA A 521 -26.97 1.57 -17.87
CA ALA A 521 -28.05 2.56 -17.87
C ALA A 521 -28.60 2.83 -19.28
N ALA A 522 -27.79 2.64 -20.32
CA ALA A 522 -28.20 2.80 -21.72
C ALA A 522 -28.89 1.55 -22.31
N LEU A 523 -28.81 0.39 -21.65
CA LEU A 523 -29.49 -0.83 -22.11
C LEU A 523 -30.99 -0.79 -21.77
N PRO A 524 -31.88 -1.32 -22.63
CA PRO A 524 -33.29 -1.43 -22.31
C PRO A 524 -33.48 -2.29 -21.05
N ALA A 525 -34.30 -1.83 -20.09
CA ALA A 525 -34.66 -2.64 -18.94
C ALA A 525 -35.32 -3.94 -19.43
N THR A 526 -34.67 -5.09 -19.19
CA THR A 526 -35.27 -6.39 -19.44
C THR A 526 -36.54 -6.47 -18.60
N PRO A 527 -37.73 -6.73 -19.16
CA PRO A 527 -38.94 -6.89 -18.37
C PRO A 527 -38.74 -8.11 -17.46
N GLY A 528 -38.45 -7.87 -16.19
CA GLY A 528 -38.31 -8.92 -15.19
C GLY A 528 -39.64 -9.65 -15.06
N GLY A 529 -39.64 -10.95 -15.38
CA GLY A 529 -40.71 -11.84 -14.96
C GLY A 529 -40.88 -11.74 -13.45
N ARG A 530 -42.11 -11.49 -13.02
CA ARG A 530 -42.48 -11.57 -11.60
C ARG A 530 -42.12 -12.96 -11.06
N PRO A 531 -41.54 -13.07 -9.85
CA PRO A 531 -41.50 -14.34 -9.15
C PRO A 531 -42.93 -14.62 -8.67
N GLY A 532 -43.67 -15.36 -9.48
CA GLY A 532 -44.99 -15.88 -9.17
C GLY A 532 -44.91 -17.38 -9.04
N GLU A 533 -45.22 -17.84 -7.83
CA GLU A 533 -45.69 -19.16 -7.45
C GLU A 533 -46.33 -19.94 -8.61
N ASP A 534 -45.79 -21.12 -8.93
CA ASP A 534 -46.55 -22.37 -8.99
C ASP A 534 -45.61 -23.55 -9.27
N GLY A 535 -45.75 -24.59 -8.44
CA GLY A 535 -44.97 -25.81 -8.52
C GLY A 535 -45.50 -26.81 -9.56
N ALA A 536 -44.62 -27.77 -9.84
CA ALA A 536 -44.89 -29.12 -10.33
C ALA A 536 -45.26 -29.30 -11.83
N LEU A 537 -44.34 -29.89 -12.62
CA LEU A 537 -44.28 -31.35 -12.89
C LEU A 537 -43.22 -31.66 -13.95
N ALA A 538 -42.54 -32.79 -13.76
CA ALA A 538 -41.57 -33.39 -14.66
C ALA A 538 -42.23 -34.19 -15.80
N GLY A 539 -41.55 -34.30 -16.94
CA GLY A 539 -41.85 -35.26 -18.02
C GLY A 539 -40.93 -35.07 -19.24
N PRO A 540 -40.21 -36.12 -19.73
CA PRO A 540 -39.15 -36.01 -20.74
C PRO A 540 -39.61 -36.30 -22.18
N ASP A 541 -38.66 -36.20 -23.11
CA ASP A 541 -38.65 -36.60 -24.54
C ASP A 541 -39.29 -35.66 -25.58
N HIS A 542 -38.44 -35.04 -26.41
CA HIS A 542 -38.24 -35.45 -27.80
C HIS A 542 -37.09 -34.67 -28.47
N ALA A 543 -36.22 -35.40 -29.16
CA ALA A 543 -35.11 -34.90 -29.98
C ALA A 543 -35.49 -34.85 -31.48
N ALA A 544 -34.71 -34.04 -32.22
CA ALA A 544 -34.56 -33.88 -33.70
C ALA A 544 -35.56 -32.94 -34.43
N ALA A 545 -35.18 -32.05 -35.36
CA ALA A 545 -33.93 -31.49 -35.89
C ALA A 545 -34.32 -30.28 -36.81
N PRO A 546 -33.47 -29.74 -37.71
CA PRO A 546 -32.80 -28.45 -37.62
C PRO A 546 -33.38 -27.34 -38.54
N SER A 547 -33.21 -26.07 -38.19
CA SER A 547 -33.33 -24.98 -39.16
C SER A 547 -32.24 -23.93 -38.94
N ALA A 548 -31.36 -23.84 -39.93
CA ALA A 548 -30.33 -22.84 -40.07
C ALA A 548 -30.90 -21.40 -40.11
N GLY A 549 -30.15 -20.46 -39.55
CA GLY A 549 -30.39 -19.02 -39.73
C GLY A 549 -30.66 -18.23 -38.45
N ALA A 550 -29.79 -18.33 -37.44
CA ALA A 550 -29.77 -17.40 -36.31
C ALA A 550 -28.37 -17.32 -35.67
N GLU A 551 -27.37 -16.91 -36.44
CA GLU A 551 -26.13 -16.34 -35.87
C GLU A 551 -26.40 -14.89 -35.45
N ALA A 552 -27.17 -14.71 -34.37
CA ALA A 552 -27.23 -13.45 -33.64
C ALA A 552 -27.70 -13.75 -32.21
N SER A 553 -26.87 -13.38 -31.24
CA SER A 553 -27.11 -13.46 -29.79
C SER A 553 -26.88 -14.82 -29.14
N ARG A 554 -25.63 -15.32 -29.21
CA ARG A 554 -25.04 -15.92 -28.00
C ARG A 554 -24.70 -14.76 -27.07
N ALA A 555 -25.49 -14.55 -26.03
CA ALA A 555 -25.04 -13.72 -24.91
C ALA A 555 -23.71 -14.30 -24.40
N PRO A 556 -22.64 -13.50 -24.25
CA PRO A 556 -21.36 -14.01 -23.78
C PRO A 556 -21.54 -14.56 -22.36
N SER A 557 -21.27 -15.85 -22.18
CA SER A 557 -21.37 -16.55 -20.90
C SER A 557 -20.11 -16.32 -20.03
N GLY A 558 -19.60 -15.09 -20.00
CA GLY A 558 -18.44 -14.68 -19.21
C GLY A 558 -18.66 -13.29 -18.60
N ARG A 559 -18.06 -13.05 -17.42
CA ARG A 559 -18.07 -11.72 -16.80
C ARG A 559 -17.15 -10.81 -17.62
N PRO A 560 -17.59 -9.60 -18.02
CA PRO A 560 -16.79 -8.77 -18.89
C PRO A 560 -15.49 -8.30 -18.22
N GLY A 561 -14.42 -8.28 -19.00
CA GLY A 561 -13.12 -7.70 -18.64
C GLY A 561 -13.06 -6.18 -18.90
N ARG A 562 -12.00 -5.53 -18.41
CA ARG A 562 -11.77 -4.08 -18.57
C ARG A 562 -11.77 -3.61 -20.03
N ASP A 563 -11.16 -4.36 -20.94
CA ASP A 563 -11.11 -4.01 -22.37
C ASP A 563 -12.47 -4.15 -23.07
N GLU A 564 -13.28 -5.13 -22.66
CA GLU A 564 -14.66 -5.28 -23.16
C GLU A 564 -15.55 -4.13 -22.68
N VAL A 565 -15.35 -3.64 -21.44
CA VAL A 565 -16.05 -2.45 -20.93
C VAL A 565 -15.64 -1.19 -21.69
N LEU A 566 -14.35 -1.00 -21.97
CA LEU A 566 -13.87 0.14 -22.78
C LEU A 566 -14.46 0.11 -24.19
N GLY A 567 -14.49 -1.07 -24.83
CA GLY A 567 -15.12 -1.25 -26.14
C GLY A 567 -16.62 -0.94 -26.12
N ALA A 568 -17.36 -1.51 -25.15
CA ALA A 568 -18.80 -1.26 -25.02
C ALA A 568 -19.12 0.22 -24.74
N TYR A 569 -18.29 0.90 -23.93
CA TYR A 569 -18.43 2.32 -23.68
C TYR A 569 -18.16 3.17 -24.93
N LEU A 570 -17.11 2.83 -25.70
CA LEU A 570 -16.82 3.50 -26.97
C LEU A 570 -17.99 3.35 -27.95
N ASP A 571 -18.58 2.15 -28.06
CA ASP A 571 -19.74 1.89 -28.90
C ASP A 571 -20.96 2.72 -28.45
N LEU A 572 -21.19 2.82 -27.13
CA LEU A 572 -22.23 3.68 -26.56
C LEU A 572 -22.01 5.16 -26.93
N MET A 573 -20.78 5.67 -26.80
CA MET A 573 -20.46 7.05 -27.17
C MET A 573 -20.67 7.30 -28.66
N CYS A 574 -20.22 6.39 -29.52
CA CYS A 574 -20.44 6.48 -30.96
C CYS A 574 -21.94 6.48 -31.31
N LEU A 575 -22.74 5.67 -30.61
CA LEU A 575 -24.19 5.66 -30.77
C LEU A 575 -24.84 6.97 -30.29
N ARG A 576 -24.44 7.51 -29.14
CA ARG A 576 -24.95 8.77 -28.60
C ARG A 576 -24.66 9.96 -29.52
N VAL A 577 -23.42 10.07 -29.99
CA VAL A 577 -23.02 11.06 -31.01
C VAL A 577 -23.84 10.89 -32.29
N ALA A 578 -24.01 9.66 -32.77
CA ALA A 578 -24.82 9.38 -33.96
C ALA A 578 -26.30 9.75 -33.77
N VAL A 579 -26.88 9.53 -32.58
CA VAL A 579 -28.26 9.93 -32.26
C VAL A 579 -28.41 11.45 -32.30
N ARG A 580 -27.45 12.22 -31.77
CA ARG A 580 -27.47 13.69 -31.87
C ARG A 580 -27.35 14.17 -33.30
N LEU A 581 -26.40 13.61 -34.06
CA LEU A 581 -26.25 13.94 -35.47
C LEU A 581 -27.51 13.58 -36.26
N ALA A 582 -28.13 12.45 -35.97
CA ALA A 582 -29.38 12.03 -36.61
C ALA A 582 -30.55 12.98 -36.29
N ALA A 583 -30.64 13.49 -35.05
CA ALA A 583 -31.66 14.46 -34.65
C ALA A 583 -31.54 15.79 -35.42
N VAL A 584 -30.31 16.29 -35.62
CA VAL A 584 -30.06 17.54 -36.37
C VAL A 584 -30.29 17.36 -37.87
N ASN A 585 -29.96 16.18 -38.42
CA ASN A 585 -29.98 15.92 -39.86
C ASN A 585 -31.22 15.11 -40.34
N GLY A 586 -32.21 14.85 -39.46
CA GLY A 586 -33.47 14.17 -39.81
C GLY A 586 -33.35 12.67 -40.15
N VAL A 587 -32.27 12.00 -39.72
CA VAL A 587 -31.98 10.60 -40.04
C VAL A 587 -32.67 9.67 -39.03
N ARG A 588 -33.23 8.53 -39.47
CA ARG A 588 -33.96 7.58 -38.59
C ARG A 588 -33.64 6.12 -38.90
N GLY A 589 -33.92 5.23 -37.94
CA GLY A 589 -33.85 3.79 -38.12
C GLY A 589 -32.45 3.25 -38.40
N THR A 590 -32.33 2.32 -39.35
CA THR A 590 -31.05 1.64 -39.68
C THR A 590 -29.94 2.59 -40.14
N ALA A 591 -30.28 3.79 -40.63
CA ALA A 591 -29.31 4.82 -40.98
C ALA A 591 -28.55 5.39 -39.77
N VAL A 592 -29.15 5.37 -38.56
CA VAL A 592 -28.46 5.77 -37.31
C VAL A 592 -27.35 4.77 -36.96
N ARG A 593 -27.56 3.47 -37.21
CA ARG A 593 -26.52 2.44 -37.00
C ARG A 593 -25.34 2.62 -37.96
N ARG A 594 -25.60 2.96 -39.23
CA ARG A 594 -24.54 3.29 -40.20
C ARG A 594 -23.78 4.53 -39.78
N LEU A 595 -24.48 5.55 -39.27
CA LEU A 595 -23.87 6.76 -38.75
C LEU A 595 -22.99 6.47 -37.51
N ALA A 596 -23.43 5.60 -36.60
CA ALA A 596 -22.61 5.17 -35.46
C ALA A 596 -21.32 4.47 -35.91
N ALA A 597 -21.38 3.60 -36.94
CA ALA A 597 -20.19 3.00 -37.52
C ALA A 597 -19.25 4.04 -38.19
N GLN A 598 -19.82 5.07 -38.84
CA GLN A 598 -19.04 6.19 -39.38
C GLN A 598 -18.38 7.02 -38.27
N VAL A 599 -19.10 7.31 -37.18
CA VAL A 599 -18.57 7.99 -36.00
C VAL A 599 -17.42 7.19 -35.41
N SER A 600 -17.60 5.88 -35.20
CA SER A 600 -16.52 5.00 -34.75
C SER A 600 -15.29 5.11 -35.67
N GLY A 601 -15.48 5.04 -36.99
CA GLY A 601 -14.39 5.25 -37.96
C GLY A 601 -13.64 6.57 -37.81
N GLN A 602 -14.35 7.68 -37.56
CA GLN A 602 -13.73 8.99 -37.29
C GLN A 602 -13.03 9.03 -35.92
N VAL A 603 -13.58 8.40 -34.90
CA VAL A 603 -12.96 8.33 -33.57
C VAL A 603 -11.65 7.53 -33.61
N HIS A 604 -11.60 6.43 -34.37
CA HIS A 604 -10.35 5.70 -34.62
C HIS A 604 -9.34 6.53 -35.43
N GLU A 605 -9.79 7.39 -36.35
CA GLU A 605 -8.91 8.34 -37.06
C GLU A 605 -8.37 9.44 -36.13
N ALA A 606 -9.20 9.97 -35.23
CA ALA A 606 -8.77 10.86 -34.17
C ALA A 606 -7.69 10.21 -33.30
N ALA A 607 -7.92 8.98 -32.83
CA ALA A 607 -6.93 8.22 -32.06
C ALA A 607 -5.59 8.06 -32.80
N ARG A 608 -5.62 7.78 -34.10
CA ARG A 608 -4.40 7.72 -34.95
C ARG A 608 -3.63 9.04 -34.96
N ARG A 609 -4.33 10.17 -35.12
CA ARG A 609 -3.69 11.49 -35.19
C ARG A 609 -3.13 11.95 -33.85
N CYS A 610 -3.71 11.51 -32.72
CA CYS A 610 -3.16 11.74 -31.38
C CYS A 610 -1.77 11.10 -31.16
N LEU A 611 -1.37 10.11 -31.97
CA LEU A 611 -0.03 9.49 -31.90
C LEU A 611 1.06 10.30 -32.61
N GLY A 612 0.70 11.41 -33.27
CA GLY A 612 1.64 12.34 -33.88
C GLY A 612 2.53 13.06 -32.86
N PRO A 613 3.31 14.08 -33.28
CA PRO A 613 4.28 14.78 -32.42
C PRO A 613 3.68 15.60 -31.26
N GLY A 614 2.37 15.50 -30.99
CA GLY A 614 1.70 16.10 -29.84
C GLY A 614 1.71 15.20 -28.60
N GLN A 615 1.32 15.75 -27.44
CA GLN A 615 1.27 15.03 -26.16
C GLN A 615 0.00 14.15 -26.01
N GLY A 616 -0.41 13.45 -27.08
CA GLY A 616 -1.64 12.66 -27.10
C GLY A 616 -2.91 13.47 -27.43
N GLU A 617 -2.76 14.71 -27.84
CA GLU A 617 -3.83 15.64 -28.21
C GLU A 617 -3.97 15.79 -29.73
N LEU A 618 -5.15 16.22 -30.17
CA LEU A 618 -5.41 16.72 -31.51
C LEU A 618 -5.28 18.24 -31.49
N ASP A 619 -4.38 18.79 -32.31
CA ASP A 619 -4.45 20.22 -32.58
C ASP A 619 -5.79 20.59 -33.22
N ARG A 620 -6.16 21.87 -33.14
CA ARG A 620 -7.43 22.36 -33.69
C ARG A 620 -7.64 22.01 -35.15
N THR A 621 -6.59 22.06 -35.97
CA THR A 621 -6.69 21.77 -37.41
C THR A 621 -6.94 20.29 -37.68
N ALA A 622 -6.30 19.41 -36.92
CA ALA A 622 -6.47 17.96 -36.97
C ALA A 622 -7.86 17.56 -36.47
N PHE A 623 -8.35 18.20 -35.39
CA PHE A 623 -9.71 18.00 -34.89
C PHE A 623 -10.75 18.39 -35.94
N GLU A 624 -10.67 19.61 -36.49
CA GLU A 624 -11.65 20.10 -37.48
C GLU A 624 -11.66 19.26 -38.77
N ALA A 625 -10.51 18.67 -39.14
CA ALA A 625 -10.41 17.78 -40.28
C ALA A 625 -11.07 16.39 -40.06
N VAL A 626 -11.20 15.93 -38.81
CA VAL A 626 -11.89 14.68 -38.45
C VAL A 626 -13.35 14.95 -38.09
N PHE A 627 -13.61 16.03 -37.34
CA PHE A 627 -14.91 16.47 -36.85
C PHE A 627 -15.19 17.92 -37.30
N PRO A 628 -15.80 18.11 -38.47
CA PRO A 628 -16.05 19.44 -39.01
C PRO A 628 -17.13 20.21 -38.22
N TRP A 629 -16.95 21.53 -38.08
CA TRP A 629 -17.97 22.43 -37.52
C TRP A 629 -19.15 22.66 -38.47
N GLY A 630 -18.89 22.67 -39.78
CA GLY A 630 -19.88 22.92 -40.83
C GLY A 630 -20.03 21.75 -41.83
N PRO A 631 -20.91 21.88 -42.83
CA PRO A 631 -21.05 20.89 -43.90
C PRO A 631 -19.77 20.81 -44.73
N VAL A 632 -19.19 19.62 -44.85
CA VAL A 632 -17.98 19.40 -45.65
C VAL A 632 -18.35 19.26 -47.14
N PRO A 633 -17.69 19.99 -48.07
CA PRO A 633 -17.86 19.78 -49.50
C PRO A 633 -17.28 18.42 -49.91
N GLY A 634 -18.14 17.40 -50.06
CA GLY A 634 -17.74 16.08 -50.58
C GLY A 634 -18.47 14.88 -49.97
N ARG A 635 -18.55 13.78 -50.72
CA ARG A 635 -19.31 12.57 -50.35
C ARG A 635 -18.79 11.78 -49.12
N ARG A 636 -17.68 12.17 -48.46
CA ARG A 636 -17.06 11.36 -47.37
C ARG A 636 -17.94 11.21 -46.12
N LEU A 637 -18.63 12.28 -45.70
CA LEU A 637 -19.51 12.29 -44.51
C LEU A 637 -20.98 12.55 -44.86
N GLY A 638 -21.35 12.37 -46.14
CA GLY A 638 -22.75 12.44 -46.58
C GLY A 638 -23.44 13.80 -46.39
N GLY A 639 -22.70 14.91 -46.26
CA GLY A 639 -23.27 16.25 -46.07
C GLY A 639 -23.88 16.51 -44.67
N THR A 640 -23.64 15.61 -43.71
CA THR A 640 -24.12 15.77 -42.33
C THR A 640 -23.39 16.91 -41.61
N THR A 641 -24.13 17.71 -40.86
CA THR A 641 -23.60 18.86 -40.09
C THR A 641 -23.62 18.58 -38.59
N GLY A 642 -22.78 19.30 -37.84
CA GLY A 642 -22.78 19.26 -36.37
C GLY A 642 -21.84 18.24 -35.71
N TRP A 643 -20.84 17.72 -36.43
CA TRP A 643 -19.89 16.70 -35.91
C TRP A 643 -19.12 17.19 -34.69
N ALA A 644 -18.43 18.33 -34.79
CA ALA A 644 -17.68 18.91 -33.68
C ALA A 644 -18.55 19.11 -32.43
N SER A 645 -19.70 19.77 -32.59
CA SER A 645 -20.63 20.01 -31.49
C SER A 645 -21.17 18.73 -30.86
N ALA A 646 -21.49 17.71 -31.66
CA ALA A 646 -22.02 16.44 -31.14
C ALA A 646 -20.98 15.69 -30.30
N VAL A 647 -19.72 15.60 -30.75
CA VAL A 647 -18.65 14.90 -30.04
C VAL A 647 -18.27 15.62 -28.74
N LEU A 648 -18.19 16.95 -28.76
CA LEU A 648 -17.90 17.76 -27.57
C LEU A 648 -19.06 17.73 -26.56
N THR A 649 -20.32 17.76 -27.03
CA THR A 649 -21.49 17.72 -26.15
C THR A 649 -21.65 16.37 -25.45
N GLU A 650 -21.31 15.27 -26.14
CA GLU A 650 -21.31 13.94 -25.53
C GLU A 650 -20.08 13.68 -24.66
N GLY A 651 -19.09 14.57 -24.67
CA GLY A 651 -17.92 14.47 -23.82
C GLY A 651 -16.96 13.34 -24.19
N LEU A 652 -16.99 12.85 -25.44
CA LEU A 652 -15.99 11.87 -25.90
C LEU A 652 -14.62 12.53 -26.08
N LEU A 653 -14.61 13.73 -26.67
CA LEU A 653 -13.45 14.62 -26.70
C LEU A 653 -13.76 15.88 -25.89
N VAL A 654 -12.75 16.44 -25.25
CA VAL A 654 -12.80 17.69 -24.47
C VAL A 654 -11.71 18.64 -24.94
N PRO A 655 -11.91 19.97 -24.83
CA PRO A 655 -10.84 20.94 -25.07
C PRO A 655 -9.65 20.69 -24.13
N ALA A 656 -8.44 20.81 -24.66
CA ALA A 656 -7.19 20.76 -23.92
C ALA A 656 -6.20 21.74 -24.57
N GLY A 657 -5.92 22.85 -23.88
CA GLY A 657 -5.11 23.95 -24.42
C GLY A 657 -5.69 24.49 -25.73
N ASP A 658 -4.84 24.55 -26.76
CA ASP A 658 -5.21 24.97 -28.12
C ASP A 658 -5.81 23.82 -28.96
N GLY A 659 -6.01 22.64 -28.37
CA GLY A 659 -6.45 21.41 -29.03
C GLY A 659 -7.57 20.67 -28.30
N TYR A 660 -7.66 19.37 -28.57
CA TYR A 660 -8.70 18.48 -28.07
C TYR A 660 -8.12 17.11 -27.71
N ARG A 661 -8.66 16.47 -26.68
CA ARG A 661 -8.24 15.12 -26.24
C ARG A 661 -9.42 14.26 -25.84
N PHE A 662 -9.19 12.96 -25.72
CA PHE A 662 -10.18 12.05 -25.12
C PHE A 662 -10.41 12.42 -23.66
N ALA A 663 -11.67 12.41 -23.22
CA ALA A 663 -12.04 12.81 -21.87
C ALA A 663 -11.43 11.90 -20.80
N HIS A 664 -11.34 10.60 -21.09
CA HIS A 664 -10.74 9.61 -20.20
C HIS A 664 -9.38 9.16 -20.74
N GLU A 665 -8.34 9.42 -19.95
CA GLU A 665 -6.96 9.05 -20.24
C GLU A 665 -6.78 7.56 -20.58
N GLU A 666 -7.42 6.68 -19.83
CA GLU A 666 -7.29 5.25 -20.06
C GLU A 666 -7.95 4.79 -21.36
N LEU A 667 -9.14 5.33 -21.67
CA LEU A 667 -9.80 5.09 -22.95
C LEU A 667 -8.92 5.59 -24.10
N ALA A 668 -8.27 6.75 -23.92
CA ALA A 668 -7.33 7.31 -24.87
C ALA A 668 -6.15 6.36 -25.10
N ASP A 669 -5.50 5.91 -24.03
CA ASP A 669 -4.34 5.02 -24.11
C ASP A 669 -4.70 3.67 -24.77
N TRP A 670 -5.88 3.14 -24.46
CA TRP A 670 -6.40 1.91 -25.06
C TRP A 670 -6.66 2.03 -26.57
N ILE A 671 -7.41 3.07 -27.01
CA ILE A 671 -7.74 3.23 -28.43
C ILE A 671 -6.53 3.68 -29.25
N GLN A 672 -5.63 4.49 -28.68
CA GLN A 672 -4.40 4.91 -29.34
C GLN A 672 -3.44 3.73 -29.50
N GLY A 673 -3.30 2.88 -28.48
CA GLY A 673 -2.49 1.66 -28.57
C GLY A 673 -2.94 0.73 -29.71
N ALA A 674 -4.22 0.73 -30.06
CA ALA A 674 -4.73 -0.05 -31.20
C ALA A 674 -4.25 0.41 -32.58
N HIS A 675 -3.70 1.62 -32.69
CA HIS A 675 -3.14 2.15 -33.95
C HIS A 675 -1.65 2.46 -33.89
N LEU A 676 -0.99 2.15 -32.78
CA LEU A 676 0.44 2.40 -32.63
C LEU A 676 1.24 1.43 -33.50
N ASP A 677 2.19 1.97 -34.29
CA ASP A 677 3.24 1.17 -34.91
C ASP A 677 4.23 0.73 -33.82
N LEU A 678 3.97 -0.45 -33.25
CA LEU A 678 4.70 -0.97 -32.10
C LEU A 678 6.18 -1.17 -32.42
N ASP A 679 6.53 -1.66 -33.61
CA ASP A 679 7.93 -1.88 -34.00
C ASP A 679 8.69 -0.55 -34.09
N ALA A 680 8.09 0.46 -34.73
CA ALA A 680 8.70 1.78 -34.81
C ALA A 680 8.83 2.43 -33.41
N ALA A 681 7.84 2.25 -32.54
CA ALA A 681 7.84 2.77 -31.18
C ALA A 681 8.92 2.11 -30.32
N LEU A 682 8.99 0.78 -30.25
CA LEU A 682 10.01 0.06 -29.49
C LEU A 682 11.42 0.38 -30.01
N HIS A 683 11.57 0.52 -31.33
CA HIS A 683 12.84 0.94 -31.91
C HIS A 683 13.26 2.34 -31.45
N ALA A 684 12.34 3.31 -31.45
CA ALA A 684 12.63 4.68 -31.05
C ALA A 684 12.90 4.83 -29.54
N LEU A 685 12.17 4.08 -28.71
CA LEU A 685 12.17 4.24 -27.25
C LEU A 685 13.26 3.41 -26.55
N VAL A 686 13.56 2.21 -27.07
CA VAL A 686 14.45 1.23 -26.42
C VAL A 686 15.61 0.85 -27.34
N HIS A 687 15.32 0.38 -28.56
CA HIS A 687 16.34 -0.29 -29.36
C HIS A 687 17.30 0.65 -30.10
N ARG A 688 17.03 1.95 -30.23
CA ARG A 688 17.89 2.91 -30.96
C ARG A 688 19.32 2.92 -30.42
N ASP A 689 19.47 3.06 -29.11
CA ASP A 689 20.77 3.15 -28.46
C ASP A 689 21.38 1.75 -28.25
N TRP A 690 20.54 0.74 -28.04
CA TRP A 690 20.98 -0.66 -28.00
C TRP A 690 21.59 -1.13 -29.32
N VAL A 691 20.97 -0.86 -30.47
CA VAL A 691 21.51 -1.20 -31.80
C VAL A 691 22.81 -0.45 -32.04
N ALA A 692 22.90 0.83 -31.66
CA ALA A 692 24.14 1.60 -31.78
C ALA A 692 25.28 1.04 -30.91
N GLN A 693 25.00 0.61 -29.68
CA GLN A 693 25.98 -0.04 -28.79
C GLN A 693 26.36 -1.46 -29.25
N ALA A 694 25.40 -2.23 -29.77
CA ALA A 694 25.63 -3.56 -30.32
C ALA A 694 26.45 -3.51 -31.62
N GLU A 695 26.22 -2.51 -32.48
CA GLU A 695 27.02 -2.22 -33.67
C GLU A 695 28.44 -1.75 -33.31
N ALA A 696 28.60 -0.93 -32.26
CA ALA A 696 29.93 -0.54 -31.77
C ALA A 696 30.75 -1.74 -31.25
N ARG A 697 30.07 -2.77 -30.71
CA ARG A 697 30.69 -4.03 -30.27
C ARG A 697 30.96 -5.01 -31.42
N ARG A 698 30.28 -4.87 -32.57
CA ARG A 698 30.42 -5.74 -33.75
C ARG A 698 31.06 -4.96 -34.90
N GLY A 699 32.40 -4.97 -34.97
CA GLY A 699 33.13 -4.41 -36.11
C GLY A 699 32.63 -4.96 -37.46
N TRP A 700 32.01 -4.08 -38.26
CA TRP A 700 31.65 -4.18 -39.69
C TRP A 700 30.92 -5.45 -40.22
N GLY A 701 29.69 -5.25 -40.72
CA GLY A 701 29.01 -6.17 -41.64
C GLY A 701 27.48 -5.95 -41.71
N THR A 702 27.00 -5.15 -42.66
CA THR A 702 25.59 -4.74 -42.78
C THR A 702 24.69 -5.83 -43.38
N MET A 703 23.58 -6.20 -42.72
CA MET A 703 22.52 -7.03 -43.30
C MET A 703 21.47 -6.16 -44.06
N PRO A 704 20.87 -6.63 -45.17
CA PRO A 704 20.10 -5.78 -46.10
C PRO A 704 18.69 -5.37 -45.62
N SER A 705 18.11 -6.00 -44.61
CA SER A 705 16.75 -5.70 -44.13
C SER A 705 16.65 -4.43 -43.28
N GLU A 706 17.75 -4.05 -42.62
CA GLU A 706 17.79 -2.92 -41.68
C GLU A 706 17.81 -1.55 -42.38
N ALA A 707 18.26 -1.47 -43.63
CA ALA A 707 18.36 -0.19 -44.35
C ALA A 707 17.00 0.49 -44.58
N ARG A 708 15.92 -0.30 -44.70
CA ARG A 708 14.55 0.21 -44.93
C ARG A 708 13.92 0.73 -43.63
N VAL A 709 14.11 0.01 -42.52
CA VAL A 709 13.72 0.41 -41.15
C VAL A 709 14.51 1.66 -40.71
N ARG A 710 15.83 1.67 -40.93
CA ARG A 710 16.72 2.83 -40.67
C ARG A 710 16.26 4.08 -41.42
N ARG A 711 15.76 3.95 -42.66
CA ARG A 711 15.30 5.10 -43.47
C ARG A 711 13.94 5.65 -43.02
N HIS A 712 13.06 4.79 -42.49
CA HIS A 712 11.77 5.19 -41.92
C HIS A 712 11.94 5.80 -40.51
N ALA A 713 12.73 5.16 -39.65
CA ALA A 713 13.07 5.65 -38.32
C ALA A 713 13.82 6.99 -38.34
N ARG A 714 14.78 7.18 -39.28
CA ARG A 714 15.46 8.48 -39.50
C ARG A 714 14.52 9.59 -40.01
N ARG A 715 13.38 9.24 -40.61
CA ARG A 715 12.37 10.21 -41.07
C ARG A 715 11.39 10.61 -39.97
N ALA A 716 11.12 9.70 -39.01
CA ALA A 716 10.27 9.94 -37.84
C ALA A 716 10.99 10.73 -36.73
N THR A 717 12.31 10.69 -36.65
CA THR A 717 13.12 11.15 -35.50
C THR A 717 13.64 12.60 -35.60
N ARG A 718 12.93 13.50 -36.29
CA ARG A 718 13.24 14.94 -36.25
C ARG A 718 12.59 15.69 -35.06
N ASN A 719 11.85 14.99 -34.20
CA ASN A 719 11.02 15.60 -33.15
C ASN A 719 11.44 15.16 -31.73
N LEU A 720 11.05 16.00 -30.76
CA LEU A 720 11.29 15.95 -29.31
C LEU A 720 11.13 14.55 -28.70
N PRO A 721 11.85 14.22 -27.59
CA PRO A 721 11.73 12.92 -26.93
C PRO A 721 10.31 12.64 -26.45
N VAL A 722 9.84 11.39 -26.62
CA VAL A 722 8.51 10.95 -26.18
C VAL A 722 8.45 10.95 -24.65
N PRO A 723 7.52 11.68 -24.01
CA PRO A 723 7.47 11.71 -22.56
C PRO A 723 7.05 10.39 -21.92
N ARG A 724 7.65 10.08 -20.76
CA ARG A 724 7.44 8.85 -19.98
C ARG A 724 5.96 8.58 -19.62
N HIS A 725 5.17 9.62 -19.40
CA HIS A 725 3.74 9.48 -19.10
C HIS A 725 2.91 8.88 -20.27
N ARG A 726 3.47 8.84 -21.49
CA ARG A 726 2.87 8.22 -22.69
C ARG A 726 3.18 6.72 -22.79
N VAL A 727 3.48 6.05 -21.68
CA VAL A 727 3.70 4.60 -21.64
C VAL A 727 2.44 3.78 -21.92
N GLY A 728 1.26 4.32 -21.57
CA GLY A 728 -0.04 3.66 -21.71
C GLY A 728 -0.32 3.10 -23.10
N PRO A 729 -0.27 3.89 -24.19
CA PRO A 729 -0.50 3.39 -25.56
C PRO A 729 0.43 2.25 -25.96
N VAL A 730 1.69 2.28 -25.53
CA VAL A 730 2.68 1.23 -25.83
C VAL A 730 2.34 -0.07 -25.09
N VAL A 731 1.98 0.04 -23.81
CA VAL A 731 1.50 -1.09 -23.00
C VAL A 731 0.23 -1.69 -23.61
N HIS A 732 -0.74 -0.87 -24.00
CA HIS A 732 -1.96 -1.35 -24.64
C HIS A 732 -1.71 -2.00 -26.00
N ALA A 733 -0.75 -1.51 -26.79
CA ALA A 733 -0.33 -2.16 -28.04
C ALA A 733 0.28 -3.55 -27.80
N LEU A 734 1.11 -3.71 -26.76
CA LEU A 734 1.67 -5.01 -26.36
C LEU A 734 0.59 -5.98 -25.85
N LEU A 735 -0.37 -5.50 -25.05
CA LEU A 735 -1.51 -6.31 -24.60
C LEU A 735 -2.42 -6.71 -25.77
N LEU A 736 -2.60 -5.81 -26.75
CA LEU A 736 -3.36 -6.10 -27.97
C LEU A 736 -2.66 -7.15 -28.85
N LEU A 737 -1.32 -7.12 -28.91
CA LEU A 737 -0.51 -8.13 -29.61
C LEU A 737 -0.80 -9.52 -29.07
N ALA A 738 -0.80 -9.71 -27.74
CA ALA A 738 -1.14 -11.00 -27.13
C ALA A 738 -2.56 -11.47 -27.46
N ARG A 739 -3.54 -10.56 -27.48
CA ARG A 739 -4.94 -10.89 -27.81
C ARG A 739 -5.13 -11.28 -29.29
N HIS A 740 -4.44 -10.63 -30.21
CA HIS A 740 -4.65 -10.84 -31.65
C HIS A 740 -3.69 -11.86 -32.29
N GLN A 741 -2.44 -11.90 -31.84
CA GLN A 741 -1.39 -12.76 -32.41
C GLN A 741 -0.97 -13.90 -31.48
N GLY A 742 -1.47 -13.90 -30.23
CA GLY A 742 -1.25 -14.95 -29.25
C GLY A 742 -0.05 -14.71 -28.31
N PRO A 743 0.10 -15.54 -27.29
CA PRO A 743 1.11 -15.35 -26.23
C PRO A 743 2.55 -15.51 -26.73
N THR A 744 2.80 -16.35 -27.74
CA THR A 744 4.16 -16.58 -28.28
C THR A 744 4.78 -15.31 -28.87
N GLU A 745 3.99 -14.53 -29.61
CA GLU A 745 4.47 -13.29 -30.23
C GLU A 745 4.79 -12.24 -29.17
N LEU A 746 3.93 -12.07 -28.16
CA LEU A 746 4.24 -11.18 -27.03
C LEU A 746 5.47 -11.67 -26.25
N ALA A 747 5.61 -12.97 -26.01
CA ALA A 747 6.77 -13.52 -25.32
C ALA A 747 8.08 -13.16 -26.03
N GLY A 748 8.13 -13.26 -27.37
CA GLY A 748 9.30 -12.83 -28.16
C GLY A 748 9.64 -11.36 -27.95
N ARG A 749 8.64 -10.47 -27.91
CA ARG A 749 8.86 -9.03 -27.65
C ARG A 749 9.31 -8.73 -26.22
N LEU A 750 8.80 -9.47 -25.23
CA LEU A 750 9.25 -9.34 -23.85
C LEU A 750 10.68 -9.87 -23.68
N GLU A 751 11.07 -10.93 -24.40
CA GLU A 751 12.47 -11.40 -24.45
C GLU A 751 13.39 -10.33 -25.07
N GLU A 752 13.01 -9.69 -26.18
CA GLU A 752 13.75 -8.57 -26.79
C GLU A 752 13.94 -7.39 -25.83
N LEU A 753 12.89 -7.03 -25.07
CA LEU A 753 12.96 -5.97 -24.06
C LEU A 753 13.86 -6.34 -22.88
N LEU A 754 13.83 -7.62 -22.44
CA LEU A 754 14.68 -8.11 -21.35
C LEU A 754 16.15 -8.11 -21.75
N ASP A 755 16.47 -8.53 -22.98
CA ASP A 755 17.83 -8.50 -23.51
C ASP A 755 18.34 -7.06 -23.69
N ALA A 756 17.48 -6.14 -24.14
CA ALA A 756 17.82 -4.73 -24.19
C ALA A 756 18.09 -4.16 -22.80
N LEU A 757 17.25 -4.47 -21.82
CA LEU A 757 17.42 -4.04 -20.42
C LEU A 757 18.74 -4.56 -19.83
N ASP A 758 19.05 -5.85 -20.00
CA ASP A 758 20.30 -6.43 -19.51
C ASP A 758 21.54 -5.77 -20.14
N ALA A 759 21.45 -5.32 -21.40
CA ALA A 759 22.54 -4.63 -22.06
C ALA A 759 22.69 -3.16 -21.63
N LEU A 760 21.57 -2.48 -21.31
CA LEU A 760 21.51 -1.05 -21.03
C LEU A 760 21.73 -0.71 -19.55
N LEU A 761 21.42 -1.62 -18.63
CA LEU A 761 21.47 -1.35 -17.18
C LEU A 761 22.91 -1.09 -16.71
N PRO A 762 23.27 0.14 -16.29
CA PRO A 762 24.64 0.52 -15.94
C PRO A 762 25.05 0.00 -14.55
N PRO A 763 26.35 -0.21 -14.28
CA PRO A 763 26.84 -0.44 -12.93
C PRO A 763 26.76 0.85 -12.09
N GLY A 764 26.19 0.78 -10.88
CA GLY A 764 26.25 1.84 -9.88
C GLY A 764 25.51 3.18 -10.15
N SER A 765 24.72 3.32 -11.21
CA SER A 765 23.95 4.57 -11.45
C SER A 765 22.61 4.56 -10.69
N PRO A 766 22.29 5.62 -9.91
CA PRO A 766 21.06 5.69 -9.13
C PRO A 766 19.80 6.02 -9.95
N ALA A 767 19.93 6.52 -11.19
CA ALA A 767 18.79 6.86 -12.05
C ALA A 767 18.91 6.20 -13.44
N PRO A 768 17.86 5.50 -13.91
CA PRO A 768 17.87 4.89 -15.23
C PRO A 768 17.76 5.96 -16.33
N ASP A 769 18.64 5.86 -17.33
CA ASP A 769 18.49 6.57 -18.60
C ASP A 769 17.13 6.22 -19.25
N ASP A 770 16.63 7.09 -20.12
CA ASP A 770 15.30 6.95 -20.73
C ASP A 770 15.05 5.55 -21.36
N PRO A 771 15.96 4.95 -22.14
CA PRO A 771 15.74 3.61 -22.71
C PRO A 771 15.60 2.50 -21.65
N THR A 772 16.41 2.56 -20.58
CA THR A 772 16.37 1.61 -19.45
C THR A 772 15.05 1.73 -18.70
N TRP A 773 14.58 2.96 -18.49
CA TRP A 773 13.27 3.22 -17.88
C TRP A 773 12.15 2.64 -18.73
N TRP A 774 12.15 2.87 -20.05
CA TRP A 774 11.14 2.33 -20.97
C TRP A 774 11.12 0.80 -20.97
N ALA A 775 12.27 0.14 -21.11
CA ALA A 775 12.34 -1.32 -21.10
C ALA A 775 11.80 -1.91 -19.78
N THR A 776 12.22 -1.35 -18.65
CA THR A 776 11.78 -1.77 -17.31
C THR A 776 10.27 -1.61 -17.12
N ARG A 777 9.73 -0.43 -17.48
CA ARG A 777 8.30 -0.12 -17.30
C ARG A 777 7.41 -0.92 -18.24
N LEU A 778 7.80 -1.09 -19.49
CA LEU A 778 7.04 -1.90 -20.44
C LEU A 778 6.99 -3.37 -20.02
N LEU A 779 8.12 -3.95 -19.58
CA LEU A 779 8.17 -5.32 -19.08
C LEU A 779 7.26 -5.51 -17.86
N SER A 780 7.43 -4.66 -16.83
CA SER A 780 6.67 -4.77 -15.58
C SER A 780 5.18 -4.54 -15.78
N GLU A 781 4.76 -3.45 -16.44
CA GLU A 781 3.34 -3.12 -16.63
C GLU A 781 2.62 -4.14 -17.51
N VAL A 782 3.25 -4.68 -18.56
CA VAL A 782 2.61 -5.68 -19.41
C VAL A 782 2.42 -7.00 -18.65
N LEU A 783 3.44 -7.48 -17.93
CA LEU A 783 3.37 -8.73 -17.17
C LEU A 783 2.36 -8.66 -16.01
N LEU A 784 2.15 -7.48 -15.42
CA LEU A 784 1.12 -7.28 -14.38
C LEU A 784 -0.30 -7.18 -14.94
N ARG A 785 -0.48 -6.80 -16.22
CA ARG A 785 -1.79 -6.54 -16.84
C ARG A 785 -2.30 -7.66 -17.76
N VAL A 786 -1.48 -8.65 -18.10
CA VAL A 786 -1.97 -9.85 -18.80
C VAL A 786 -2.95 -10.62 -17.90
N PRO A 787 -4.03 -11.20 -18.43
CA PRO A 787 -5.01 -11.93 -17.61
C PRO A 787 -4.45 -13.22 -17.01
N ASP A 788 -3.49 -13.85 -17.69
CA ASP A 788 -2.74 -15.02 -17.25
C ASP A 788 -1.27 -14.86 -17.65
N ALA A 789 -0.38 -14.87 -16.66
CA ALA A 789 1.05 -14.75 -16.89
C ALA A 789 1.75 -16.10 -17.15
N THR A 790 1.03 -17.23 -17.03
CA THR A 790 1.59 -18.59 -17.18
C THR A 790 2.32 -18.81 -18.52
N PRO A 791 1.82 -18.34 -19.68
CA PRO A 791 2.54 -18.49 -20.95
C PRO A 791 3.90 -17.79 -20.99
N TYR A 792 4.14 -16.81 -20.11
CA TYR A 792 5.36 -16.00 -20.05
C TYR A 792 6.33 -16.48 -18.96
N THR A 793 6.08 -17.64 -18.33
CA THR A 793 6.93 -18.20 -17.27
C THR A 793 8.38 -18.37 -17.69
N ARG A 794 8.66 -18.61 -18.98
CA ARG A 794 10.03 -18.65 -19.52
C ARG A 794 10.73 -17.29 -19.41
N VAL A 795 10.04 -16.22 -19.82
CA VAL A 795 10.55 -14.84 -19.73
C VAL A 795 10.77 -14.46 -18.26
N LEU A 796 9.81 -14.79 -17.40
CA LEU A 796 9.92 -14.57 -15.96
C LEU A 796 11.10 -15.32 -15.35
N ARG A 797 11.34 -16.57 -15.76
CA ARG A 797 12.52 -17.35 -15.31
C ARG A 797 13.82 -16.69 -15.75
N PHE A 798 13.93 -16.26 -17.01
CA PHE A 798 15.09 -15.50 -17.45
C PHE A 798 15.28 -14.21 -16.65
N LEU A 799 14.20 -13.49 -16.34
CA LEU A 799 14.26 -12.32 -15.47
C LEU A 799 14.79 -12.67 -14.06
N THR A 800 14.37 -13.79 -13.46
CA THR A 800 14.94 -14.23 -12.16
C THR A 800 16.45 -14.50 -12.24
N GLU A 801 16.91 -15.13 -13.33
CA GLU A 801 18.32 -15.41 -13.56
C GLU A 801 19.12 -14.11 -13.77
N ARG A 802 18.56 -13.14 -14.51
CA ARG A 802 19.15 -11.82 -14.71
C ARG A 802 19.25 -11.03 -13.41
N ILE A 803 18.22 -11.05 -12.56
CA ILE A 803 18.26 -10.39 -11.24
C ILE A 803 19.41 -10.93 -10.39
N GLY A 804 19.59 -12.26 -10.34
CA GLY A 804 20.72 -12.88 -9.65
C GLY A 804 22.07 -12.46 -10.24
N ALA A 805 22.19 -12.45 -11.56
CA ALA A 805 23.40 -12.00 -12.25
C ALA A 805 23.71 -10.51 -12.03
N TRP A 806 22.69 -9.64 -12.01
CA TRP A 806 22.84 -8.22 -11.75
C TRP A 806 23.38 -7.97 -10.33
N ARG A 807 22.79 -8.61 -9.31
CA ARG A 807 23.30 -8.50 -7.94
C ARG A 807 24.72 -9.03 -7.79
N ALA A 808 25.04 -10.17 -8.41
CA ALA A 808 26.41 -10.71 -8.41
C ALA A 808 27.44 -9.80 -9.12
N GLN A 809 26.99 -8.93 -10.02
CA GLN A 809 27.80 -7.95 -10.75
C GLN A 809 27.79 -6.56 -10.10
N ASP A 810 27.22 -6.41 -8.89
CA ASP A 810 27.04 -5.12 -8.21
C ASP A 810 26.23 -4.10 -9.05
N ARG A 811 25.26 -4.61 -9.81
CA ARG A 811 24.30 -3.81 -10.58
C ARG A 811 23.00 -3.73 -9.80
N GLY A 812 22.46 -2.51 -9.66
CA GLY A 812 21.18 -2.29 -8.98
C GLY A 812 20.02 -2.95 -9.74
N VAL A 813 19.19 -3.72 -9.02
CA VAL A 813 17.97 -4.29 -9.59
C VAL A 813 16.93 -3.17 -9.69
N PRO A 814 16.30 -2.94 -10.86
CA PRO A 814 15.22 -1.97 -10.96
C PRO A 814 14.11 -2.25 -9.93
N GLY A 815 13.67 -1.22 -9.21
CA GLY A 815 12.70 -1.35 -8.11
C GLY A 815 11.35 -1.93 -8.57
N GLU A 816 11.01 -1.78 -9.85
CA GLU A 816 9.85 -2.37 -10.50
C GLU A 816 9.84 -3.91 -10.47
N PHE A 817 11.00 -4.56 -10.27
CA PHE A 817 11.13 -6.03 -10.13
C PHE A 817 11.36 -6.47 -8.68
N GLY A 818 11.01 -5.61 -7.72
CA GLY A 818 11.02 -5.91 -6.29
C GLY A 818 9.97 -6.96 -5.86
N PRO A 819 9.90 -7.30 -4.57
CA PRO A 819 9.08 -8.42 -4.10
C PRO A 819 7.58 -8.30 -4.41
N ASP A 820 7.02 -7.08 -4.35
CA ASP A 820 5.60 -6.86 -4.63
C ASP A 820 5.20 -7.12 -6.10
N PHE A 821 6.11 -6.93 -7.06
CA PHE A 821 5.89 -7.31 -8.45
C PHE A 821 5.61 -8.82 -8.57
N TRP A 822 6.47 -9.65 -7.97
CA TRP A 822 6.32 -11.10 -8.01
C TRP A 822 5.10 -11.60 -7.22
N ALA A 823 4.72 -10.89 -6.15
CA ALA A 823 3.49 -11.17 -5.41
C ALA A 823 2.24 -10.89 -6.27
N ALA A 824 2.25 -9.81 -7.05
CA ALA A 824 1.11 -9.32 -7.83
C ALA A 824 0.91 -10.04 -9.18
N LEU A 825 1.91 -10.78 -9.68
CA LEU A 825 1.80 -11.49 -10.96
C LEU A 825 0.60 -12.46 -11.00
N PRO A 826 -0.21 -12.45 -12.08
CA PRO A 826 -1.37 -13.33 -12.26
C PRO A 826 -0.91 -14.74 -12.66
N LEU A 827 -0.35 -15.45 -11.69
CA LEU A 827 0.18 -16.81 -11.82
C LEU A 827 -0.51 -17.79 -10.87
N PRO A 828 -0.63 -19.08 -11.27
CA PRO A 828 -0.85 -20.17 -10.34
C PRO A 828 0.24 -20.20 -9.26
N GLU A 829 -0.11 -20.59 -8.05
CA GLU A 829 0.85 -20.57 -6.94
C GLU A 829 2.06 -21.46 -7.15
N ALA A 830 1.89 -22.61 -7.81
CA ALA A 830 2.99 -23.51 -8.10
C ALA A 830 4.09 -22.83 -8.92
N GLU A 831 3.71 -22.07 -9.96
CA GLU A 831 4.66 -21.32 -10.80
C GLU A 831 5.25 -20.13 -10.03
N ARG A 832 4.43 -19.40 -9.27
CA ARG A 832 4.91 -18.29 -8.42
C ARG A 832 5.97 -18.77 -7.43
N PHE A 833 5.75 -19.90 -6.77
CA PHE A 833 6.70 -20.46 -5.80
C PHE A 833 7.95 -21.04 -6.46
N ASP A 834 7.91 -21.55 -7.71
CA ASP A 834 9.14 -21.89 -8.42
C ASP A 834 9.99 -20.66 -8.74
N LEU A 835 9.35 -19.54 -9.11
CA LEU A 835 10.05 -18.27 -9.36
C LEU A 835 10.62 -17.66 -8.07
N LEU A 836 9.83 -17.62 -6.99
CA LEU A 836 10.29 -17.13 -5.69
C LEU A 836 11.47 -17.96 -5.15
N ARG A 837 11.45 -19.29 -5.35
CA ARG A 837 12.58 -20.18 -4.98
C ARG A 837 13.90 -19.74 -5.61
N ARG A 838 13.86 -19.27 -6.86
CA ARG A 838 15.05 -18.78 -7.59
C ARG A 838 15.49 -17.40 -7.11
N LEU A 839 14.53 -16.56 -6.72
CA LEU A 839 14.76 -15.18 -6.31
C LEU A 839 15.28 -15.05 -4.88
N VAL A 840 14.87 -15.91 -3.95
CA VAL A 840 15.34 -15.84 -2.54
C VAL A 840 16.85 -16.00 -2.42
N VAL A 841 17.49 -16.67 -3.37
CA VAL A 841 18.97 -16.77 -3.44
C VAL A 841 19.60 -15.38 -3.54
N ALA A 842 18.94 -14.47 -4.24
CA ALA A 842 19.42 -13.13 -4.47
C ALA A 842 19.16 -12.18 -3.29
N ASP A 843 18.38 -12.56 -2.26
CA ASP A 843 17.92 -11.65 -1.18
C ASP A 843 19.07 -10.86 -0.52
N PRO A 844 18.86 -9.56 -0.21
CA PRO A 844 19.83 -8.75 0.51
C PRO A 844 19.95 -9.21 1.98
N ALA A 845 20.98 -8.74 2.68
CA ALA A 845 21.13 -9.03 4.10
C ALA A 845 19.94 -8.47 4.90
N THR A 846 19.68 -9.06 6.07
CA THR A 846 18.54 -8.66 6.90
C THR A 846 18.68 -7.21 7.32
N GLY A 847 17.76 -6.35 6.87
CA GLY A 847 17.75 -4.92 7.17
C GLY A 847 18.37 -4.01 6.10
N GLU A 848 18.77 -4.56 4.94
CA GLU A 848 19.31 -3.81 3.78
C GLU A 848 18.31 -3.71 2.60
N GLY A 849 17.04 -4.00 2.85
CA GLY A 849 15.95 -3.79 1.89
C GLY A 849 14.88 -4.89 1.84
N PRO A 850 13.89 -4.73 0.95
CA PRO A 850 12.76 -5.65 0.84
C PRO A 850 13.21 -7.01 0.29
N ARG A 851 12.80 -8.10 0.95
CA ARG A 851 13.22 -9.47 0.60
C ARG A 851 12.09 -10.26 -0.06
N TYR A 852 12.45 -11.13 -1.00
CA TYR A 852 11.54 -12.10 -1.60
C TYR A 852 11.06 -13.12 -0.57
N LEU A 853 11.88 -13.44 0.44
CA LEU A 853 11.47 -14.29 1.56
C LEU A 853 10.29 -13.71 2.37
N ASP A 854 10.18 -12.38 2.47
CA ASP A 854 9.08 -11.71 3.18
C ASP A 854 7.74 -11.88 2.42
N VAL A 855 7.78 -11.94 1.07
CA VAL A 855 6.61 -12.30 0.25
C VAL A 855 6.18 -13.74 0.51
N VAL A 856 7.13 -14.68 0.57
CA VAL A 856 6.86 -16.09 0.87
C VAL A 856 6.19 -16.23 2.24
N SER A 857 6.73 -15.52 3.25
CA SER A 857 6.18 -15.46 4.61
C SER A 857 4.74 -14.93 4.64
N ARG A 858 4.47 -13.80 3.97
CA ARG A 858 3.11 -13.23 3.86
C ARG A 858 2.12 -14.17 3.17
N LEU A 859 2.53 -14.82 2.08
CA LEU A 859 1.69 -15.77 1.34
C LEU A 859 1.39 -17.03 2.16
N LEU A 860 2.39 -17.56 2.88
CA LEU A 860 2.23 -18.70 3.78
C LEU A 860 1.25 -18.39 4.92
N ALA A 861 1.34 -17.21 5.52
CA ALA A 861 0.42 -16.77 6.57
C ALA A 861 -1.03 -16.62 6.04
N ALA A 862 -1.19 -16.09 4.81
CA ALA A 862 -2.51 -15.89 4.23
C ALA A 862 -3.20 -17.19 3.80
N ARG A 863 -2.45 -18.16 3.23
CA ARG A 863 -3.00 -19.39 2.62
C ARG A 863 -2.13 -20.62 2.93
N PRO A 864 -2.03 -21.02 4.21
CA PRO A 864 -1.08 -22.03 4.66
C PRO A 864 -1.28 -23.39 3.99
N ALA A 865 -2.52 -23.87 3.87
CA ALA A 865 -2.83 -25.19 3.30
C ALA A 865 -2.37 -25.36 1.84
N VAL A 866 -2.34 -24.27 1.06
CA VAL A 866 -1.89 -24.33 -0.35
C VAL A 866 -0.39 -24.14 -0.48
N VAL A 867 0.21 -23.31 0.39
CA VAL A 867 1.62 -22.94 0.33
C VAL A 867 2.53 -24.01 0.95
N GLN A 868 2.11 -24.66 2.04
CA GLN A 868 2.94 -25.66 2.74
C GLN A 868 3.44 -26.79 1.81
N PRO A 869 2.61 -27.44 0.97
CA PRO A 869 3.08 -28.45 0.02
C PRO A 869 4.04 -27.90 -1.05
N LEU A 870 3.93 -26.61 -1.40
CA LEU A 870 4.84 -25.98 -2.36
C LEU A 870 6.21 -25.71 -1.74
N LEU A 871 6.26 -25.32 -0.45
CA LEU A 871 7.50 -25.12 0.28
C LEU A 871 8.24 -26.43 0.59
N THR A 872 7.54 -27.55 0.84
CA THR A 872 8.23 -28.84 1.04
C THR A 872 8.96 -29.32 -0.23
N ARG A 873 8.60 -28.81 -1.42
CA ARG A 873 9.37 -29.05 -2.65
C ARG A 873 10.75 -28.38 -2.64
N TRP A 874 10.92 -27.29 -1.88
CA TRP A 874 12.19 -26.56 -1.77
C TRP A 874 13.24 -27.32 -0.96
N PHE A 875 12.86 -28.37 -0.24
CA PHE A 875 13.82 -29.17 0.54
C PHE A 875 14.92 -29.84 -0.30
N LEU A 876 14.72 -29.96 -1.62
CA LEU A 876 15.73 -30.48 -2.55
C LEU A 876 16.72 -29.41 -3.05
N ASP A 877 16.54 -28.15 -2.65
CA ASP A 877 17.32 -27.02 -3.14
C ASP A 877 18.35 -26.57 -2.11
N ASP A 878 19.57 -27.09 -2.21
CA ASP A 878 20.69 -26.72 -1.35
C ASP A 878 21.49 -25.51 -1.88
N THR A 879 20.89 -24.67 -2.74
CA THR A 879 21.53 -23.42 -3.19
C THR A 879 21.74 -22.47 -2.01
N PRO A 880 22.98 -21.98 -1.76
CA PRO A 880 23.26 -21.08 -0.65
C PRO A 880 22.65 -19.69 -0.87
N LEU A 881 22.20 -19.04 0.20
CA LEU A 881 21.66 -17.68 0.16
C LEU A 881 22.81 -16.65 0.19
N VAL A 882 22.76 -15.63 -0.66
CA VAL A 882 23.81 -14.59 -0.71
C VAL A 882 23.95 -13.85 0.62
N ALA A 883 22.83 -13.51 1.25
CA ALA A 883 22.77 -12.84 2.55
C ALA A 883 23.30 -13.69 3.73
N THR A 884 23.25 -15.01 3.62
CA THR A 884 23.62 -15.93 4.72
C THR A 884 24.16 -17.22 4.09
N PRO A 885 25.46 -17.27 3.75
CA PRO A 885 26.05 -18.38 3.01
C PRO A 885 25.92 -19.76 3.69
N ASP A 886 25.78 -19.76 5.02
CA ASP A 886 25.56 -20.98 5.83
C ASP A 886 24.11 -21.52 5.73
N ALA A 887 23.19 -20.73 5.18
CA ALA A 887 21.80 -21.10 4.93
C ALA A 887 21.56 -21.38 3.45
N THR A 888 20.76 -22.40 3.17
CA THR A 888 20.28 -22.74 1.82
C THR A 888 18.79 -22.44 1.67
N VAL A 889 18.31 -22.43 0.43
CA VAL A 889 16.87 -22.36 0.11
C VAL A 889 16.06 -23.41 0.88
N ALA A 890 16.59 -24.64 0.99
CA ALA A 890 15.97 -25.71 1.77
C ALA A 890 15.89 -25.39 3.28
N THR A 891 16.96 -24.81 3.86
CA THR A 891 16.93 -24.40 5.28
C THR A 891 15.96 -23.24 5.53
N ALA A 892 15.87 -22.28 4.60
CA ALA A 892 14.91 -21.18 4.70
C ALA A 892 13.46 -21.67 4.63
N ALA A 893 13.16 -22.63 3.75
CA ALA A 893 11.84 -23.27 3.70
C ALA A 893 11.51 -24.00 5.01
N GLN A 894 12.46 -24.76 5.57
CA GLN A 894 12.29 -25.46 6.85
C GLN A 894 12.04 -24.47 8.00
N ALA A 895 12.80 -23.37 8.06
CA ALA A 895 12.63 -22.32 9.06
C ALA A 895 11.28 -21.60 8.93
N LEU A 896 10.82 -21.28 7.71
CA LEU A 896 9.51 -20.66 7.48
C LEU A 896 8.37 -21.59 7.90
N LEU A 897 8.44 -22.88 7.56
CA LEU A 897 7.43 -23.87 7.97
C LEU A 897 7.38 -24.07 9.48
N HIS A 898 8.52 -24.03 10.18
CA HIS A 898 8.56 -24.04 11.65
C HIS A 898 8.00 -22.75 12.25
N THR A 899 8.40 -21.59 11.74
CA THR A 899 7.95 -20.28 12.23
C THR A 899 6.43 -20.12 12.12
N HIS A 900 5.86 -20.51 10.99
CA HIS A 900 4.41 -20.42 10.71
C HIS A 900 3.64 -21.72 10.99
N ARG A 901 4.21 -22.65 11.78
CA ARG A 901 3.63 -23.99 12.01
C ARG A 901 2.18 -23.97 12.48
N ARG A 902 1.81 -22.97 13.30
CA ARG A 902 0.48 -22.86 13.93
C ARG A 902 -0.64 -22.46 12.98
N CYS A 903 -0.34 -22.01 11.76
CA CYS A 903 -1.36 -21.52 10.82
C CYS A 903 -2.24 -22.66 10.27
N ALA A 904 -1.67 -23.85 10.00
CA ALA A 904 -2.39 -25.06 9.59
C ALA A 904 -1.56 -26.31 9.89
N LEU A 905 -1.56 -26.78 11.14
CA LEU A 905 -0.73 -27.91 11.58
C LEU A 905 -1.15 -29.24 10.92
N ASP A 906 -2.46 -29.45 10.75
CA ASP A 906 -2.98 -30.70 10.20
C ASP A 906 -2.64 -30.84 8.71
N ASP A 907 -2.62 -29.74 7.94
CA ASP A 907 -2.18 -29.74 6.54
C ASP A 907 -0.65 -29.84 6.44
N LEU A 908 0.08 -29.21 7.36
CA LEU A 908 1.54 -29.26 7.41
C LEU A 908 2.04 -30.69 7.60
N THR A 909 1.47 -31.42 8.56
CA THR A 909 1.84 -32.81 8.82
C THR A 909 1.60 -33.70 7.60
N GLU A 910 0.46 -33.52 6.90
CA GLU A 910 0.16 -34.22 5.65
C GLU A 910 1.17 -33.89 4.54
N ALA A 911 1.52 -32.62 4.37
CA ALA A 911 2.48 -32.17 3.36
C ALA A 911 3.90 -32.70 3.63
N LEU A 912 4.31 -32.82 4.90
CA LEU A 912 5.63 -33.33 5.28
C LEU A 912 5.73 -34.84 5.08
N VAL A 913 4.71 -35.61 5.50
CA VAL A 913 4.72 -37.08 5.35
C VAL A 913 4.66 -37.50 3.87
N ASP A 914 3.90 -36.78 3.04
CA ASP A 914 3.83 -37.07 1.60
C ASP A 914 5.14 -36.76 0.88
N ARG A 915 5.94 -35.82 1.41
CA ARG A 915 7.23 -35.48 0.81
C ARG A 915 8.33 -36.50 1.11
N ALA A 916 8.23 -37.21 2.24
CA ALA A 916 9.19 -38.23 2.69
C ALA A 916 10.66 -37.78 2.55
N HIS A 917 10.99 -36.61 3.10
CA HIS A 917 12.31 -35.99 2.99
C HIS A 917 12.93 -35.81 4.37
N ARG A 918 14.25 -35.99 4.49
CA ARG A 918 15.00 -35.90 5.76
C ARG A 918 14.69 -34.63 6.57
N ARG A 919 14.68 -33.46 5.93
CA ARG A 919 14.32 -32.17 6.57
C ARG A 919 12.87 -32.12 7.05
N GLY A 920 11.97 -32.80 6.34
CA GLY A 920 10.59 -32.97 6.78
C GLY A 920 10.49 -33.89 7.99
N ASP A 921 11.32 -34.94 8.05
CA ASP A 921 11.40 -35.82 9.22
C ASP A 921 11.97 -35.12 10.45
N GLU A 922 12.96 -34.24 10.27
CA GLU A 922 13.48 -33.36 11.32
C GLU A 922 12.39 -32.43 11.85
N LEU A 923 11.60 -31.81 10.95
CA LEU A 923 10.50 -30.94 11.36
C LEU A 923 9.37 -31.72 12.05
N LEU A 924 8.98 -32.89 11.54
CA LEU A 924 8.00 -33.77 12.20
C LEU A 924 8.50 -34.27 13.56
N ALA A 925 9.81 -34.45 13.72
CA ALA A 925 10.42 -34.76 15.02
C ALA A 925 10.18 -33.63 16.02
N VAL A 926 10.53 -32.40 15.64
CA VAL A 926 10.32 -31.21 16.48
C VAL A 926 8.84 -31.02 16.81
N LEU A 927 7.95 -31.21 15.84
CA LEU A 927 6.49 -31.12 16.06
C LEU A 927 5.95 -32.22 17.00
N SER A 928 6.59 -33.39 17.06
CA SER A 928 6.20 -34.46 17.98
C SER A 928 6.42 -34.08 19.45
N GLU A 929 7.34 -33.14 19.72
CA GLU A 929 7.65 -32.64 21.05
C GLU A 929 6.90 -31.33 21.36
N GLU A 930 6.90 -30.38 20.41
CA GLU A 930 6.30 -29.05 20.60
C GLU A 930 4.77 -29.01 20.45
N GLU A 931 4.21 -29.85 19.55
CA GLU A 931 2.79 -29.81 19.17
C GLU A 931 2.16 -31.24 19.15
N PRO A 932 2.23 -31.99 20.28
CA PRO A 932 1.93 -33.43 20.32
C PRO A 932 0.50 -33.77 19.90
N SER A 933 -0.48 -32.94 20.26
CA SER A 933 -1.88 -33.18 19.91
C SER A 933 -2.15 -33.15 18.40
N ALA A 934 -1.43 -32.31 17.64
CA ALA A 934 -1.55 -32.28 16.18
C ALA A 934 -0.96 -33.54 15.53
N VAL A 935 0.21 -33.98 16.02
CA VAL A 935 0.83 -35.22 15.53
C VAL A 935 -0.03 -36.44 15.89
N CYS A 936 -0.66 -36.49 17.07
CA CYS A 936 -1.60 -37.55 17.43
C CYS A 936 -2.78 -37.67 16.45
N ARG A 937 -3.37 -36.55 16.02
CA ARG A 937 -4.43 -36.55 14.98
C ARG A 937 -3.91 -37.03 13.62
N ALA A 938 -2.71 -36.60 13.24
CA ALA A 938 -2.07 -37.05 12.00
C ALA A 938 -1.77 -38.55 12.03
N VAL A 939 -1.21 -39.07 13.13
CA VAL A 939 -0.93 -40.49 13.36
C VAL A 939 -2.19 -41.34 13.26
N ASP A 940 -3.30 -40.91 13.87
CA ASP A 940 -4.57 -41.62 13.76
C ASP A 940 -5.06 -41.68 12.30
N ARG A 941 -5.02 -40.56 11.56
CA ARG A 941 -5.33 -40.54 10.12
C ARG A 941 -4.43 -41.49 9.33
N TRP A 942 -3.12 -41.44 9.55
CA TRP A 942 -2.14 -42.23 8.80
C TRP A 942 -2.22 -43.73 9.09
N ALA A 943 -2.55 -44.12 10.32
CA ALA A 943 -2.74 -45.52 10.70
C ALA A 943 -3.94 -46.17 9.97
N HIS A 944 -4.96 -45.37 9.64
CA HIS A 944 -6.14 -45.81 8.90
C HIS A 944 -5.95 -45.76 7.37
N ASP A 945 -4.88 -45.14 6.86
CA ASP A 945 -4.60 -44.97 5.43
C ASP A 945 -4.32 -46.33 4.74
N ASP A 946 -4.69 -46.43 3.46
CA ASP A 946 -4.48 -47.62 2.63
C ASP A 946 -3.01 -47.78 2.22
N ARG A 947 -2.23 -46.69 2.17
CA ARG A 947 -0.82 -46.70 1.75
C ARG A 947 0.08 -47.18 2.89
N PRO A 948 0.91 -48.22 2.68
CA PRO A 948 1.76 -48.78 3.74
C PRO A 948 2.78 -47.79 4.28
N ALA A 949 3.34 -46.91 3.42
CA ALA A 949 4.31 -45.91 3.84
C ALA A 949 3.76 -44.93 4.89
N ARG A 950 2.49 -44.51 4.74
CA ARG A 950 1.82 -43.63 5.71
C ARG A 950 1.59 -44.35 7.04
N ARG A 951 1.22 -45.63 7.02
CA ARG A 951 1.09 -46.43 8.25
C ARG A 951 2.41 -46.59 9.01
N VAL A 952 3.51 -46.82 8.28
CA VAL A 952 4.86 -46.86 8.87
C VAL A 952 5.19 -45.52 9.53
N ALA A 953 4.91 -44.40 8.87
CA ALA A 953 5.09 -43.07 9.44
C ALA A 953 4.19 -42.83 10.66
N GLY A 954 2.92 -43.25 10.61
CA GLY A 954 1.98 -43.21 11.72
C GLY A 954 2.54 -43.90 12.96
N LEU A 955 3.09 -45.11 12.80
CA LEU A 955 3.71 -45.79 13.92
C LEU A 955 4.97 -45.07 14.43
N ALA A 956 5.87 -44.68 13.53
CA ALA A 956 7.14 -44.06 13.89
C ALA A 956 6.94 -42.74 14.67
N TYR A 957 6.10 -41.85 14.15
CA TYR A 957 5.78 -40.58 14.79
C TYR A 957 4.85 -40.74 16.00
N GLY A 958 4.00 -41.77 16.01
CA GLY A 958 3.22 -42.15 17.19
C GLY A 958 4.12 -42.53 18.37
N LEU A 959 5.14 -43.37 18.13
CA LEU A 959 6.11 -43.76 19.16
C LEU A 959 6.95 -42.57 19.66
N ARG A 960 7.31 -41.65 18.76
CA ARG A 960 8.06 -40.43 19.10
C ARG A 960 7.22 -39.42 19.89
N THR A 961 5.93 -39.28 19.57
CA THR A 961 5.02 -38.34 20.23
C THR A 961 4.54 -38.86 21.59
N ALA A 962 4.41 -40.18 21.75
CA ALA A 962 3.86 -40.82 22.96
C ALA A 962 4.45 -40.35 24.32
N PRO A 963 5.77 -40.05 24.47
CA PRO A 963 6.31 -39.50 25.72
C PRO A 963 5.79 -38.10 26.07
N HIS A 964 5.38 -37.30 25.08
CA HIS A 964 4.97 -35.89 25.23
C HIS A 964 3.45 -35.73 25.38
N VAL A 965 2.69 -36.82 25.39
CA VAL A 965 1.23 -36.81 25.47
C VAL A 965 0.74 -36.71 26.92
N GLU A 966 0.08 -35.60 27.24
CA GLU A 966 -0.48 -35.34 28.58
C GLU A 966 -2.01 -35.54 28.66
N THR A 967 -2.73 -35.39 27.55
CA THR A 967 -4.20 -35.41 27.54
C THR A 967 -4.76 -36.81 27.26
N GLU A 968 -5.96 -37.11 27.80
CA GLU A 968 -6.63 -38.39 27.50
C GLU A 968 -7.13 -38.48 26.06
N ALA A 969 -7.48 -37.35 25.43
CA ALA A 969 -7.89 -37.32 24.04
C ALA A 969 -6.76 -37.78 23.11
N ASP A 970 -5.54 -37.27 23.33
CA ASP A 970 -4.35 -37.64 22.55
C ASP A 970 -3.95 -39.11 22.78
N ARG A 971 -4.04 -39.61 24.03
CA ARG A 971 -3.87 -41.05 24.31
C ARG A 971 -4.92 -41.89 23.59
N GLY A 972 -6.16 -41.41 23.55
CA GLY A 972 -7.26 -42.03 22.81
C GLY A 972 -6.97 -42.17 21.32
N LEU A 973 -6.42 -41.13 20.68
CA LEU A 973 -6.01 -41.16 19.27
C LEU A 973 -4.88 -42.18 19.03
N LEU A 974 -3.82 -42.17 19.85
CA LEU A 974 -2.74 -43.16 19.72
C LEU A 974 -3.22 -44.60 19.97
N ARG A 975 -4.17 -44.79 20.90
CA ARG A 975 -4.84 -46.07 21.15
C ARG A 975 -5.60 -46.55 19.92
N HIS A 976 -6.41 -45.69 19.31
CA HIS A 976 -7.17 -46.02 18.10
C HIS A 976 -6.24 -46.37 16.94
N ALA A 977 -5.20 -45.57 16.70
CA ALA A 977 -4.18 -45.82 15.69
C ALA A 977 -3.51 -47.20 15.89
N ALA A 978 -3.06 -47.51 17.11
CA ALA A 978 -2.40 -48.78 17.42
C ALA A 978 -3.33 -49.99 17.24
N LEU A 979 -4.61 -49.87 17.65
CA LEU A 979 -5.60 -50.92 17.44
C LEU A 979 -5.91 -51.15 15.96
N ALA A 980 -5.97 -50.08 15.15
CA ALA A 980 -6.15 -50.18 13.70
C ALA A 980 -5.00 -50.94 13.03
N LEU A 981 -3.75 -50.64 13.42
CA LEU A 981 -2.56 -51.35 12.91
C LEU A 981 -2.54 -52.82 13.34
N LEU A 982 -2.86 -53.13 14.60
CA LEU A 982 -2.93 -54.52 15.09
C LEU A 982 -4.04 -55.33 14.42
N GLY A 983 -5.16 -54.70 14.08
CA GLY A 983 -6.28 -55.34 13.41
C GLY A 983 -5.99 -55.73 11.96
N ARG A 984 -4.90 -55.23 11.35
CA ARG A 984 -4.51 -55.51 9.97
C ARG A 984 -3.43 -56.60 9.91
N PRO A 985 -3.72 -57.78 9.33
CA PRO A 985 -2.75 -58.87 9.23
C PRO A 985 -1.54 -58.54 8.35
N ALA A 986 -1.74 -57.68 7.34
CA ALA A 986 -0.68 -57.26 6.41
C ALA A 986 0.41 -56.40 7.07
N ASP A 987 0.12 -55.80 8.22
CA ASP A 987 1.02 -54.89 8.94
C ASP A 987 1.72 -55.59 10.12
N VAL A 988 1.93 -56.92 10.04
CA VAL A 988 2.51 -57.73 11.14
C VAL A 988 3.87 -57.21 11.63
N THR A 989 4.65 -56.59 10.74
CA THR A 989 5.94 -55.97 11.05
C THR A 989 5.79 -54.71 11.93
N LEU A 990 4.62 -54.08 11.94
CA LEU A 990 4.31 -52.88 12.74
C LEU A 990 3.71 -53.22 14.11
N HIS A 991 3.32 -54.48 14.32
CA HIS A 991 2.59 -54.89 15.52
C HIS A 991 3.41 -54.73 16.81
N GLY A 992 4.74 -54.89 16.76
CA GLY A 992 5.63 -54.64 17.90
C GLY A 992 5.54 -53.21 18.40
N GLY A 993 5.61 -52.24 17.49
CA GLY A 993 5.47 -50.83 17.85
C GLY A 993 4.06 -50.46 18.28
N ALA A 994 3.02 -51.02 17.65
CA ALA A 994 1.64 -50.79 18.07
C ALA A 994 1.38 -51.29 19.51
N LEU A 995 1.98 -52.43 19.89
CA LEU A 995 1.95 -52.91 21.27
C LEU A 995 2.69 -51.96 22.23
N ALA A 996 3.80 -51.35 21.79
CA ALA A 996 4.51 -50.34 22.60
C ALA A 996 3.61 -49.15 22.94
N LEU A 997 2.80 -48.67 21.99
CA LEU A 997 1.82 -47.60 22.24
C LEU A 997 0.74 -48.02 23.24
N LEU A 998 0.16 -49.22 23.06
CA LEU A 998 -0.90 -49.73 23.94
C LEU A 998 -0.42 -50.07 25.36
N VAL A 999 0.86 -50.43 25.54
CA VAL A 999 1.45 -50.67 26.86
C VAL A 999 1.73 -49.35 27.59
N ARG A 1000 2.09 -48.28 26.87
CA ARG A 1000 2.28 -46.96 27.47
C ARG A 1000 0.97 -46.40 28.03
N ASP A 1001 -0.15 -46.62 27.32
CA ASP A 1001 -1.48 -46.22 27.78
C ASP A 1001 -1.95 -47.04 29.00
N PRO A 1002 -2.17 -46.41 30.18
CA PRO A 1002 -2.61 -47.10 31.39
C PRO A 1002 -3.92 -47.89 31.24
N LEU A 1003 -4.85 -47.44 30.37
CA LEU A 1003 -6.15 -48.10 30.19
C LEU A 1003 -6.05 -49.42 29.44
N THR A 1004 -5.21 -49.49 28.39
CA THR A 1004 -5.03 -50.71 27.59
C THR A 1004 -3.90 -51.61 28.09
N ARG A 1005 -2.98 -51.07 28.88
CA ARG A 1005 -1.79 -51.78 29.38
C ARG A 1005 -2.09 -53.19 29.93
N PRO A 1006 -3.05 -53.41 30.85
CA PRO A 1006 -3.25 -54.75 31.43
C PRO A 1006 -3.61 -55.81 30.39
N ARG A 1007 -4.29 -55.42 29.30
CA ARG A 1007 -4.76 -56.34 28.25
C ARG A 1007 -3.65 -56.74 27.29
N TYR A 1008 -2.78 -55.80 26.91
CA TYR A 1008 -1.77 -56.01 25.85
C TYR A 1008 -0.36 -56.25 26.37
N LEU A 1009 -0.10 -56.02 27.67
CA LEU A 1009 1.21 -56.23 28.28
C LEU A 1009 1.75 -57.67 28.09
N PRO A 1010 0.98 -58.76 28.30
CA PRO A 1010 1.52 -60.12 28.10
C PRO A 1010 2.07 -60.35 26.69
N GLN A 1011 1.34 -59.91 25.67
CA GLN A 1011 1.72 -60.04 24.26
C GLN A 1011 2.97 -59.20 23.92
N ALA A 1012 3.09 -58.00 24.51
CA ALA A 1012 4.27 -57.16 24.36
C ALA A 1012 5.49 -57.81 25.02
N LEU A 1013 5.36 -58.34 26.24
CA LEU A 1013 6.46 -58.99 26.95
C LEU A 1013 7.01 -60.21 26.20
N GLU A 1014 6.14 -61.01 25.59
CA GLU A 1014 6.54 -62.16 24.76
C GLU A 1014 7.36 -61.72 23.54
N ARG A 1015 6.88 -60.72 22.79
CA ARG A 1015 7.62 -60.19 21.62
C ARG A 1015 8.91 -59.49 22.00
N PHE A 1016 8.93 -58.78 23.12
CA PHE A 1016 10.16 -58.17 23.65
C PHE A 1016 11.19 -59.22 24.02
N ALA A 1017 10.78 -60.28 24.72
CA ALA A 1017 11.66 -61.39 25.07
C ALA A 1017 12.19 -62.11 23.82
N ALA A 1018 11.38 -62.21 22.76
CA ALA A 1018 11.77 -62.74 21.45
C ALA A 1018 12.70 -61.82 20.63
N GLY A 1019 12.95 -60.59 21.10
CA GLY A 1019 13.87 -59.65 20.47
C GLY A 1019 13.28 -58.82 19.33
N ASP A 1020 11.96 -58.56 19.33
CA ASP A 1020 11.31 -57.69 18.35
C ASP A 1020 11.92 -56.26 18.36
N PRO A 1021 12.53 -55.81 17.25
CA PRO A 1021 13.19 -54.50 17.18
C PRO A 1021 12.21 -53.33 17.20
N GLN A 1022 10.91 -53.54 16.92
CA GLN A 1022 9.90 -52.49 16.91
C GLN A 1022 9.32 -52.21 18.31
N LEU A 1023 9.70 -52.99 19.31
CA LEU A 1023 9.21 -52.86 20.69
C LEU A 1023 10.33 -52.37 21.61
N PRO A 1024 10.52 -51.04 21.74
CA PRO A 1024 11.64 -50.48 22.51
C PRO A 1024 11.49 -50.75 24.01
N ALA A 1025 12.61 -51.00 24.68
CA ALA A 1025 12.67 -51.21 26.13
C ALA A 1025 12.02 -50.06 26.93
N SER A 1026 12.11 -48.83 26.41
CA SER A 1026 11.52 -47.63 27.01
C SER A 1026 10.00 -47.70 27.14
N ALA A 1027 9.30 -48.38 26.22
CA ALA A 1027 7.85 -48.54 26.32
C ALA A 1027 7.46 -49.43 27.51
N LEU A 1028 8.23 -50.49 27.78
CA LEU A 1028 7.95 -51.43 28.88
C LEU A 1028 8.32 -50.87 30.25
N VAL A 1029 9.36 -50.02 30.32
CA VAL A 1029 9.75 -49.38 31.59
C VAL A 1029 8.60 -48.56 32.18
N THR A 1030 7.72 -47.98 31.36
CA THR A 1030 6.51 -47.28 31.84
C THR A 1030 5.54 -48.18 32.62
N ALA A 1031 5.57 -49.49 32.37
CA ALA A 1031 4.73 -50.47 33.06
C ALA A 1031 5.34 -50.96 34.39
N LEU A 1032 6.63 -50.73 34.67
CA LEU A 1032 7.33 -51.24 35.86
C LEU A 1032 6.69 -50.82 37.18
N ALA A 1033 6.14 -49.60 37.25
CA ALA A 1033 5.46 -49.12 38.46
C ALA A 1033 4.19 -49.94 38.80
N THR A 1034 3.55 -50.52 37.78
CA THR A 1034 2.29 -51.26 37.91
C THR A 1034 2.45 -52.77 37.85
N HIS A 1035 3.43 -53.27 37.08
CA HIS A 1035 3.65 -54.70 36.81
C HIS A 1035 5.15 -55.03 36.89
N PRO A 1036 5.79 -54.88 38.06
CA PRO A 1036 7.23 -54.99 38.18
C PRO A 1036 7.77 -56.41 37.90
N ASP A 1037 7.09 -57.46 38.38
CA ASP A 1037 7.56 -58.84 38.20
C ASP A 1037 7.53 -59.28 36.72
N PRO A 1038 6.38 -59.16 36.00
CA PRO A 1038 6.31 -59.60 34.61
C PRO A 1038 7.28 -58.85 33.68
N VAL A 1039 7.46 -57.54 33.90
CA VAL A 1039 8.37 -56.73 33.10
C VAL A 1039 9.82 -57.12 33.36
N LEU A 1040 10.25 -57.22 34.62
CA LEU A 1040 11.63 -57.63 34.95
C LEU A 1040 11.93 -59.06 34.49
N ASP A 1041 10.95 -59.96 34.51
CA ASP A 1041 11.08 -61.32 33.99
C ASP A 1041 11.30 -61.33 32.48
N ALA A 1042 10.64 -60.45 31.72
CA ALA A 1042 10.86 -60.31 30.28
C ALA A 1042 12.23 -59.71 29.96
N PHE A 1043 12.68 -58.69 30.70
CA PHE A 1043 14.07 -58.19 30.59
C PHE A 1043 15.08 -59.27 30.92
N ARG A 1044 14.81 -60.11 31.94
CA ARG A 1044 15.64 -61.27 32.26
C ARG A 1044 15.68 -62.28 31.13
N ALA A 1045 14.54 -62.61 30.52
CA ALA A 1045 14.48 -63.50 29.38
C ALA A 1045 15.27 -62.93 28.18
N ARG A 1046 15.08 -61.63 27.87
CA ARG A 1046 15.73 -60.96 26.76
C ARG A 1046 17.25 -60.87 26.89
N LEU A 1047 17.76 -60.60 28.10
CA LEU A 1047 19.19 -60.44 28.38
C LEU A 1047 19.94 -61.77 28.56
N ARG A 1048 19.23 -62.91 28.71
CA ARG A 1048 19.84 -64.25 28.82
C ARG A 1048 20.50 -64.73 27.54
N THR A 1049 20.02 -64.29 26.38
CA THR A 1049 20.54 -64.66 25.05
C THR A 1049 21.14 -63.44 24.37
N PRO A 1050 22.24 -63.59 23.59
CA PRO A 1050 22.79 -62.49 22.81
C PRO A 1050 21.75 -61.91 21.84
N GLY A 1051 21.45 -60.63 21.99
CA GLY A 1051 20.59 -59.91 21.06
C GLY A 1051 21.31 -59.51 19.77
N ALA A 1052 20.56 -58.90 18.85
CA ALA A 1052 21.15 -58.11 17.76
C ALA A 1052 22.12 -57.06 18.33
N GLU A 1053 23.16 -56.74 17.56
CA GLU A 1053 24.22 -55.82 17.97
C GLU A 1053 23.63 -54.49 18.49
N GLY A 1054 23.99 -54.10 19.73
CA GLY A 1054 23.53 -52.87 20.38
C GLY A 1054 22.23 -52.96 21.21
N ALA A 1055 21.38 -53.97 21.01
CA ALA A 1055 20.08 -54.05 21.68
C ALA A 1055 20.18 -54.36 23.20
N ASP A 1056 21.14 -55.19 23.60
CA ASP A 1056 21.40 -55.52 25.01
C ASP A 1056 21.87 -54.26 25.77
N GLY A 1057 22.68 -53.41 25.11
CA GLY A 1057 23.10 -52.12 25.63
C GLY A 1057 21.96 -51.12 25.75
N GLU A 1058 21.01 -51.11 24.83
CA GLU A 1058 19.81 -50.27 24.92
C GLU A 1058 18.88 -50.66 26.07
N ALA A 1059 18.64 -51.97 26.25
CA ALA A 1059 17.84 -52.47 27.36
C ALA A 1059 18.45 -52.07 28.71
N LEU A 1060 19.76 -52.25 28.89
CA LEU A 1060 20.47 -51.83 30.10
C LEU A 1060 20.45 -50.31 30.28
N ARG A 1061 20.72 -49.53 29.24
CA ARG A 1061 20.66 -48.06 29.31
C ARG A 1061 19.28 -47.55 29.71
N THR A 1062 18.22 -48.17 29.20
CA THR A 1062 16.85 -47.82 29.57
C THR A 1062 16.55 -48.17 31.04
N LEU A 1063 17.04 -49.32 31.52
CA LEU A 1063 16.93 -49.69 32.93
C LEU A 1063 17.71 -48.74 33.85
N ALA A 1064 18.76 -48.08 33.34
CA ALA A 1064 19.51 -47.08 34.12
C ALA A 1064 18.61 -45.89 34.53
N GLU A 1065 17.65 -45.49 33.69
CA GLU A 1065 16.73 -44.38 33.98
C GLU A 1065 15.74 -44.69 35.12
N VAL A 1066 15.64 -45.95 35.59
CA VAL A 1066 14.71 -46.34 36.65
C VAL A 1066 15.25 -45.92 38.02
N THR A 1067 14.94 -44.71 38.47
CA THR A 1067 15.48 -44.11 39.70
C THR A 1067 14.69 -44.44 40.98
N THR A 1068 13.48 -44.98 40.86
CA THR A 1068 12.63 -45.34 42.03
C THR A 1068 13.37 -46.37 42.93
N PRO A 1069 13.67 -46.07 44.20
CA PRO A 1069 14.60 -46.88 45.00
C PRO A 1069 14.25 -48.36 45.11
N GLY A 1070 12.96 -48.69 45.23
CA GLY A 1070 12.49 -50.08 45.31
C GLY A 1070 12.68 -50.86 44.01
N LEU A 1071 12.34 -50.25 42.87
CA LEU A 1071 12.51 -50.86 41.54
C LEU A 1071 13.99 -50.89 41.13
N ALA A 1072 14.73 -49.83 41.41
CA ALA A 1072 16.15 -49.73 41.14
C ALA A 1072 16.94 -50.85 41.83
N ARG A 1073 16.62 -51.18 43.11
CA ARG A 1073 17.21 -52.35 43.79
C ARG A 1073 16.93 -53.67 43.05
N ARG A 1074 15.70 -53.85 42.59
CA ARG A 1074 15.33 -55.05 41.82
C ARG A 1074 16.04 -55.13 40.46
N VAL A 1075 16.19 -53.99 39.79
CA VAL A 1075 16.98 -53.88 38.55
C VAL A 1075 18.46 -54.21 38.82
N THR A 1076 19.04 -53.75 39.93
CA THR A 1076 20.43 -54.10 40.26
C THR A 1076 20.64 -55.61 40.47
N VAL A 1077 19.65 -56.31 41.05
CA VAL A 1077 19.68 -57.78 41.16
C VAL A 1077 19.67 -58.42 39.77
N LEU A 1078 18.80 -57.95 38.89
CA LEU A 1078 18.75 -58.43 37.50
C LEU A 1078 20.09 -58.19 36.76
N VAL A 1079 20.68 -57.00 36.88
CA VAL A 1079 21.98 -56.70 36.26
C VAL A 1079 23.07 -57.64 36.79
N ARG A 1080 23.08 -57.93 38.10
CA ARG A 1080 24.01 -58.90 38.69
C ARG A 1080 23.83 -60.30 38.11
N GLU A 1081 22.59 -60.79 38.02
CA GLU A 1081 22.29 -62.10 37.43
C GLU A 1081 22.72 -62.19 35.95
N VAL A 1082 22.56 -61.11 35.18
CA VAL A 1082 22.98 -61.05 33.77
C VAL A 1082 24.50 -61.10 33.67
N VAL A 1083 25.21 -60.33 34.49
CA VAL A 1083 26.67 -60.33 34.56
C VAL A 1083 27.24 -61.70 34.93
N GLU A 1084 26.66 -62.35 35.94
CA GLU A 1084 27.10 -63.68 36.40
C GLU A 1084 27.01 -64.73 35.28
N ARG A 1085 26.04 -64.60 34.37
CA ARG A 1085 25.82 -65.54 33.26
C ARG A 1085 26.52 -65.14 31.96
N ARG A 1086 26.71 -63.84 31.74
CA ARG A 1086 27.23 -63.24 30.49
C ARG A 1086 28.30 -62.20 30.79
N PRO A 1087 29.53 -62.60 31.16
CA PRO A 1087 30.61 -61.65 31.42
C PRO A 1087 30.98 -60.77 30.21
N GLU A 1088 30.64 -61.19 28.99
CA GLU A 1088 30.88 -60.44 27.76
C GLU A 1088 30.07 -59.13 27.64
N VAL A 1089 28.98 -58.93 28.42
CA VAL A 1089 28.23 -57.66 28.41
C VAL A 1089 28.87 -56.55 29.28
N ALA A 1090 30.10 -56.77 29.75
CA ALA A 1090 30.85 -55.88 30.62
C ALA A 1090 30.83 -54.41 30.20
N GLY A 1091 31.02 -54.11 28.90
CA GLY A 1091 30.99 -52.75 28.38
C GLY A 1091 29.63 -52.06 28.53
N HIS A 1092 28.52 -52.80 28.33
CA HIS A 1092 27.17 -52.26 28.51
C HIS A 1092 26.81 -52.06 29.99
N VAL A 1093 27.34 -52.90 30.88
CA VAL A 1093 27.17 -52.76 32.33
C VAL A 1093 27.95 -51.57 32.87
N ALA A 1094 29.16 -51.33 32.35
CA ALA A 1094 29.91 -50.11 32.64
C ALA A 1094 29.12 -48.86 32.23
N ALA A 1095 28.55 -48.83 31.02
CA ALA A 1095 27.69 -47.73 30.57
C ALA A 1095 26.41 -47.57 31.43
N TYR A 1096 25.83 -48.67 31.92
CA TYR A 1096 24.72 -48.62 32.88
C TYR A 1096 25.15 -47.96 34.20
N VAL A 1097 26.28 -48.37 34.76
CA VAL A 1097 26.81 -47.81 36.02
C VAL A 1097 27.14 -46.33 35.87
N ASP A 1098 27.81 -45.97 34.78
CA ASP A 1098 28.16 -44.59 34.44
C ASP A 1098 26.92 -43.69 34.42
N ARG A 1099 25.91 -44.07 33.64
CA ARG A 1099 24.64 -43.33 33.55
C ARG A 1099 23.89 -43.25 34.89
N ARG A 1100 23.94 -44.32 35.71
CA ARG A 1100 23.33 -44.33 37.05
C ARG A 1100 23.99 -43.35 38.01
N LEU A 1101 25.32 -43.20 37.93
CA LEU A 1101 26.08 -42.31 38.81
C LEU A 1101 25.64 -40.84 38.65
N GLU A 1102 25.16 -40.45 37.46
CA GLU A 1102 24.71 -39.08 37.17
C GLU A 1102 23.35 -38.72 37.81
N HIS A 1103 22.58 -39.68 38.31
CA HIS A 1103 21.25 -39.42 38.91
C HIS A 1103 21.27 -38.93 40.39
N GLY A 1104 22.38 -38.36 40.86
CA GLY A 1104 22.47 -37.65 42.15
C GLY A 1104 22.74 -38.51 43.40
N PRO A 1105 22.78 -37.89 44.60
CA PRO A 1105 23.30 -38.51 45.83
C PRO A 1105 22.48 -39.71 46.34
N GLY A 1106 21.19 -39.81 45.98
CA GLY A 1106 20.33 -40.96 46.32
C GLY A 1106 20.72 -42.26 45.62
N THR A 1107 21.52 -42.20 44.54
CA THR A 1107 22.02 -43.37 43.81
C THR A 1107 22.90 -44.27 44.66
N ARG A 1108 23.66 -43.70 45.60
CA ARG A 1108 24.62 -44.45 46.44
C ARG A 1108 23.99 -45.65 47.12
N ALA A 1109 22.84 -45.48 47.77
CA ALA A 1109 22.19 -46.53 48.57
C ALA A 1109 21.75 -47.76 47.73
N VAL A 1110 21.56 -47.58 46.43
CA VAL A 1110 21.12 -48.65 45.51
C VAL A 1110 22.28 -49.20 44.68
N LEU A 1111 23.14 -48.32 44.17
CA LEU A 1111 24.20 -48.69 43.24
C LEU A 1111 25.45 -49.24 43.94
N PHE A 1112 25.81 -48.69 45.11
CA PHE A 1112 27.04 -49.09 45.81
C PHE A 1112 27.08 -50.59 46.16
N PRO A 1113 26.01 -51.24 46.67
CA PRO A 1113 26.02 -52.68 46.94
C PRO A 1113 26.21 -53.55 45.69
N LEU A 1114 25.62 -53.16 44.55
CA LEU A 1114 25.83 -53.85 43.28
C LEU A 1114 27.29 -53.75 42.85
N VAL A 1115 27.79 -52.51 42.78
CA VAL A 1115 29.11 -52.23 42.21
C VAL A 1115 30.23 -52.77 43.10
N SER A 1116 30.14 -52.59 44.42
CA SER A 1116 31.09 -53.19 45.36
C SER A 1116 31.12 -54.72 45.26
N GLY A 1117 29.96 -55.37 45.13
CA GLY A 1117 29.88 -56.81 44.89
C GLY A 1117 30.53 -57.24 43.57
N LEU A 1118 30.38 -56.45 42.50
CA LEU A 1118 31.05 -56.70 41.21
C LEU A 1118 32.57 -56.46 41.28
N ILE A 1119 33.04 -55.51 42.09
CA ILE A 1119 34.47 -55.25 42.30
C ILE A 1119 35.12 -56.42 43.05
N VAL A 1120 34.45 -56.95 44.08
CA VAL A 1120 35.00 -58.02 44.94
C VAL A 1120 34.92 -59.38 44.26
N ASP A 1121 33.74 -59.77 43.75
CA ASP A 1121 33.47 -61.15 43.29
C ASP A 1121 33.15 -61.23 41.78
N GLY A 1122 33.21 -60.13 41.04
CA GLY A 1122 32.81 -60.09 39.63
C GLY A 1122 33.86 -60.67 38.65
N PRO A 1123 33.43 -61.07 37.44
CA PRO A 1123 34.35 -61.50 36.38
C PRO A 1123 35.37 -60.42 36.00
N VAL A 1124 36.59 -60.84 35.62
CA VAL A 1124 37.70 -59.94 35.26
C VAL A 1124 37.32 -58.91 34.19
N GLN A 1125 36.52 -59.31 33.20
CA GLN A 1125 36.05 -58.43 32.10
C GLN A 1125 35.19 -57.27 32.63
N VAL A 1126 34.32 -57.54 33.61
CA VAL A 1126 33.41 -56.55 34.19
C VAL A 1126 34.17 -55.60 35.11
N ARG A 1127 35.06 -56.15 35.94
CA ARG A 1127 35.94 -55.34 36.79
C ARG A 1127 36.80 -54.38 35.95
N ALA A 1128 37.41 -54.89 34.87
CA ALA A 1128 38.18 -54.08 33.91
C ALA A 1128 37.34 -53.02 33.17
N ALA A 1129 36.08 -53.30 32.81
CA ALA A 1129 35.22 -52.31 32.19
C ALA A 1129 34.79 -51.20 33.17
N LEU A 1130 34.52 -51.55 34.43
CA LEU A 1130 34.14 -50.60 35.49
C LEU A 1130 35.26 -49.63 35.87
N THR A 1131 36.53 -50.06 35.76
CA THR A 1131 37.66 -49.16 36.05
C THR A 1131 37.72 -47.96 35.11
N ALA A 1132 37.24 -48.08 33.88
CA ALA A 1132 37.15 -46.94 32.96
C ALA A 1132 36.18 -45.87 33.48
N VAL A 1133 35.02 -46.29 34.01
CA VAL A 1133 33.99 -45.41 34.56
C VAL A 1133 34.48 -44.69 35.83
N PHE A 1134 35.18 -45.40 36.72
CA PHE A 1134 35.64 -44.80 37.98
C PHE A 1134 36.88 -43.91 37.81
N ALA A 1135 37.65 -44.10 36.74
CA ALA A 1135 38.81 -43.28 36.44
C ALA A 1135 38.43 -41.86 35.97
N GLU A 1136 37.24 -41.66 35.40
CA GLU A 1136 36.74 -40.34 34.99
C GLU A 1136 36.50 -39.41 36.21
N ALA A 1137 36.66 -38.10 36.01
CA ALA A 1137 36.45 -37.10 37.07
C ALA A 1137 34.99 -37.06 37.56
N GLY A 1138 34.03 -37.33 36.65
CA GLY A 1138 32.59 -37.25 36.91
C GLY A 1138 32.09 -35.81 37.09
N THR A 1139 30.77 -35.64 37.09
CA THR A 1139 30.11 -34.36 37.44
C THR A 1139 30.10 -34.16 38.96
N PRO A 1140 29.70 -32.98 39.49
CA PRO A 1140 29.53 -32.78 40.93
C PRO A 1140 28.60 -33.81 41.61
N ALA A 1141 27.67 -34.41 40.86
CA ALA A 1141 26.76 -35.44 41.34
C ALA A 1141 27.41 -36.83 41.46
N SER A 1142 28.28 -37.21 40.51
CA SER A 1142 28.89 -38.55 40.44
C SER A 1142 30.29 -38.64 41.06
N GLY A 1143 31.03 -37.53 41.13
CA GLY A 1143 32.44 -37.48 41.52
C GLY A 1143 32.78 -38.10 42.90
N PRO A 1144 32.05 -37.81 43.99
CA PRO A 1144 32.34 -38.41 45.31
C PRO A 1144 32.22 -39.94 45.32
N LEU A 1145 31.20 -40.49 44.65
CA LEU A 1145 30.94 -41.93 44.61
C LEU A 1145 31.92 -42.64 43.67
N ARG A 1146 32.29 -42.03 42.53
CA ARG A 1146 33.35 -42.54 41.64
C ARG A 1146 34.67 -42.68 42.40
N ARG A 1147 35.08 -41.66 43.16
CA ARG A 1147 36.31 -41.68 43.99
C ARG A 1147 36.31 -42.80 45.01
N GLU A 1148 35.21 -42.97 45.74
CA GLU A 1148 35.12 -44.04 46.74
C GLU A 1148 35.16 -45.44 46.13
N LEU A 1149 34.49 -45.65 44.98
CA LEU A 1149 34.55 -46.92 44.26
C LEU A 1149 35.93 -47.18 43.66
N LEU A 1150 36.62 -46.13 43.19
CA LEU A 1150 38.00 -46.20 42.74
C LEU A 1150 38.94 -46.61 43.88
N ASP A 1151 38.81 -45.99 45.05
CA ASP A 1151 39.59 -46.36 46.24
C ASP A 1151 39.31 -47.82 46.66
N LEU A 1152 38.06 -48.29 46.54
CA LEU A 1152 37.69 -49.69 46.78
C LEU A 1152 38.39 -50.63 45.78
N VAL A 1153 38.37 -50.35 44.47
CA VAL A 1153 39.09 -51.12 43.45
C VAL A 1153 40.58 -51.20 43.79
N MET A 1154 41.19 -50.08 44.16
CA MET A 1154 42.61 -50.02 44.51
C MET A 1154 42.96 -50.80 45.77
N ALA A 1155 42.02 -50.95 46.71
CA ALA A 1155 42.21 -51.73 47.92
C ALA A 1155 42.04 -53.25 47.70
N THR A 1156 41.18 -53.67 46.77
CA THR A 1156 40.79 -55.07 46.60
C THR A 1156 41.45 -55.77 45.41
N GLU A 1157 41.78 -55.07 44.33
CA GLU A 1157 42.19 -55.69 43.07
C GLU A 1157 43.62 -56.22 43.09
N ARG A 1158 43.81 -57.41 42.50
CA ARG A 1158 45.11 -58.09 42.38
C ARG A 1158 45.38 -58.63 40.97
N ASP A 1159 44.37 -58.67 40.10
CA ASP A 1159 44.52 -59.13 38.72
C ASP A 1159 45.23 -58.07 37.87
N PRO A 1160 46.38 -58.39 37.24
CA PRO A 1160 47.13 -57.45 36.43
C PRO A 1160 46.33 -56.90 35.23
N SER A 1161 45.34 -57.61 34.72
CA SER A 1161 44.53 -57.21 33.56
C SER A 1161 43.53 -56.10 33.89
N VAL A 1162 42.97 -56.11 35.11
CA VAL A 1162 42.07 -55.04 35.60
C VAL A 1162 42.87 -53.79 35.93
N LEU A 1163 44.03 -53.95 36.56
CA LEU A 1163 44.93 -52.83 36.88
C LEU A 1163 45.49 -52.16 35.61
N ASP A 1164 45.78 -52.95 34.57
CA ASP A 1164 46.17 -52.45 33.24
C ASP A 1164 45.02 -51.69 32.55
N ALA A 1165 43.78 -52.15 32.66
CA ALA A 1165 42.61 -51.40 32.19
C ALA A 1165 42.44 -50.05 32.93
N LEU A 1166 42.62 -50.05 34.25
CA LEU A 1166 42.60 -48.82 35.06
C LEU A 1166 43.73 -47.86 34.68
N LEU A 1167 44.93 -48.38 34.40
CA LEU A 1167 46.06 -47.58 33.92
C LEU A 1167 45.75 -46.91 32.58
N ARG A 1168 45.20 -47.64 31.61
CA ARG A 1168 44.81 -47.07 30.31
C ARG A 1168 43.73 -46.00 30.45
N ALA A 1169 42.74 -46.22 31.32
CA ALA A 1169 41.69 -45.24 31.58
C ALA A 1169 42.22 -43.97 32.27
N ALA A 1170 43.12 -44.12 33.25
CA ALA A 1170 43.77 -42.98 33.90
C ALA A 1170 44.60 -42.16 32.91
N ALA A 1171 45.30 -42.82 31.97
CA ALA A 1171 46.07 -42.14 30.94
C ALA A 1171 45.21 -41.35 29.95
N ALA A 1172 44.04 -41.88 29.55
CA ALA A 1172 43.11 -41.18 28.68
C ALA A 1172 42.53 -39.91 29.32
N ARG A 1173 42.28 -39.91 30.64
CA ARG A 1173 41.79 -38.75 31.40
C ARG A 1173 42.78 -37.58 31.41
N GLY A 1174 44.08 -37.84 31.44
CA GLY A 1174 45.10 -36.79 31.56
C GLY A 1174 45.30 -35.92 30.31
N VAL A 1175 44.65 -36.23 29.19
CA VAL A 1175 44.90 -35.62 27.86
C VAL A 1175 43.72 -34.79 27.35
N THR A 1176 42.50 -35.03 27.84
CA THR A 1176 41.29 -34.35 27.35
C THR A 1176 41.17 -32.88 27.74
N THR A 1177 42.03 -32.36 28.61
CA THR A 1177 41.98 -30.95 29.07
C THR A 1177 42.78 -29.97 28.21
N ASP A 1178 43.60 -30.46 27.27
CA ASP A 1178 44.47 -29.59 26.45
C ASP A 1178 43.95 -29.39 25.00
N ALA A 1179 42.83 -30.03 24.63
CA ALA A 1179 42.29 -30.01 23.27
C ALA A 1179 41.06 -29.10 23.06
N GLU A 1180 40.43 -28.58 24.12
CA GLU A 1180 39.36 -27.57 24.01
C GLU A 1180 39.90 -26.19 24.39
N GLY A 1181 40.46 -25.50 23.39
CA GLY A 1181 40.73 -24.07 23.48
C GLY A 1181 39.42 -23.30 23.65
N THR A 1182 39.07 -22.97 24.89
CA THR A 1182 38.22 -21.82 25.19
C THR A 1182 39.10 -20.78 25.84
N GLU A 1183 39.45 -19.74 25.08
CA GLU A 1183 40.10 -18.55 25.61
C GLU A 1183 39.18 -17.91 26.68
N GLY A 1184 39.64 -17.89 27.93
CA GLY A 1184 39.01 -17.09 28.98
C GLY A 1184 38.71 -17.81 30.29
N ALA A 1185 39.74 -18.23 31.03
CA ALA A 1185 39.73 -18.26 32.50
C ALA A 1185 41.17 -18.48 33.00
N GLU A 1186 41.85 -17.39 33.33
CA GLU A 1186 43.14 -17.44 34.00
C GLU A 1186 42.98 -18.03 35.41
N GLY A 1187 43.79 -19.05 35.71
CA GLY A 1187 44.23 -19.33 37.07
C GLY A 1187 43.55 -20.48 37.81
N MET A 1188 44.33 -21.55 38.01
CA MET A 1188 44.37 -22.38 39.22
C MET A 1188 43.58 -23.70 39.32
N GLU A 1189 42.83 -24.15 38.30
CA GLU A 1189 42.15 -25.47 38.34
C GLU A 1189 42.83 -26.59 37.51
N GLY A 1190 43.48 -26.26 36.38
CA GLY A 1190 44.09 -27.25 35.47
C GLY A 1190 45.29 -28.03 36.05
N THR A 1191 45.92 -27.55 37.11
CA THR A 1191 47.06 -28.24 37.78
C THR A 1191 46.59 -29.41 38.67
N SER A 1192 45.33 -29.40 39.11
CA SER A 1192 44.81 -30.42 40.04
C SER A 1192 44.58 -31.78 39.37
N ASP A 1193 44.20 -31.80 38.08
CA ASP A 1193 43.79 -33.02 37.38
C ASP A 1193 44.99 -33.81 36.81
N ALA A 1194 46.04 -33.11 36.37
CA ALA A 1194 47.31 -33.74 36.01
C ALA A 1194 48.00 -34.36 37.24
N ALA A 1195 47.91 -33.71 38.41
CA ALA A 1195 48.41 -34.25 39.68
C ALA A 1195 47.59 -35.47 40.16
N ALA A 1196 46.27 -35.44 40.01
CA ALA A 1196 45.40 -36.58 40.30
C ALA A 1196 45.70 -37.78 39.39
N THR A 1197 45.91 -37.53 38.09
CA THR A 1197 46.27 -38.55 37.10
C THR A 1197 47.63 -39.17 37.43
N ARG A 1198 48.64 -38.34 37.72
CA ARG A 1198 49.97 -38.79 38.18
C ARG A 1198 49.87 -39.72 39.38
N LEU A 1199 49.09 -39.32 40.38
CA LEU A 1199 48.94 -40.04 41.63
C LEU A 1199 48.16 -41.35 41.45
N LEU A 1200 47.20 -41.40 40.52
CA LEU A 1200 46.50 -42.63 40.14
C LEU A 1200 47.42 -43.60 39.40
N VAL A 1201 48.15 -43.13 38.37
CA VAL A 1201 49.13 -43.94 37.61
C VAL A 1201 50.21 -44.52 38.53
N HIS A 1202 50.73 -43.71 39.46
CA HIS A 1202 51.74 -44.16 40.43
C HIS A 1202 51.21 -45.24 41.37
N ARG A 1203 50.02 -45.05 41.95
CA ARG A 1203 49.39 -46.04 42.84
C ARG A 1203 49.05 -47.33 42.10
N VAL A 1204 48.57 -47.27 40.85
CA VAL A 1204 48.32 -48.47 40.02
C VAL A 1204 49.62 -49.21 39.72
N GLY A 1205 50.68 -48.47 39.40
CA GLY A 1205 52.01 -49.05 39.22
C GLY A 1205 52.52 -49.79 40.46
N LEU A 1206 52.38 -49.20 41.66
CA LEU A 1206 52.74 -49.84 42.93
C LEU A 1206 51.98 -51.16 43.18
N LEU A 1207 50.75 -51.29 42.67
CA LEU A 1207 49.98 -52.53 42.75
C LEU A 1207 50.47 -53.56 41.73
N LEU A 1208 50.77 -53.14 40.50
CA LEU A 1208 51.24 -54.01 39.41
C LEU A 1208 52.64 -54.61 39.69
N VAL A 1209 53.59 -53.82 40.22
CA VAL A 1209 54.97 -54.29 40.46
C VAL A 1209 55.12 -55.29 41.62
N ARG A 1210 54.04 -55.59 42.35
CA ARG A 1210 54.03 -56.65 43.38
C ARG A 1210 54.26 -58.05 42.79
N THR A 1211 54.11 -58.21 41.47
CA THR A 1211 54.39 -59.45 40.74
C THR A 1211 55.33 -59.17 39.57
N PRO A 1212 56.23 -60.11 39.19
CA PRO A 1212 57.10 -59.94 38.01
C PRO A 1212 56.31 -59.75 36.70
N GLU A 1213 55.17 -60.44 36.58
CA GLU A 1213 54.28 -60.31 35.43
C GLU A 1213 53.64 -58.92 35.36
N GLY A 1214 53.14 -58.41 36.49
CA GLY A 1214 52.56 -57.07 36.56
C GLY A 1214 53.58 -55.96 36.35
N ALA A 1215 54.82 -56.11 36.81
CA ALA A 1215 55.91 -55.17 36.50
C ALA A 1215 56.18 -55.10 34.99
N THR A 1216 56.25 -56.25 34.32
CA THR A 1216 56.46 -56.33 32.87
C THR A 1216 55.28 -55.70 32.10
N ARG A 1217 54.04 -55.94 32.55
CA ARG A 1217 52.84 -55.36 31.93
C ARG A 1217 52.77 -53.84 32.15
N PHE A 1218 53.10 -53.35 33.34
CA PHE A 1218 53.12 -51.92 33.64
C PHE A 1218 54.14 -51.18 32.75
N ASP A 1219 55.34 -51.72 32.65
CA ASP A 1219 56.40 -51.20 31.78
C ASP A 1219 55.95 -51.19 30.31
N TRP A 1220 55.37 -52.28 29.82
CA TRP A 1220 54.87 -52.36 28.44
C TRP A 1220 53.72 -51.38 28.17
N ALA A 1221 52.73 -51.32 29.07
CA ALA A 1221 51.56 -50.46 28.93
C ALA A 1221 51.92 -48.97 28.98
N LEU A 1222 52.87 -48.56 29.82
CA LEU A 1222 53.37 -47.17 29.84
C LEU A 1222 54.04 -46.79 28.52
N VAL A 1223 54.84 -47.67 27.92
CA VAL A 1223 55.45 -47.43 26.60
C VAL A 1223 54.39 -47.40 25.51
N ASP A 1224 53.43 -48.31 25.54
CA ASP A 1224 52.35 -48.40 24.56
C ASP A 1224 51.47 -47.14 24.58
N LEU A 1225 51.07 -46.70 25.78
CA LEU A 1225 50.34 -45.44 25.97
C LEU A 1225 51.16 -44.23 25.55
N ALA A 1226 52.47 -44.19 25.86
CA ALA A 1226 53.35 -43.10 25.43
C ALA A 1226 53.51 -43.01 23.90
N ARG A 1227 53.29 -44.10 23.15
CA ARG A 1227 53.30 -44.10 21.69
C ARG A 1227 51.97 -43.69 21.08
N HIS A 1228 50.87 -44.18 21.64
CA HIS A 1228 49.54 -44.09 21.00
C HIS A 1228 48.66 -42.98 21.57
N VAL A 1229 48.97 -42.45 22.75
CA VAL A 1229 48.22 -41.36 23.38
C VAL A 1229 49.02 -40.05 23.27
N PRO A 1230 48.56 -39.07 22.46
CA PRO A 1230 49.23 -37.78 22.31
C PRO A 1230 49.44 -37.06 23.65
N GLY A 1231 50.59 -36.42 23.86
CA GLY A 1231 50.91 -35.65 25.08
C GLY A 1231 51.27 -36.49 26.31
N PHE A 1232 50.85 -37.76 26.39
CA PHE A 1232 51.09 -38.64 27.54
C PHE A 1232 52.58 -38.90 27.81
N ALA A 1233 53.39 -39.08 26.75
CA ALA A 1233 54.83 -39.25 26.88
C ALA A 1233 55.51 -38.07 27.61
N GLY A 1234 55.10 -36.84 27.30
CA GLY A 1234 55.61 -35.61 27.93
C GLY A 1234 55.23 -35.52 29.41
N LEU A 1235 53.99 -35.87 29.76
CA LEU A 1235 53.52 -35.90 31.15
C LEU A 1235 54.31 -36.90 32.00
N VAL A 1236 54.48 -38.14 31.52
CA VAL A 1236 55.21 -39.19 32.25
C VAL A 1236 56.70 -38.87 32.35
N ALA A 1237 57.33 -38.33 31.30
CA ALA A 1237 58.72 -37.86 31.34
C ALA A 1237 58.91 -36.72 32.37
N GLY A 1238 57.95 -35.80 32.48
CA GLY A 1238 57.92 -34.77 33.51
C GLY A 1238 57.83 -35.34 34.94
N TRP A 1239 57.08 -36.43 35.15
CA TRP A 1239 57.00 -37.08 36.45
C TRP A 1239 58.28 -37.83 36.83
N LEU A 1240 58.87 -38.57 35.88
CA LEU A 1240 60.10 -39.35 36.07
C LEU A 1240 61.34 -38.47 36.33
N SER A 1241 61.36 -37.25 35.77
CA SER A 1241 62.42 -36.26 36.00
C SER A 1241 62.21 -35.46 37.28
N GLY A 1242 60.95 -35.12 37.62
CA GLY A 1242 60.61 -34.32 38.80
C GLY A 1242 60.81 -35.03 40.14
N THR A 1243 60.51 -36.34 40.27
CA THR A 1243 60.79 -37.13 41.48
C THR A 1243 61.36 -38.53 41.16
N PRO A 1244 62.63 -38.62 40.72
CA PRO A 1244 63.22 -39.86 40.22
C PRO A 1244 63.18 -41.03 41.22
N GLN A 1245 63.30 -40.73 42.52
CA GLN A 1245 63.33 -41.72 43.59
C GLN A 1245 61.97 -42.41 43.81
N GLU A 1246 60.86 -41.71 43.57
CA GLU A 1246 59.50 -42.24 43.75
C GLU A 1246 59.10 -43.22 42.65
N TRP A 1247 59.59 -43.00 41.43
CA TRP A 1247 59.23 -43.79 40.25
C TRP A 1247 60.22 -44.93 39.95
N ALA A 1248 61.46 -44.86 40.44
CA ALA A 1248 62.46 -45.91 40.27
C ALA A 1248 62.05 -47.27 40.87
N ALA A 1249 61.15 -47.26 41.86
CA ALA A 1249 60.59 -48.47 42.47
C ALA A 1249 59.52 -49.15 41.59
N VAL A 1250 59.05 -48.47 40.54
CA VAL A 1250 57.84 -48.87 39.79
C VAL A 1250 58.07 -48.97 38.29
N VAL A 1251 59.00 -48.19 37.73
CA VAL A 1251 59.31 -48.15 36.29
C VAL A 1251 60.71 -48.69 36.03
N GLY A 1252 60.84 -49.64 35.11
CA GLY A 1252 62.12 -50.22 34.73
C GLY A 1252 63.06 -49.21 34.04
N PRO A 1253 64.40 -49.34 34.19
CA PRO A 1253 65.36 -48.41 33.57
C PRO A 1253 65.25 -48.33 32.04
N SER A 1254 64.90 -49.44 31.39
CA SER A 1254 64.71 -49.52 29.93
C SER A 1254 63.45 -48.79 29.46
N THR A 1255 62.35 -48.92 30.21
CA THR A 1255 61.08 -48.22 29.96
C THR A 1255 61.24 -46.72 30.11
N ARG A 1256 61.92 -46.28 31.19
CA ARG A 1256 62.25 -44.86 31.42
C ARG A 1256 62.95 -44.23 30.22
N ARG A 1257 64.01 -44.87 29.72
CA ARG A 1257 64.74 -44.40 28.52
C ARG A 1257 63.85 -44.34 27.28
N MET A 1258 62.96 -45.33 27.10
CA MET A 1258 62.05 -45.35 25.95
C MET A 1258 61.03 -44.21 26.00
N ILE A 1259 60.50 -43.89 27.18
CA ILE A 1259 59.55 -42.79 27.38
C ILE A 1259 60.24 -41.43 27.22
N GLU A 1260 61.44 -41.25 27.80
CA GLU A 1260 62.25 -40.03 27.63
C GLU A 1260 62.56 -39.75 26.14
N ASN A 1261 62.84 -40.82 25.35
CA ASN A 1261 63.02 -40.73 23.89
C ASN A 1261 61.74 -40.34 23.15
N LEU A 1262 60.59 -40.94 23.49
CA LEU A 1262 59.31 -40.63 22.85
C LEU A 1262 58.81 -39.21 23.20
N ALA A 1263 59.17 -38.69 24.37
CA ALA A 1263 58.86 -37.33 24.81
C ALA A 1263 59.78 -36.24 24.25
N GLY A 1264 60.83 -36.61 23.50
CA GLY A 1264 61.79 -35.67 22.91
C GLY A 1264 62.75 -35.02 23.91
N VAL A 1265 62.91 -35.57 25.12
CA VAL A 1265 63.82 -35.03 26.14
C VAL A 1265 65.27 -35.35 25.76
N GLN A 1266 66.01 -34.35 25.25
CA GLN A 1266 67.42 -34.51 24.90
C GLN A 1266 68.31 -34.61 26.14
N GLY A 1267 68.90 -35.79 26.36
CA GLY A 1267 70.25 -35.90 26.94
C GLY A 1267 70.45 -37.00 27.99
N VAL A 1268 70.93 -38.18 27.57
CA VAL A 1268 72.21 -38.81 27.99
C VAL A 1268 72.58 -39.86 26.92
N ARG A 1269 73.76 -39.68 26.29
CA ARG A 1269 74.36 -40.61 25.32
C ARG A 1269 74.71 -41.96 25.98
N VAL A 1270 74.41 -43.06 25.31
CA VAL A 1270 74.98 -44.39 25.62
C VAL A 1270 76.35 -44.50 24.91
N PRO A 1271 77.45 -44.86 25.59
CA PRO A 1271 78.66 -45.34 24.91
C PRO A 1271 78.45 -46.78 24.41
N ALA A 1272 79.04 -47.06 23.24
CA ALA A 1272 78.96 -48.26 22.40
C ALA A 1272 78.65 -49.61 23.09
#